data_AF-Q8GUQ8-F1
#
_entry.id   AF-Q8GUQ8-F1
#
_cell.length_a   1.000
_cell.length_b   1.000
_cell.length_c   1.000
_cell.angle_alpha   90.00
_cell.angle_beta   90.00
_cell.angle_gamma   90.00
#
_symmetry.space_group_name_H-M   'P 1'
#
loop_
_entity.id
_entity.type
_entity.pdbx_description
1 polymer ?
#
loop_
_entity_poly.entity_id
_entity_poly.type
_entity_poly.pdbx_seq_one_letter_code
_entity_poly.pdbx_strand_id
1 'polypeptide(L)'
;MGSLKKDGEIGDEFTEALLYVNGVRRVLPDGLAHMTLLEYLRDLGLTGTKLGCGEGGCGACTVMVSSYDRKSKTSVHYAVNACLAPLYSVEGMHVISIEGLGHRKLGLHPVQESLASSHGSQCGFCTPGFIMSMYSLLRSSKNSPSEEEIEECLAGNLCRCTGYRPIVDAFRVFAKSDDALYCGVSSLSLQDGSTICPSTGKPCSCGSKTTNEVASCNEDRFQSISYSDIDGAKYTDKELIFPPELLLRKLTPLKLRGNGGITWYRPVCLQNLLELKANYPDAKLLVGNTEVGIEMRLKRLQYQVLISVAQVPELNALNVNDNGIEVGSALRLSELLRLFRKIVKERPAHETSACKAFIEQLKWFAGTQIRNVACIGGNICTASPISDLNPLWMASRAEFRITNCNGDVRSIPAKDFFLGYRKVDMGSNEILLSVFLPWTRPLEYVKEFKQAHRRDDDIAIVNGGMRVFLEDKGQQLFVSDASIAYGGVAPLSLCARKTEEFLIGKNWNKDLLQDALKVIQSDVVIKEDAPGGMVEFRKSLTLSFFFKFFLWVSHNVNNANSAIETFPPSHMSAVQPVPRLSRIGKQDYETVKQGTSVGSSEVHLSARMQVTGEAEYTDDTPVPPNTLHAAFVLSKVPHARILSIDDSAAKSSSGFVGLFLAKDIPGDNMIGPIVPDEELFATDVVTCVGQVIGVVVADTHENAKTAAGKVDVRYEELPAILSIKEAINAKSFHPNTEKRLRKGDVELCFQSGQCDRVIEGEVQMGGQEHFYLEPNGSLVWTVDGGSEVHMISSTQAPQKHQKYVSHVLGLPMSKVVCKTKRIGGGFGGKETRSAFIAAAASVPSYLLNRPVKLILDRDVDMMITGHRHSFLGKYKVGFTNEGKILALDLEIYNNGGNSLDLSLSVLERAMFHSDNVYEIPHVRIVGNVCFTNFPSNTAFRGFGGPQGMLITENWIQRIAAELNKSPEEIKEMNFQVEGSVTHYCQTLQHCTLHQLWKELKVSCNFLKARREADEFNSHNRWKKRGVAMVPTKFGISFTTKFMNQAGALVHVYTDGTVLVTHGGVEMGQGLHTKVAQVAASAFNIPLSSVFVSETSTDKVPNASPTAASASSDMYGAAVLDACEQIIARMEPVASKHNFNTFTELVSACYFQRIDLSAHGFHIVPDLGFDWISGKGNAFRYYTYGAAFAEVEIDTLTGDFHTRAADIMLDLGYSLNPAIDVGQIEGAFVQGLGWVALEELKWGDAAHKWIKPGSLLTCGPGNYKIPSINDMPFNLNVSLLKGNPNTKAIHSSKAVGEPPFFLASSVFFAIKEAIKAARTEVGLTDWFPLESPATPERIRMACFDEFSAPFVNSDFYPNLSV
;
A
#
# COMPACT_ATOMS: atom_id res chain seq x y z
N MET A 1 3.57 -33.76 -68.10
CA MET A 1 4.02 -32.35 -68.10
C MET A 1 4.28 -31.93 -66.66
N GLY A 2 5.40 -31.24 -66.44
CA GLY A 2 6.17 -31.07 -65.19
C GLY A 2 5.43 -30.89 -63.86
N SER A 3 5.92 -31.63 -62.86
CA SER A 3 5.53 -31.71 -61.46
C SER A 3 5.76 -30.42 -60.66
N LEU A 4 4.79 -30.08 -59.82
CA LEU A 4 4.87 -29.14 -58.69
C LEU A 4 5.95 -29.59 -57.68
N LYS A 5 6.84 -28.67 -57.27
CA LYS A 5 7.74 -28.83 -56.11
C LYS A 5 7.17 -28.05 -54.93
N LYS A 6 7.13 -28.74 -53.78
CA LYS A 6 6.69 -28.29 -52.46
C LYS A 6 7.63 -27.25 -51.85
N ASP A 7 7.04 -26.36 -51.05
CA ASP A 7 7.71 -25.46 -50.12
C ASP A 7 8.62 -26.22 -49.14
N GLY A 8 9.78 -25.61 -48.88
CA GLY A 8 10.89 -26.17 -48.15
C GLY A 8 10.63 -26.36 -46.67
N GLU A 9 10.94 -27.57 -46.22
CA GLU A 9 11.17 -27.96 -44.83
C GLU A 9 12.33 -27.14 -44.24
N ILE A 10 12.01 -26.25 -43.30
CA ILE A 10 12.96 -25.78 -42.29
C ILE A 10 13.05 -26.91 -41.25
N GLY A 11 14.24 -27.45 -41.03
CA GLY A 11 14.46 -28.67 -40.24
C GLY A 11 13.83 -28.66 -38.84
N ASP A 12 12.98 -29.66 -38.60
CA ASP A 12 12.36 -29.99 -37.31
C ASP A 12 13.35 -30.72 -36.37
N GLU A 13 14.38 -30.03 -35.89
CA GLU A 13 14.96 -30.37 -34.58
C GLU A 13 14.29 -29.47 -33.52
N PHE A 14 13.09 -29.85 -33.07
CA PHE A 14 12.45 -29.21 -31.92
C PHE A 14 13.30 -29.43 -30.68
N THR A 15 14.18 -28.47 -30.38
CA THR A 15 14.81 -28.37 -29.07
C THR A 15 13.71 -28.04 -28.08
N GLU A 16 13.33 -29.01 -27.24
CA GLU A 16 12.30 -28.84 -26.21
C GLU A 16 12.52 -27.53 -25.43
N ALA A 17 11.50 -26.67 -25.38
CA ALA A 17 11.51 -25.49 -24.52
C ALA A 17 11.57 -25.96 -23.06
N LEU A 18 12.50 -25.43 -22.27
CA LEU A 18 12.65 -25.85 -20.88
C LEU A 18 13.00 -24.67 -19.98
N LEU A 19 12.70 -24.80 -18.70
CA LEU A 19 13.26 -23.96 -17.65
C LEU A 19 13.62 -24.81 -16.44
N TYR A 20 14.35 -24.23 -15.51
CA TYR A 20 14.51 -24.78 -14.16
C TYR A 20 13.68 -23.98 -13.17
N VAL A 21 12.95 -24.66 -12.28
CA VAL A 21 12.25 -24.04 -11.15
C VAL A 21 12.79 -24.66 -9.87
N ASN A 22 13.38 -23.84 -9.00
CA ASN A 22 13.99 -24.29 -7.73
C ASN A 22 14.98 -25.46 -7.92
N GLY A 23 15.74 -25.47 -9.02
CA GLY A 23 16.71 -26.52 -9.34
C GLY A 23 16.11 -27.76 -10.01
N VAL A 24 14.79 -27.81 -10.20
CA VAL A 24 14.10 -28.91 -10.88
C VAL A 24 13.90 -28.58 -12.36
N ARG A 25 14.37 -29.46 -13.24
CA ARG A 25 14.19 -29.36 -14.70
C ARG A 25 12.70 -29.48 -15.06
N ARG A 26 12.17 -28.54 -15.84
CA ARG A 26 10.78 -28.52 -16.33
C ARG A 26 10.77 -28.32 -17.84
N VAL A 27 10.16 -29.26 -18.57
CA VAL A 27 9.89 -29.12 -20.01
C VAL A 27 8.59 -28.32 -20.16
N LEU A 28 8.62 -27.28 -20.97
CA LEU A 28 7.47 -26.44 -21.29
C LEU A 28 6.77 -27.02 -22.54
N PRO A 29 5.53 -27.53 -22.42
CA PRO A 29 4.77 -27.97 -23.59
C PRO A 29 4.41 -26.76 -24.46
N ASP A 30 4.12 -26.96 -25.75
CA ASP A 30 3.46 -25.93 -26.57
C ASP A 30 2.00 -25.72 -26.10
N GLY A 31 1.40 -24.57 -26.42
CA GLY A 31 0.01 -24.23 -26.05
C GLY A 31 -0.12 -23.29 -24.84
N LEU A 32 0.97 -22.97 -24.13
CA LEU A 32 0.94 -22.15 -22.92
C LEU A 32 1.36 -20.69 -23.15
N ALA A 33 1.42 -20.20 -24.40
CA ALA A 33 2.02 -18.89 -24.70
C ALA A 33 1.25 -17.68 -24.14
N HIS A 34 0.02 -17.92 -23.69
CA HIS A 34 -0.84 -16.95 -23.04
C HIS A 34 -0.56 -16.82 -21.53
N MET A 35 0.11 -17.80 -20.91
CA MET A 35 0.35 -17.85 -19.47
C MET A 35 1.50 -16.94 -19.03
N THR A 36 1.35 -16.41 -17.83
CA THR A 36 2.41 -15.75 -17.07
C THR A 36 3.19 -16.74 -16.21
N LEU A 37 4.38 -16.36 -15.79
CA LEU A 37 5.18 -17.16 -14.86
C LEU A 37 4.46 -17.40 -13.53
N LEU A 38 3.69 -16.42 -13.05
CA LEU A 38 2.93 -16.56 -11.80
C LEU A 38 1.87 -17.67 -11.89
N GLU A 39 1.07 -17.65 -12.96
CA GLU A 39 0.04 -18.69 -13.19
C GLU A 39 0.71 -20.07 -13.27
N TYR A 40 1.80 -20.19 -14.03
CA TYR A 40 2.52 -21.47 -14.14
C TYR A 40 3.09 -21.97 -12.81
N LEU A 41 3.69 -21.10 -11.99
CA LEU A 41 4.22 -21.49 -10.68
C LEU A 41 3.11 -21.98 -9.75
N ARG A 42 1.96 -21.30 -9.74
CA ARG A 42 0.82 -21.68 -8.92
C ARG A 42 0.17 -22.98 -9.39
N ASP A 43 0.10 -23.20 -10.71
CA ASP A 43 -0.37 -24.46 -11.30
C ASP A 43 0.54 -25.65 -10.96
N LEU A 44 1.84 -25.40 -10.73
CA LEU A 44 2.77 -26.42 -10.21
C LEU A 44 2.59 -26.71 -8.71
N GLY A 45 1.69 -26.01 -8.02
CA GLY A 45 1.51 -26.09 -6.56
C GLY A 45 2.52 -25.26 -5.76
N LEU A 46 3.32 -24.40 -6.41
CA LEU A 46 4.25 -23.47 -5.75
C LEU A 46 3.52 -22.16 -5.43
N THR A 47 2.64 -22.22 -4.44
CA THR A 47 1.70 -21.14 -4.10
C THR A 47 2.32 -20.06 -3.24
N GLY A 48 3.58 -20.17 -2.82
CA GLY A 48 4.30 -19.16 -2.03
C GLY A 48 4.45 -17.83 -2.75
N THR A 49 4.51 -17.83 -4.08
CA THR A 49 4.48 -16.60 -4.89
C THR A 49 3.03 -16.13 -5.08
N LYS A 50 2.72 -14.89 -4.66
CA LYS A 50 1.32 -14.44 -4.47
C LYS A 50 0.85 -13.45 -5.56
N LEU A 51 -0.45 -13.48 -5.88
CA LEU A 51 -1.13 -12.48 -6.71
C LEU A 51 -1.72 -11.37 -5.82
N GLY A 52 -1.14 -10.18 -5.84
CA GLY A 52 -1.65 -9.02 -5.08
C GLY A 52 -2.32 -7.93 -5.92
N CYS A 53 -1.94 -7.77 -7.20
CA CYS A 53 -2.49 -6.73 -8.09
C CYS A 53 -2.54 -7.11 -9.58
N GLY A 54 -1.62 -7.94 -10.07
CA GLY A 54 -1.58 -8.32 -11.50
C GLY A 54 -0.95 -7.28 -12.43
N GLU A 55 -0.47 -6.15 -11.91
CA GLU A 55 0.08 -5.03 -12.69
C GLU A 55 1.52 -4.60 -12.30
N GLY A 56 2.20 -5.40 -11.48
CA GLY A 56 3.61 -5.19 -11.14
C GLY A 56 3.91 -4.16 -10.05
N GLY A 57 2.91 -3.40 -9.56
CA GLY A 57 3.11 -2.32 -8.57
C GLY A 57 3.09 -2.73 -7.09
N CYS A 58 3.00 -4.03 -6.75
CA CYS A 58 2.96 -4.48 -5.35
C CYS A 58 4.13 -5.40 -4.93
N GLY A 59 4.85 -6.00 -5.88
CA GLY A 59 5.96 -6.91 -5.61
C GLY A 59 5.61 -8.24 -4.90
N ALA A 60 4.34 -8.53 -4.57
CA ALA A 60 3.97 -9.78 -3.90
C ALA A 60 4.29 -11.05 -4.73
N CYS A 61 4.41 -10.89 -6.05
CA CYS A 61 4.79 -11.93 -7.01
C CYS A 61 6.28 -11.96 -7.37
N THR A 62 7.15 -11.28 -6.59
CA THR A 62 8.58 -11.24 -6.93
C THR A 62 9.21 -12.64 -6.85
N VAL A 63 9.96 -12.99 -7.88
CA VAL A 63 10.82 -14.18 -7.94
C VAL A 63 12.21 -13.77 -8.45
N MET A 64 13.23 -14.61 -8.21
CA MET A 64 14.54 -14.41 -8.81
C MET A 64 14.64 -15.20 -10.11
N VAL A 65 15.15 -14.56 -11.17
CA VAL A 65 15.51 -15.22 -12.42
C VAL A 65 17.02 -15.20 -12.56
N SER A 66 17.58 -16.37 -12.91
CA SER A 66 19.00 -16.54 -13.19
C SER A 66 19.21 -16.96 -14.64
N SER A 67 20.14 -16.29 -15.33
CA SER A 67 20.53 -16.61 -16.71
C SER A 67 22.05 -16.62 -16.85
N TYR A 68 22.59 -17.36 -17.82
CA TYR A 68 24.03 -17.37 -18.10
C TYR A 68 24.38 -16.32 -19.15
N ASP A 69 25.18 -15.31 -18.76
CA ASP A 69 25.74 -14.35 -19.72
C ASP A 69 26.99 -14.93 -20.35
N ARG A 70 26.91 -15.20 -21.67
CA ARG A 70 28.01 -15.75 -22.46
C ARG A 70 29.18 -14.78 -22.65
N LYS A 71 28.93 -13.47 -22.61
CA LYS A 71 29.99 -12.45 -22.77
C LYS A 71 30.85 -12.40 -21.51
N SER A 72 30.24 -12.34 -20.33
CA SER A 72 30.95 -12.33 -19.05
C SER A 72 31.37 -13.73 -18.58
N LYS A 73 30.79 -14.80 -19.14
CA LYS A 73 30.90 -16.19 -18.68
C LYS A 73 30.46 -16.41 -17.23
N THR A 74 29.47 -15.64 -16.76
CA THR A 74 28.93 -15.72 -15.40
C THR A 74 27.42 -15.89 -15.40
N SER A 75 26.87 -16.47 -14.33
CA SER A 75 25.44 -16.34 -14.05
C SER A 75 25.10 -14.92 -13.63
N VAL A 76 23.95 -14.42 -14.08
CA VAL A 76 23.39 -13.13 -13.71
C VAL A 76 22.06 -13.37 -13.03
N HIS A 77 21.83 -12.70 -11.90
CA HIS A 77 20.67 -12.89 -11.03
C HIS A 77 19.91 -11.57 -10.91
N TYR A 78 18.59 -11.60 -11.02
CA TYR A 78 17.76 -10.40 -10.90
C TYR A 78 16.33 -10.73 -10.48
N ALA A 79 15.70 -9.80 -9.76
CA ALA A 79 14.30 -9.90 -9.36
C ALA A 79 13.37 -9.53 -10.50
N VAL A 80 12.25 -10.24 -10.65
CA VAL A 80 11.19 -9.95 -11.63
C VAL A 80 9.80 -10.12 -11.01
N ASN A 81 8.81 -9.43 -11.57
CA ASN A 81 7.41 -9.64 -11.23
C ASN A 81 6.82 -10.80 -12.04
N ALA A 82 6.58 -11.94 -11.40
CA ALA A 82 6.07 -13.13 -12.08
C ALA A 82 4.69 -12.91 -12.75
N CYS A 83 3.88 -11.97 -12.24
CA CYS A 83 2.57 -11.65 -12.82
C CYS A 83 2.64 -10.97 -14.20
N LEU A 84 3.78 -10.37 -14.58
CA LEU A 84 3.95 -9.72 -15.88
C LEU A 84 4.91 -10.47 -16.80
N ALA A 85 5.74 -11.37 -16.26
CA ALA A 85 6.67 -12.17 -17.04
C ALA A 85 5.92 -13.24 -17.87
N PRO A 86 5.94 -13.18 -19.22
CA PRO A 86 5.41 -14.27 -20.05
C PRO A 86 6.17 -15.57 -19.76
N LEU A 87 5.49 -16.71 -19.71
CA LEU A 87 6.12 -17.98 -19.33
C LEU A 87 7.37 -18.30 -20.17
N TYR A 88 7.30 -18.14 -21.50
CA TYR A 88 8.43 -18.44 -22.38
C TYR A 88 9.50 -17.35 -22.44
N SER A 89 9.32 -16.20 -21.78
CA SER A 89 10.41 -15.22 -21.66
C SER A 89 11.51 -15.71 -20.71
N VAL A 90 11.23 -16.69 -19.85
CA VAL A 90 12.20 -17.34 -18.94
C VAL A 90 12.64 -18.73 -19.42
N GLU A 91 12.37 -19.07 -20.68
CA GLU A 91 12.90 -20.28 -21.30
C GLU A 91 14.44 -20.25 -21.29
N GLY A 92 15.06 -21.38 -20.92
CA GLY A 92 16.50 -21.50 -20.77
C GLY A 92 17.07 -20.81 -19.53
N MET A 93 16.23 -20.43 -18.56
CA MET A 93 16.62 -19.77 -17.32
C MET A 93 16.31 -20.63 -16.09
N HIS A 94 16.83 -20.21 -14.94
CA HIS A 94 16.54 -20.80 -13.64
C HIS A 94 15.75 -19.82 -12.78
N VAL A 95 14.47 -20.13 -12.57
CA VAL A 95 13.55 -19.41 -11.70
C VAL A 95 13.69 -19.97 -10.28
N ILE A 96 13.89 -19.07 -9.32
CA ILE A 96 13.88 -19.39 -7.89
C ILE A 96 12.71 -18.63 -7.26
N SER A 97 11.80 -19.39 -6.66
CA SER A 97 10.67 -18.90 -5.87
C SER A 97 11.01 -18.98 -4.37
N ILE A 98 10.12 -18.51 -3.51
CA ILE A 98 10.35 -18.48 -2.06
C ILE A 98 10.61 -19.88 -1.48
N GLU A 99 9.94 -20.89 -2.03
CA GLU A 99 10.10 -22.29 -1.66
C GLU A 99 11.48 -22.86 -2.00
N GLY A 100 12.21 -22.22 -2.93
CA GLY A 100 13.55 -22.62 -3.35
C GLY A 100 14.66 -22.23 -2.37
N LEU A 101 14.40 -21.34 -1.42
CA LEU A 101 15.39 -20.85 -0.45
C LEU A 101 15.52 -21.75 0.78
N GLY A 102 14.40 -22.30 1.24
CA GLY A 102 14.33 -23.02 2.51
C GLY A 102 12.90 -23.20 2.97
N HIS A 103 12.71 -24.09 3.93
CA HIS A 103 11.42 -24.42 4.51
C HIS A 103 11.58 -24.85 5.97
N ARG A 104 10.49 -24.87 6.73
CA ARG A 104 10.53 -25.12 8.18
C ARG A 104 11.21 -26.42 8.62
N LYS A 105 11.24 -27.46 7.77
CA LYS A 105 11.81 -28.77 8.13
C LYS A 105 13.32 -28.87 7.89
N LEU A 106 13.85 -28.26 6.83
CA LEU A 106 15.29 -28.28 6.53
C LEU A 106 16.04 -27.06 7.07
N GLY A 107 15.30 -26.06 7.56
CA GLY A 107 15.84 -24.82 8.08
C GLY A 107 15.51 -23.64 7.18
N LEU A 108 15.43 -22.47 7.79
CA LEU A 108 15.17 -21.22 7.10
C LEU A 108 16.47 -20.69 6.47
N HIS A 109 16.34 -20.08 5.30
CA HIS A 109 17.40 -19.24 4.76
C HIS A 109 17.61 -18.02 5.69
N PRO A 110 18.83 -17.47 5.85
CA PRO A 110 19.07 -16.33 6.74
C PRO A 110 18.17 -15.11 6.49
N VAL A 111 17.85 -14.82 5.22
CA VAL A 111 16.89 -13.75 4.85
C VAL A 111 15.48 -14.05 5.38
N GLN A 112 15.06 -15.31 5.35
CA GLN A 112 13.77 -15.77 5.89
C GLN A 112 13.77 -15.69 7.42
N GLU A 113 14.83 -16.19 8.08
CA GLU A 113 14.96 -16.18 9.54
C GLU A 113 15.02 -14.75 10.10
N SER A 114 15.80 -13.86 9.46
CA SER A 114 15.94 -12.47 9.89
C SER A 114 14.59 -11.75 9.86
N LEU A 115 13.83 -11.90 8.77
CA LEU A 115 12.54 -11.25 8.62
C LEU A 115 11.49 -11.79 9.62
N ALA A 116 11.50 -13.11 9.87
CA ALA A 116 10.62 -13.71 10.87
C ALA A 116 10.96 -13.22 12.29
N SER A 117 12.23 -13.29 12.67
CA SER A 117 12.71 -12.97 14.02
C SER A 117 12.60 -11.48 14.35
N SER A 118 12.66 -10.61 13.35
CA SER A 118 12.53 -9.16 13.50
C SER A 118 11.07 -8.68 13.46
N HIS A 119 10.09 -9.59 13.50
CA HIS A 119 8.65 -9.27 13.42
C HIS A 119 8.25 -8.55 12.11
N GLY A 120 9.03 -8.74 11.03
CA GLY A 120 8.79 -8.15 9.72
C GLY A 120 7.63 -8.79 8.93
N SER A 121 6.91 -9.75 9.53
CA SER A 121 5.76 -10.42 8.93
C SER A 121 4.55 -10.42 9.87
N GLN A 122 3.46 -9.77 9.43
CA GLN A 122 2.15 -9.75 10.09
C GLN A 122 1.18 -10.67 9.35
N CYS A 123 0.40 -10.16 8.38
CA CYS A 123 -0.54 -11.00 7.62
C CYS A 123 0.19 -12.05 6.79
N GLY A 124 1.39 -11.70 6.30
CA GLY A 124 2.32 -12.61 5.63
C GLY A 124 2.22 -12.66 4.10
N PHE A 125 1.28 -11.94 3.48
CA PHE A 125 0.99 -12.09 2.05
C PHE A 125 2.05 -11.43 1.16
N CYS A 126 2.62 -10.29 1.59
CA CYS A 126 3.71 -9.63 0.87
C CYS A 126 5.10 -10.22 1.19
N THR A 127 5.20 -11.00 2.27
CA THR A 127 6.46 -11.50 2.84
C THR A 127 7.33 -12.26 1.81
N PRO A 128 6.77 -13.17 0.99
CA PRO A 128 7.55 -13.82 -0.08
C PRO A 128 8.21 -12.83 -1.03
N GLY A 129 7.49 -11.79 -1.46
CA GLY A 129 8.00 -10.78 -2.39
C GLY A 129 9.18 -9.98 -1.82
N PHE A 130 9.10 -9.57 -0.55
CA PHE A 130 10.20 -8.87 0.13
C PHE A 130 11.45 -9.75 0.24
N ILE A 131 11.29 -11.01 0.64
CA ILE A 131 12.41 -11.96 0.76
C ILE A 131 13.06 -12.20 -0.60
N MET A 132 12.26 -12.41 -1.65
CA MET A 132 12.80 -12.65 -2.99
C MET A 132 13.50 -11.40 -3.58
N SER A 133 13.09 -10.19 -3.20
CA SER A 133 13.76 -8.96 -3.61
C SER A 133 15.12 -8.80 -2.92
N MET A 134 15.16 -9.00 -1.60
CA MET A 134 16.42 -8.98 -0.84
C MET A 134 17.37 -10.10 -1.27
N TYR A 135 16.86 -11.32 -1.44
CA TYR A 135 17.63 -12.46 -1.91
C TYR A 135 18.24 -12.21 -3.30
N SER A 136 17.45 -11.66 -4.23
CA SER A 136 17.96 -11.31 -5.57
C SER A 136 19.06 -10.26 -5.50
N LEU A 137 18.94 -9.25 -4.62
CA LEU A 137 19.99 -8.26 -4.41
C LEU A 137 21.28 -8.93 -3.93
N LEU A 138 21.21 -9.73 -2.86
CA LEU A 138 22.37 -10.45 -2.32
C LEU A 138 23.05 -11.32 -3.37
N ARG A 139 22.28 -12.05 -4.18
CA ARG A 139 22.81 -12.91 -5.25
C ARG A 139 23.40 -12.13 -6.42
N SER A 140 22.94 -10.91 -6.67
CA SER A 140 23.43 -10.05 -7.74
C SER A 140 24.68 -9.24 -7.36
N SER A 141 24.90 -9.03 -6.07
CA SER A 141 25.99 -8.20 -5.53
C SER A 141 27.27 -9.00 -5.32
N LYS A 142 28.42 -8.45 -5.75
CA LYS A 142 29.73 -9.06 -5.51
C LYS A 142 30.25 -8.87 -4.08
N ASN A 143 29.77 -7.83 -3.41
CA ASN A 143 30.09 -7.49 -2.03
C ASN A 143 28.76 -7.29 -1.27
N SER A 144 28.78 -7.16 0.05
CA SER A 144 27.59 -6.79 0.80
C SER A 144 26.99 -5.46 0.25
N PRO A 145 25.67 -5.36 0.08
CA PRO A 145 25.02 -4.15 -0.45
C PRO A 145 25.10 -2.98 0.55
N SER A 146 24.91 -1.74 0.09
CA SER A 146 24.69 -0.60 1.00
C SER A 146 23.24 -0.55 1.50
N GLU A 147 22.97 0.26 2.53
CA GLU A 147 21.58 0.54 2.96
C GLU A 147 20.73 1.12 1.82
N GLU A 148 21.30 2.02 1.02
CA GLU A 148 20.61 2.61 -0.12
C GLU A 148 20.25 1.56 -1.19
N GLU A 149 21.15 0.61 -1.46
CA GLU A 149 20.88 -0.50 -2.39
C GLU A 149 19.78 -1.43 -1.89
N ILE A 150 19.73 -1.67 -0.57
CA ILE A 150 18.65 -2.43 0.06
C ILE A 150 17.33 -1.68 -0.12
N GLU A 151 17.26 -0.40 0.22
CA GLU A 151 16.04 0.38 0.04
C GLU A 151 15.59 0.46 -1.42
N GLU A 152 16.52 0.66 -2.37
CA GLU A 152 16.23 0.67 -3.80
C GLU A 152 15.65 -0.67 -4.28
N CYS A 153 16.13 -1.80 -3.75
CA CYS A 153 15.64 -3.13 -4.15
C CYS A 153 14.23 -3.40 -3.63
N LEU A 154 13.86 -2.82 -2.48
CA LEU A 154 12.55 -2.99 -1.83
C LEU A 154 11.49 -1.99 -2.33
N ALA A 155 11.87 -0.96 -3.09
CA ALA A 155 10.97 0.09 -3.56
C ALA A 155 9.77 -0.41 -4.40
N GLY A 156 9.88 -1.60 -5.02
CA GLY A 156 8.81 -2.24 -5.79
C GLY A 156 7.90 -3.16 -4.97
N ASN A 157 8.06 -3.22 -3.65
CA ASN A 157 7.31 -4.09 -2.75
C ASN A 157 6.42 -3.26 -1.81
N LEU A 158 5.15 -3.62 -1.72
CA LEU A 158 4.20 -2.95 -0.83
C LEU A 158 3.81 -3.83 0.35
N CYS A 159 3.68 -3.22 1.53
CA CYS A 159 3.16 -3.83 2.74
C CYS A 159 2.11 -2.93 3.38
N ARG A 160 0.93 -3.50 3.68
CA ARG A 160 -0.16 -2.78 4.33
C ARG A 160 -0.19 -2.92 5.86
N CYS A 161 0.63 -3.82 6.42
CA CYS A 161 0.51 -4.23 7.82
C CYS A 161 1.62 -3.70 8.72
N THR A 162 2.88 -3.73 8.29
CA THR A 162 4.04 -3.60 9.20
C THR A 162 4.51 -2.18 9.43
N GLY A 163 4.08 -1.22 8.61
CA GLY A 163 4.68 0.10 8.57
C GLY A 163 6.14 0.12 8.06
N TYR A 164 6.58 -0.95 7.40
CA TYR A 164 7.92 -1.16 6.81
C TYR A 164 9.10 -1.23 7.78
N ARG A 165 9.08 -0.51 8.90
CA ARG A 165 10.19 -0.40 9.87
C ARG A 165 10.84 -1.75 10.22
N PRO A 166 10.10 -2.78 10.69
CA PRO A 166 10.72 -4.06 11.04
C PRO A 166 11.28 -4.84 9.84
N ILE A 167 10.81 -4.56 8.61
CA ILE A 167 11.35 -5.16 7.38
C ILE A 167 12.71 -4.54 7.06
N VAL A 168 12.82 -3.22 7.15
CA VAL A 168 14.09 -2.51 6.91
C VAL A 168 15.13 -2.91 7.96
N ASP A 169 14.74 -2.96 9.24
CA ASP A 169 15.62 -3.42 10.32
C ASP A 169 16.11 -4.86 10.06
N ALA A 170 15.21 -5.77 9.66
CA ALA A 170 15.55 -7.16 9.36
C ALA A 170 16.58 -7.32 8.23
N PHE A 171 16.57 -6.41 7.24
CA PHE A 171 17.46 -6.51 6.09
C PHE A 171 18.72 -5.66 6.22
N ARG A 172 18.72 -4.62 7.06
CA ARG A 172 19.90 -3.79 7.35
C ARG A 172 21.09 -4.60 7.88
N VAL A 173 20.85 -5.74 8.53
CA VAL A 173 21.91 -6.67 8.99
C VAL A 173 22.78 -7.22 7.84
N PHE A 174 22.29 -7.15 6.59
CA PHE A 174 23.05 -7.58 5.41
C PHE A 174 23.81 -6.44 4.72
N ALA A 175 23.72 -5.20 5.21
CA ALA A 175 24.42 -4.07 4.61
C ALA A 175 25.93 -4.11 4.90
N LYS A 176 26.75 -3.44 4.08
CA LYS A 176 28.11 -3.04 4.46
C LYS A 176 27.99 -2.08 5.64
N SER A 177 28.40 -2.52 6.82
CA SER A 177 28.34 -1.68 8.00
C SER A 177 29.41 -0.58 7.93
N ASP A 178 28.95 0.67 8.01
CA ASP A 178 29.72 1.70 8.70
C ASP A 178 29.28 1.61 10.17
N ASP A 179 30.10 0.96 11.00
CA ASP A 179 29.80 0.72 12.41
C ASP A 179 29.57 2.04 13.20
N ALA A 180 29.93 3.20 12.62
CA ALA A 180 29.71 4.52 13.21
C ALA A 180 28.21 4.85 13.45
N LEU A 181 27.30 4.35 12.62
CA LEU A 181 25.85 4.60 12.76
C LEU A 181 25.26 3.99 14.04
N TYR A 182 25.87 2.93 14.57
CA TYR A 182 25.48 2.30 15.83
C TYR A 182 26.22 2.88 17.05
N CYS A 183 27.17 3.79 16.84
CA CYS A 183 28.05 4.34 17.88
C CYS A 183 27.75 5.81 18.25
N GLY A 184 26.65 6.41 17.80
CA GLY A 184 26.52 7.87 17.82
C GLY A 184 25.18 8.47 18.27
N VAL A 185 24.79 8.34 19.55
CA VAL A 185 24.18 9.42 20.38
C VAL A 185 24.45 9.14 21.87
N SER A 186 25.66 9.47 22.34
CA SER A 186 25.96 9.63 23.77
C SER A 186 27.24 10.45 23.94
N SER A 187 27.19 11.72 23.55
CA SER A 187 28.20 12.72 23.95
C SER A 187 27.72 13.58 25.13
N LEU A 188 26.76 13.10 25.91
CA LEU A 188 26.36 13.69 27.19
C LEU A 188 26.58 12.66 28.30
N SER A 189 27.76 12.76 28.93
CA SER A 189 28.06 12.41 30.31
C SER A 189 27.42 11.14 30.89
N LEU A 190 28.23 10.11 31.12
CA LEU A 190 28.26 9.35 32.39
C LEU A 190 29.54 8.51 32.47
N GLN A 191 30.20 8.64 33.61
CA GLN A 191 31.35 7.85 34.05
C GLN A 191 30.89 6.43 34.43
N ASP A 192 31.79 5.46 34.23
CA ASP A 192 31.72 4.05 34.65
C ASP A 192 30.60 3.16 34.07
N GLY A 193 30.96 2.38 33.04
CA GLY A 193 30.16 1.25 32.54
C GLY A 193 30.65 0.78 31.17
N SER A 194 31.16 -0.46 31.09
CA SER A 194 31.76 -1.08 29.90
C SER A 194 30.92 -0.96 28.62
N THR A 195 31.52 -0.46 27.54
CA THR A 195 30.92 -0.39 26.20
C THR A 195 30.79 -1.78 25.57
N ILE A 196 29.54 -2.19 25.33
CA ILE A 196 29.20 -3.42 24.59
C ILE A 196 29.30 -3.13 23.09
N CYS A 197 29.99 -4.01 22.37
CA CYS A 197 30.16 -3.96 20.93
C CYS A 197 28.82 -4.27 20.24
N PRO A 198 28.25 -3.33 19.45
CA PRO A 198 26.94 -3.51 18.79
C PRO A 198 26.94 -4.60 17.71
N SER A 199 28.11 -5.08 17.27
CA SER A 199 28.21 -6.15 16.28
C SER A 199 28.36 -7.55 16.89
N THR A 200 28.60 -7.65 18.20
CA THR A 200 28.88 -8.94 18.85
C THR A 200 28.14 -9.17 20.16
N GLY A 201 27.43 -8.17 20.69
CA GLY A 201 26.79 -8.25 22.00
C GLY A 201 27.75 -8.51 23.16
N LYS A 202 29.07 -8.36 22.96
CA LYS A 202 30.13 -8.60 23.96
C LYS A 202 30.91 -7.31 24.25
N PRO A 203 31.52 -7.15 25.43
CA PRO A 203 32.44 -6.05 25.70
C PRO A 203 33.60 -6.03 24.68
N CYS A 204 33.90 -4.88 24.07
CA CYS A 204 34.91 -4.74 23.01
C CYS A 204 36.29 -5.24 23.49
N SER A 205 36.83 -6.26 22.82
CA SER A 205 38.19 -6.79 23.01
C SER A 205 39.26 -6.00 22.22
N CYS A 206 38.88 -4.86 21.66
CA CYS A 206 39.71 -3.99 20.82
C CYS A 206 40.72 -3.13 21.60
N GLY A 207 40.84 -3.32 22.93
CA GLY A 207 41.82 -2.63 23.79
C GLY A 207 42.48 -3.58 24.80
N SER A 208 43.78 -3.84 24.58
CA SER A 208 44.84 -4.26 25.52
C SER A 208 44.54 -5.24 26.70
N LYS A 209 45.15 -6.43 26.59
CA LYS A 209 45.65 -7.37 27.62
C LYS A 209 45.68 -6.85 29.09
N THR A 210 44.96 -7.48 30.03
CA THR A 210 45.50 -8.26 31.20
C THR A 210 44.40 -8.71 32.20
N THR A 211 44.46 -10.01 32.54
CA THR A 211 44.05 -10.78 33.75
C THR A 211 43.23 -10.19 34.91
N ASN A 212 42.15 -10.92 35.26
CA ASN A 212 41.75 -11.52 36.56
C ASN A 212 40.32 -11.25 37.10
N GLU A 213 39.81 -12.34 37.69
CA GLU A 213 38.50 -12.70 38.25
C GLU A 213 37.80 -11.68 39.18
N VAL A 214 36.46 -11.65 39.17
CA VAL A 214 35.53 -12.03 40.29
C VAL A 214 34.08 -11.59 39.96
N ALA A 215 33.12 -12.35 40.48
CA ALA A 215 31.71 -12.44 40.12
C ALA A 215 30.72 -11.50 40.86
N SER A 216 29.49 -11.49 40.29
CA SER A 216 28.17 -11.14 40.85
C SER A 216 27.71 -9.68 40.85
N CYS A 217 26.60 -9.39 40.14
CA CYS A 217 25.28 -9.13 40.74
C CYS A 217 24.21 -8.81 39.68
N ASN A 218 23.01 -9.31 39.95
CA ASN A 218 21.76 -9.19 39.17
C ASN A 218 21.25 -7.74 39.09
N GLU A 219 20.68 -7.37 37.94
CA GLU A 219 19.42 -6.60 37.83
C GLU A 219 18.98 -6.58 36.35
N ASP A 220 17.84 -7.21 36.06
CA ASP A 220 17.23 -7.31 34.74
C ASP A 220 16.81 -5.91 34.22
N ARG A 221 17.69 -5.27 33.45
CA ARG A 221 17.34 -4.13 32.59
C ARG A 221 17.47 -4.53 31.13
N PHE A 222 16.37 -4.31 30.42
CA PHE A 222 16.13 -4.59 29.00
C PHE A 222 17.35 -4.39 28.10
N GLN A 223 17.80 -5.50 27.48
CA GLN A 223 18.80 -5.49 26.43
C GLN A 223 18.21 -4.89 25.14
N SER A 224 18.89 -3.87 24.61
CA SER A 224 18.81 -3.53 23.19
C SER A 224 19.13 -4.78 22.38
N ILE A 225 18.18 -5.29 21.61
CA ILE A 225 18.42 -6.49 20.82
C ILE A 225 19.34 -6.11 19.64
N SER A 226 20.61 -6.48 19.77
CA SER A 226 21.65 -6.32 18.76
C SER A 226 21.65 -7.58 17.88
N TYR A 227 21.12 -7.47 16.66
CA TYR A 227 20.78 -8.61 15.77
C TYR A 227 21.86 -9.00 14.73
N SER A 228 23.15 -8.78 14.99
CA SER A 228 24.21 -9.00 14.00
C SER A 228 24.93 -10.37 14.06
N ASP A 229 24.37 -11.39 14.73
CA ASP A 229 25.00 -12.73 14.76
C ASP A 229 24.96 -13.46 13.39
N ILE A 230 24.28 -12.90 12.39
CA ILE A 230 24.25 -13.43 11.04
C ILE A 230 25.42 -12.83 10.24
N ASP A 231 26.53 -13.58 10.16
CA ASP A 231 27.62 -13.29 9.23
C ASP A 231 27.11 -13.40 7.79
N GLY A 232 26.79 -12.24 7.22
CA GLY A 232 26.30 -12.08 5.87
C GLY A 232 27.24 -12.57 4.78
N ALA A 233 28.47 -13.03 5.05
CA ALA A 233 29.34 -13.64 4.05
C ALA A 233 29.19 -15.18 3.95
N LYS A 234 28.54 -15.85 4.93
CA LYS A 234 28.45 -17.32 5.00
C LYS A 234 27.38 -17.98 4.13
N TYR A 235 26.61 -17.23 3.33
CA TYR A 235 25.47 -17.80 2.59
C TYR A 235 25.85 -18.65 1.38
N THR A 236 27.05 -18.47 0.81
CA THR A 236 27.47 -19.12 -0.45
C THR A 236 27.36 -20.64 -0.44
N ASP A 237 27.46 -21.27 0.73
CA ASP A 237 27.52 -22.73 0.85
C ASP A 237 26.14 -23.41 0.82
N LYS A 238 25.04 -22.65 0.92
CA LYS A 238 23.65 -23.17 0.89
C LYS A 238 22.87 -22.78 -0.36
N GLU A 239 23.49 -22.06 -1.28
CA GLU A 239 22.81 -21.54 -2.46
C GLU A 239 22.54 -22.63 -3.49
N LEU A 240 21.38 -22.55 -4.16
CA LEU A 240 21.12 -23.39 -5.32
C LEU A 240 22.16 -23.09 -6.42
N ILE A 241 22.85 -24.14 -6.85
CA ILE A 241 23.78 -24.07 -7.99
C ILE A 241 23.01 -23.70 -9.26
N PHE A 242 23.65 -22.95 -10.14
CA PHE A 242 23.10 -22.72 -11.46
C PHE A 242 23.08 -24.05 -12.23
N PRO A 243 21.94 -24.46 -12.83
CA PRO A 243 21.81 -25.76 -13.47
C PRO A 243 22.85 -25.98 -14.59
N PRO A 244 23.69 -27.03 -14.51
CA PRO A 244 24.75 -27.24 -15.50
C PRO A 244 24.26 -27.41 -16.94
N GLU A 245 23.07 -28.00 -17.15
CA GLU A 245 22.44 -28.12 -18.48
C GLU A 245 22.27 -26.75 -19.16
N LEU A 246 21.95 -25.71 -18.39
CA LEU A 246 21.74 -24.36 -18.92
C LEU A 246 23.04 -23.68 -19.37
N LEU A 247 24.21 -24.09 -18.87
CA LEU A 247 25.51 -23.56 -19.32
C LEU A 247 25.80 -23.94 -20.78
N LEU A 248 25.33 -25.13 -21.20
CA LEU A 248 25.53 -25.68 -22.54
C LEU A 248 24.36 -25.36 -23.48
N ARG A 249 23.25 -24.83 -22.96
CA ARG A 249 22.04 -24.57 -23.74
C ARG A 249 22.30 -23.53 -24.82
N LYS A 250 22.01 -23.88 -26.07
CA LYS A 250 22.05 -22.98 -27.23
C LYS A 250 20.75 -22.20 -27.33
N LEU A 251 20.86 -20.90 -27.62
CA LEU A 251 19.71 -20.06 -27.92
C LEU A 251 19.13 -20.50 -29.27
N THR A 252 17.85 -20.82 -29.29
CA THR A 252 17.13 -21.26 -30.50
C THR A 252 15.93 -20.38 -30.78
N PRO A 253 15.55 -20.20 -32.05
CA PRO A 253 14.30 -19.55 -32.38
C PRO A 253 13.12 -20.37 -31.87
N LEU A 254 12.05 -19.71 -31.42
CA LEU A 254 10.82 -20.37 -30.98
C LEU A 254 9.61 -19.84 -31.75
N LYS A 255 8.65 -20.74 -32.00
CA LYS A 255 7.30 -20.44 -32.46
C LYS A 255 6.34 -21.28 -31.62
N LEU A 256 5.56 -20.61 -30.79
CA LEU A 256 4.71 -21.24 -29.78
C LEU A 256 3.28 -20.74 -29.93
N ARG A 257 2.33 -21.58 -29.54
CA ARG A 257 0.89 -21.30 -29.57
C ARG A 257 0.37 -21.07 -28.16
N GLY A 258 -0.70 -20.29 -28.05
CA GLY A 258 -1.44 -20.05 -26.83
C GLY A 258 -2.94 -20.04 -27.07
N ASN A 259 -3.71 -20.03 -25.98
CA ASN A 259 -5.15 -19.89 -26.05
C ASN A 259 -5.55 -18.58 -26.75
N GLY A 260 -6.74 -18.56 -27.36
CA GLY A 260 -7.26 -17.39 -28.08
C GLY A 260 -6.61 -17.10 -29.43
N GLY A 261 -5.82 -18.04 -29.98
CA GLY A 261 -5.13 -17.89 -31.27
C GLY A 261 -3.76 -17.22 -31.18
N ILE A 262 -3.28 -16.93 -29.97
CA ILE A 262 -1.99 -16.27 -29.75
C ILE A 262 -0.86 -17.11 -30.36
N THR A 263 -0.04 -16.47 -31.18
CA THR A 263 1.23 -17.03 -31.65
C THR A 263 2.37 -16.17 -31.10
N TRP A 264 3.31 -16.82 -30.42
CA TRP A 264 4.47 -16.19 -29.81
C TRP A 264 5.75 -16.61 -30.51
N TYR A 265 6.54 -15.63 -30.95
CA TYR A 265 7.81 -15.83 -31.64
C TYR A 265 8.98 -15.35 -30.80
N ARG A 266 10.12 -16.05 -30.91
CA ARG A 266 11.43 -15.57 -30.45
C ARG A 266 12.44 -15.63 -31.60
N PRO A 267 12.67 -14.54 -32.35
CA PRO A 267 13.81 -14.45 -33.25
C PRO A 267 15.13 -14.38 -32.47
N VAL A 268 16.21 -14.85 -33.10
CA VAL A 268 17.57 -14.86 -32.53
C VAL A 268 18.57 -14.01 -33.34
N CYS A 269 18.12 -13.41 -34.44
CA CYS A 269 18.87 -12.48 -35.27
C CYS A 269 17.94 -11.39 -35.81
N LEU A 270 18.52 -10.24 -36.16
CA LEU A 270 17.78 -9.08 -36.62
C LEU A 270 16.99 -9.35 -37.91
N GLN A 271 17.58 -10.04 -38.88
CA GLN A 271 16.93 -10.33 -40.16
C GLN A 271 15.59 -11.06 -39.98
N ASN A 272 15.57 -12.15 -39.18
CA ASN A 272 14.35 -12.90 -38.92
C ASN A 272 13.29 -12.06 -38.18
N LEU A 273 13.71 -11.16 -37.28
CA LEU A 273 12.78 -10.23 -36.64
C LEU A 273 12.13 -9.31 -37.66
N LEU A 274 12.93 -8.73 -38.57
CA LEU A 274 12.43 -7.80 -39.57
C LEU A 274 11.48 -8.50 -40.56
N GLU A 275 11.78 -9.73 -40.95
CA GLU A 275 10.88 -10.56 -41.77
C GLU A 275 9.58 -10.89 -41.04
N LEU A 276 9.64 -11.26 -39.75
CA LEU A 276 8.44 -11.46 -38.93
C LEU A 276 7.62 -10.18 -38.82
N LYS A 277 8.26 -9.02 -38.66
CA LYS A 277 7.58 -7.74 -38.57
C LYS A 277 6.95 -7.32 -39.91
N ALA A 278 7.60 -7.63 -41.04
CA ALA A 278 7.03 -7.42 -42.36
C ALA A 278 5.83 -8.34 -42.63
N ASN A 279 5.90 -9.61 -42.20
CA ASN A 279 4.82 -10.58 -42.36
C ASN A 279 3.63 -10.32 -41.40
N TYR A 280 3.92 -9.77 -40.23
CA TYR A 280 2.91 -9.41 -39.22
C TYR A 280 3.08 -7.96 -38.78
N PRO A 281 2.67 -6.97 -39.60
CA PRO A 281 2.85 -5.55 -39.28
C PRO A 281 2.17 -5.12 -37.98
N ASP A 282 1.07 -5.78 -37.58
CA ASP A 282 0.37 -5.49 -36.32
C ASP A 282 0.95 -6.23 -35.11
N ALA A 283 1.98 -7.08 -35.29
CA ALA A 283 2.59 -7.80 -34.19
C ALA A 283 3.19 -6.86 -33.14
N LYS A 284 2.95 -7.19 -31.87
CA LYS A 284 3.54 -6.46 -30.74
C LYS A 284 4.90 -7.04 -30.38
N LEU A 285 5.88 -6.16 -30.30
CA LEU A 285 7.23 -6.50 -29.86
C LEU A 285 7.29 -6.51 -28.34
N LEU A 286 7.92 -7.54 -27.77
CA LEU A 286 8.02 -7.76 -26.33
C LEU A 286 9.48 -7.84 -25.91
N VAL A 287 9.78 -7.20 -24.77
CA VAL A 287 10.99 -7.48 -23.98
C VAL A 287 10.56 -7.83 -22.55
N GLY A 288 10.17 -6.82 -21.76
CA GLY A 288 9.75 -7.02 -20.37
C GLY A 288 8.25 -7.23 -20.15
N ASN A 289 7.43 -7.03 -21.19
CA ASN A 289 5.97 -7.13 -21.13
C ASN A 289 5.29 -6.18 -20.10
N THR A 290 5.99 -5.14 -19.62
CA THR A 290 5.53 -4.24 -18.57
C THR A 290 4.46 -3.23 -19.01
N GLU A 291 4.22 -3.11 -20.32
CA GLU A 291 3.11 -2.33 -20.89
C GLU A 291 2.10 -3.26 -21.57
N VAL A 292 2.56 -4.11 -22.49
CA VAL A 292 1.67 -5.02 -23.23
C VAL A 292 0.91 -5.95 -22.29
N GLY A 293 1.54 -6.43 -21.20
CA GLY A 293 0.85 -7.22 -20.18
C GLY A 293 -0.27 -6.45 -19.47
N ILE A 294 -0.08 -5.14 -19.24
CA ILE A 294 -1.10 -4.24 -18.67
C ILE A 294 -2.22 -4.00 -19.67
N GLU A 295 -1.88 -3.77 -20.94
CA GLU A 295 -2.86 -3.61 -22.01
C GLU A 295 -3.73 -4.86 -22.20
N MET A 296 -3.12 -6.04 -22.18
CA MET A 296 -3.85 -7.30 -22.34
C MET A 296 -4.73 -7.60 -21.12
N ARG A 297 -4.23 -7.39 -19.90
CA ARG A 297 -4.96 -7.73 -18.68
C ARG A 297 -5.99 -6.67 -18.28
N LEU A 298 -5.57 -5.42 -18.08
CA LEU A 298 -6.44 -4.35 -17.56
C LEU A 298 -7.25 -3.67 -18.66
N LYS A 299 -6.65 -3.40 -19.83
CA LYS A 299 -7.36 -2.77 -20.96
C LYS A 299 -8.07 -3.79 -21.86
N ARG A 300 -7.92 -5.08 -21.56
CA ARG A 300 -8.53 -6.22 -22.30
C ARG A 300 -8.23 -6.20 -23.81
N LEU A 301 -7.08 -5.66 -24.20
CA LEU A 301 -6.66 -5.64 -25.61
C LEU A 301 -6.15 -7.03 -26.01
N GLN A 302 -6.58 -7.50 -27.19
CA GLN A 302 -6.18 -8.80 -27.71
C GLN A 302 -5.15 -8.66 -28.83
N TYR A 303 -4.02 -9.34 -28.68
CA TYR A 303 -2.94 -9.36 -29.67
C TYR A 303 -2.71 -10.79 -30.16
N GLN A 304 -2.87 -11.02 -31.46
CA GLN A 304 -2.75 -12.35 -32.07
C GLN A 304 -1.29 -12.80 -32.23
N VAL A 305 -0.39 -11.87 -32.54
CA VAL A 305 1.04 -12.18 -32.75
C VAL A 305 1.90 -11.35 -31.79
N LEU A 306 2.70 -12.06 -31.00
CA LEU A 306 3.65 -11.50 -30.04
C LEU A 306 5.07 -11.91 -30.44
N ILE A 307 6.01 -10.97 -30.49
CA ILE A 307 7.40 -11.25 -30.89
C ILE A 307 8.35 -10.80 -29.77
N SER A 308 8.99 -11.74 -29.09
CA SER A 308 9.99 -11.46 -28.07
C SER A 308 11.35 -11.14 -28.69
N VAL A 309 11.77 -9.89 -28.58
CA VAL A 309 13.00 -9.38 -29.22
C VAL A 309 14.19 -9.31 -28.27
N ALA A 310 14.01 -9.72 -27.01
CA ALA A 310 15.03 -9.62 -25.96
C ALA A 310 16.35 -10.32 -26.29
N GLN A 311 16.33 -11.32 -27.18
CA GLN A 311 17.47 -12.16 -27.52
C GLN A 311 18.16 -11.77 -28.84
N VAL A 312 17.72 -10.69 -29.51
CA VAL A 312 18.35 -10.18 -30.73
C VAL A 312 19.60 -9.37 -30.34
N PRO A 313 20.82 -9.81 -30.72
CA PRO A 313 22.06 -9.20 -30.25
C PRO A 313 22.20 -7.72 -30.60
N GLU A 314 21.79 -7.33 -31.82
CA GLU A 314 21.89 -5.96 -32.34
C GLU A 314 21.04 -4.98 -31.53
N LEU A 315 19.88 -5.42 -31.02
CA LEU A 315 19.02 -4.60 -30.17
C LEU A 315 19.53 -4.51 -28.72
N ASN A 316 20.53 -5.29 -28.34
CA ASN A 316 21.20 -5.21 -27.03
C ASN A 316 22.65 -4.68 -27.15
N ALA A 317 23.02 -4.16 -28.33
CA ALA A 317 24.35 -3.60 -28.55
C ALA A 317 24.55 -2.33 -27.71
N LEU A 318 25.79 -2.13 -27.27
CA LEU A 318 26.17 -0.98 -26.46
C LEU A 318 27.55 -0.54 -26.91
N ASN A 319 27.62 0.65 -27.50
CA ASN A 319 28.84 1.22 -28.05
C ASN A 319 29.06 2.61 -27.43
N VAL A 320 30.17 2.77 -26.72
CA VAL A 320 30.61 4.07 -26.19
C VAL A 320 31.68 4.60 -27.13
N ASN A 321 31.38 5.72 -27.79
CA ASN A 321 32.22 6.33 -28.82
C ASN A 321 32.71 7.71 -28.36
N ASP A 322 33.63 8.32 -29.12
CA ASP A 322 34.14 9.66 -28.81
C ASP A 322 33.06 10.75 -28.90
N ASN A 323 31.99 10.52 -29.65
CA ASN A 323 30.91 11.50 -29.87
C ASN A 323 29.66 11.27 -29.00
N GLY A 324 29.54 10.12 -28.34
CA GLY A 324 28.37 9.79 -27.54
C GLY A 324 28.25 8.30 -27.25
N ILE A 325 27.04 7.88 -26.86
CA ILE A 325 26.70 6.50 -26.54
C ILE A 325 25.63 6.04 -27.51
N GLU A 326 25.84 4.91 -28.17
CA GLU A 326 24.80 4.21 -28.91
C GLU A 326 24.31 3.01 -28.12
N VAL A 327 23.00 2.96 -27.87
CA VAL A 327 22.35 1.96 -27.03
C VAL A 327 21.24 1.27 -27.81
N GLY A 328 21.29 -0.06 -27.91
CA GLY A 328 20.25 -0.87 -28.56
C GLY A 328 18.89 -0.75 -27.86
N SER A 329 17.81 -0.86 -28.63
CA SER A 329 16.45 -0.61 -28.12
C SER A 329 15.92 -1.66 -27.14
N ALA A 330 16.48 -2.88 -27.11
CA ALA A 330 16.10 -3.95 -26.18
C ALA A 330 16.89 -3.92 -24.85
N LEU A 331 17.86 -3.01 -24.70
CA LEU A 331 18.63 -2.88 -23.45
C LEU A 331 17.70 -2.58 -22.27
N ARG A 332 17.89 -3.30 -21.17
CA ARG A 332 17.09 -3.17 -19.96
C ARG A 332 17.43 -1.88 -19.21
N LEU A 333 16.45 -1.29 -18.53
CA LEU A 333 16.65 -0.04 -17.79
C LEU A 333 17.68 -0.18 -16.65
N SER A 334 17.75 -1.33 -15.99
CA SER A 334 18.79 -1.59 -14.96
C SER A 334 20.20 -1.66 -15.56
N GLU A 335 20.35 -2.16 -16.78
CA GLU A 335 21.64 -2.18 -17.49
C GLU A 335 22.05 -0.78 -17.95
N LEU A 336 21.09 0.01 -18.43
CA LEU A 336 21.30 1.43 -18.76
C LEU A 336 21.75 2.22 -17.52
N LEU A 337 21.08 2.02 -16.38
CA LEU A 337 21.44 2.68 -15.13
C LEU A 337 22.87 2.33 -14.69
N ARG A 338 23.24 1.06 -14.78
CA ARG A 338 24.60 0.59 -14.49
C ARG A 338 25.63 1.21 -15.43
N LEU A 339 25.32 1.32 -16.72
CA LEU A 339 26.18 1.97 -17.71
C LEU A 339 26.40 3.44 -17.36
N PHE A 340 25.33 4.20 -17.12
CA PHE A 340 25.46 5.62 -16.80
C PHE A 340 26.20 5.86 -15.49
N ARG A 341 25.94 5.06 -14.43
CA ARG A 341 26.69 5.12 -13.18
C ARG A 341 28.19 4.86 -13.38
N LYS A 342 28.57 4.01 -14.34
CA LYS A 342 29.97 3.78 -14.73
C LYS A 342 30.55 4.98 -15.48
N ILE A 343 29.87 5.45 -16.52
CA ILE A 343 30.34 6.56 -17.38
C ILE A 343 30.53 7.86 -16.59
N VAL A 344 29.61 8.17 -15.67
CA VAL A 344 29.70 9.37 -14.81
C VAL A 344 30.95 9.36 -13.91
N LYS A 345 31.50 8.18 -13.60
CA LYS A 345 32.76 8.06 -12.83
C LYS A 345 34.01 8.14 -13.72
N GLU A 346 33.90 7.73 -14.98
CA GLU A 346 35.05 7.58 -15.90
C GLU A 346 35.28 8.80 -16.80
N ARG A 347 34.24 9.61 -17.08
CA ARG A 347 34.32 10.77 -17.97
C ARG A 347 34.22 12.11 -17.23
N PRO A 348 34.73 13.21 -17.82
CA PRO A 348 34.57 14.56 -17.27
C PRO A 348 33.12 14.94 -16.95
N ALA A 349 32.94 15.73 -15.89
CA ALA A 349 31.61 16.13 -15.42
C ALA A 349 30.80 16.91 -16.47
N HIS A 350 31.46 17.69 -17.34
CA HIS A 350 30.81 18.47 -18.38
C HIS A 350 30.31 17.63 -19.56
N GLU A 351 30.81 16.42 -19.76
CA GLU A 351 30.35 15.50 -20.83
C GLU A 351 29.18 14.61 -20.40
N THR A 352 28.92 14.53 -19.09
CA THR A 352 28.04 13.53 -18.49
C THR A 352 26.77 14.12 -17.87
N SER A 353 26.44 15.40 -18.15
CA SER A 353 25.26 16.04 -17.54
C SER A 353 23.97 15.28 -17.90
N ALA A 354 23.82 14.85 -19.15
CA ALA A 354 22.67 14.03 -19.57
C ALA A 354 22.62 12.69 -18.82
N CYS A 355 23.75 11.98 -18.71
CA CYS A 355 23.82 10.71 -18.00
C CYS A 355 23.41 10.84 -16.52
N LYS A 356 23.84 11.92 -15.85
CA LYS A 356 23.43 12.21 -14.46
C LYS A 356 21.92 12.42 -14.34
N ALA A 357 21.33 13.15 -15.30
CA ALA A 357 19.89 13.37 -15.31
C ALA A 357 19.11 12.05 -15.49
N PHE A 358 19.57 11.17 -16.37
CA PHE A 358 18.96 9.84 -16.52
C PHE A 358 19.09 8.98 -15.25
N ILE A 359 20.22 9.03 -14.55
CA ILE A 359 20.40 8.30 -13.28
C ILE A 359 19.36 8.74 -12.25
N GLU A 360 19.19 10.05 -12.04
CA GLU A 360 18.26 10.57 -11.04
C GLU A 360 16.80 10.31 -11.44
N GLN A 361 16.47 10.38 -12.74
CA GLN A 361 15.13 10.03 -13.23
C GLN A 361 14.82 8.53 -13.02
N LEU A 362 15.78 7.65 -13.29
CA LEU A 362 15.63 6.19 -13.15
C LEU A 362 15.60 5.72 -11.69
N LYS A 363 16.20 6.47 -10.77
CA LYS A 363 16.17 6.21 -9.32
C LYS A 363 14.74 6.14 -8.77
N TRP A 364 13.83 6.93 -9.34
CA TRP A 364 12.41 7.03 -8.97
C TRP A 364 11.49 6.40 -10.03
N PHE A 365 12.04 5.63 -10.97
CA PHE A 365 11.29 4.96 -12.02
C PHE A 365 10.93 3.54 -11.58
N ALA A 366 9.66 3.31 -11.24
CA ALA A 366 9.13 2.00 -10.86
C ALA A 366 9.91 1.32 -9.71
N GLY A 367 9.63 0.04 -9.47
CA GLY A 367 10.48 -0.84 -8.68
C GLY A 367 11.65 -1.46 -9.46
N THR A 368 12.62 -2.02 -8.72
CA THR A 368 13.76 -2.76 -9.29
C THR A 368 13.32 -3.93 -10.18
N GLN A 369 12.24 -4.61 -9.82
CA GLN A 369 11.63 -5.71 -10.58
C GLN A 369 11.21 -5.29 -11.98
N ILE A 370 10.64 -4.08 -12.12
CA ILE A 370 10.23 -3.52 -13.41
C ILE A 370 11.48 -3.09 -14.20
N ARG A 371 12.42 -2.37 -13.56
CA ARG A 371 13.65 -1.92 -14.25
C ARG A 371 14.51 -3.07 -14.78
N ASN A 372 14.45 -4.24 -14.15
CA ASN A 372 15.18 -5.45 -14.58
C ASN A 372 14.66 -6.07 -15.88
N VAL A 373 13.45 -5.72 -16.32
CA VAL A 373 12.84 -6.32 -17.53
C VAL A 373 12.33 -5.27 -18.53
N ALA A 374 11.94 -4.08 -18.07
CA ALA A 374 11.59 -2.97 -18.94
C ALA A 374 12.81 -2.55 -19.78
N CYS A 375 12.58 -2.23 -21.05
CA CYS A 375 13.63 -1.82 -21.98
C CYS A 375 13.41 -0.40 -22.50
N ILE A 376 14.49 0.19 -23.02
CA ILE A 376 14.50 1.56 -23.56
C ILE A 376 13.50 1.72 -24.70
N GLY A 377 13.52 0.83 -25.68
CA GLY A 377 12.64 0.89 -26.84
C GLY A 377 11.18 0.66 -26.49
N GLY A 378 10.90 -0.19 -25.51
CA GLY A 378 9.56 -0.35 -24.96
C GLY A 378 9.04 0.94 -24.34
N ASN A 379 9.87 1.64 -23.55
CA ASN A 379 9.51 2.92 -22.96
C ASN A 379 9.29 4.04 -24.02
N ILE A 380 10.18 4.12 -25.02
CA ILE A 380 10.10 5.10 -26.11
C ILE A 380 8.88 4.84 -27.00
N CYS A 381 8.77 3.64 -27.58
CA CYS A 381 7.75 3.33 -28.59
C CYS A 381 6.34 3.19 -28.01
N THR A 382 6.20 2.97 -26.70
CA THR A 382 4.89 3.09 -26.04
C THR A 382 4.34 4.50 -26.16
N ALA A 383 5.21 5.52 -26.24
CA ALA A 383 4.85 6.93 -26.38
C ALA A 383 3.78 7.36 -25.35
N SER A 384 3.96 6.91 -24.11
CA SER A 384 3.10 7.31 -23.01
C SER A 384 3.25 8.81 -22.75
N PRO A 385 2.15 9.58 -22.61
CA PRO A 385 2.21 11.02 -22.33
C PRO A 385 2.96 11.38 -21.05
N ILE A 386 3.05 10.42 -20.14
CA ILE A 386 3.64 10.49 -18.79
C ILE A 386 4.94 9.68 -18.70
N SER A 387 5.58 9.36 -19.84
CA SER A 387 6.90 8.72 -19.81
C SER A 387 7.91 9.63 -19.12
N ASP A 388 8.62 9.08 -18.14
CA ASP A 388 9.70 9.78 -17.42
C ASP A 388 10.95 10.00 -18.28
N LEU A 389 11.18 9.17 -19.30
CA LEU A 389 12.42 9.22 -20.08
C LEU A 389 12.25 9.98 -21.39
N ASN A 390 11.05 10.01 -21.98
CA ASN A 390 10.84 10.63 -23.29
C ASN A 390 11.15 12.14 -23.29
N PRO A 391 10.68 12.96 -22.32
CA PRO A 391 11.08 14.36 -22.24
C PRO A 391 12.60 14.53 -22.13
N LEU A 392 13.27 13.62 -21.41
CA LEU A 392 14.72 13.68 -21.23
C LEU A 392 15.49 13.28 -22.50
N TRP A 393 15.03 12.28 -23.26
CA TRP A 393 15.56 11.96 -24.59
C TRP A 393 15.43 13.14 -25.54
N MET A 394 14.27 13.79 -25.57
CA MET A 394 14.01 14.99 -26.39
C MET A 394 14.95 16.13 -26.03
N ALA A 395 15.10 16.43 -24.74
CA ALA A 395 15.95 17.53 -24.28
C ALA A 395 17.45 17.25 -24.51
N SER A 396 17.89 15.99 -24.46
CA SER A 396 19.31 15.60 -24.51
C SER A 396 19.91 15.47 -25.91
N ARG A 397 19.26 16.02 -26.95
CA ARG A 397 19.71 15.91 -28.37
C ARG A 397 19.85 14.45 -28.85
N ALA A 398 19.08 13.53 -28.29
CA ALA A 398 19.15 12.13 -28.68
C ALA A 398 18.60 11.92 -30.10
N GLU A 399 19.19 10.97 -30.83
CA GLU A 399 18.72 10.52 -32.15
C GLU A 399 18.28 9.05 -32.07
N PHE A 400 17.14 8.74 -32.67
CA PHE A 400 16.60 7.39 -32.75
C PHE A 400 16.90 6.82 -34.14
N ARG A 401 17.52 5.63 -34.18
CA ARG A 401 17.79 4.90 -35.42
C ARG A 401 16.70 3.86 -35.65
N ILE A 402 16.05 3.94 -36.80
CA ILE A 402 14.93 3.11 -37.21
C ILE A 402 15.35 2.27 -38.41
N THR A 403 14.94 1.01 -38.45
CA THR A 403 15.26 0.11 -39.56
C THR A 403 14.08 -0.74 -39.99
N ASN A 404 14.17 -1.31 -41.20
CA ASN A 404 13.15 -2.12 -41.85
C ASN A 404 13.76 -3.41 -42.46
N CYS A 405 12.93 -4.26 -43.07
CA CYS A 405 13.34 -5.51 -43.70
C CYS A 405 14.27 -5.38 -44.92
N ASN A 406 14.40 -4.18 -45.50
CA ASN A 406 15.31 -3.94 -46.62
C ASN A 406 16.74 -3.60 -46.16
N GLY A 407 16.95 -3.46 -44.84
CA GLY A 407 18.21 -3.03 -44.25
C GLY A 407 18.44 -1.51 -44.28
N ASP A 408 17.43 -0.73 -44.68
CA ASP A 408 17.51 0.73 -44.62
C ASP A 408 17.58 1.17 -43.16
N VAL A 409 18.46 2.12 -42.84
CA VAL A 409 18.53 2.75 -41.52
C VAL A 409 18.35 4.25 -41.67
N ARG A 410 17.32 4.80 -41.00
CA ARG A 410 17.10 6.25 -40.92
C ARG A 410 17.25 6.74 -39.49
N SER A 411 17.81 7.94 -39.32
CA SER A 411 17.90 8.62 -38.02
C SER A 411 16.81 9.70 -37.92
N ILE A 412 16.21 9.82 -36.75
CA ILE A 412 15.27 10.90 -36.42
C ILE A 412 15.60 11.52 -35.06
N PRO A 413 15.60 12.86 -34.92
CA PRO A 413 15.74 13.51 -33.62
C PRO A 413 14.60 13.10 -32.67
N ALA A 414 14.91 12.80 -31.41
CA ALA A 414 13.91 12.38 -30.42
C ALA A 414 12.74 13.39 -30.27
N LYS A 415 13.02 14.68 -30.42
CA LYS A 415 12.03 15.78 -30.35
C LYS A 415 10.96 15.75 -31.45
N ASP A 416 11.23 15.07 -32.57
CA ASP A 416 10.33 15.01 -33.73
C ASP A 416 9.67 13.63 -33.86
N PHE A 417 10.01 12.66 -33.00
CA PHE A 417 9.54 11.28 -33.08
C PHE A 417 8.09 11.08 -32.58
N PHE A 418 7.64 11.87 -31.61
CA PHE A 418 6.32 11.71 -30.98
C PHE A 418 5.26 12.54 -31.72
N LEU A 419 4.34 11.87 -32.43
CA LEU A 419 3.38 12.52 -33.33
C LEU A 419 2.00 12.77 -32.70
N GLY A 420 1.70 12.15 -31.56
CA GLY A 420 0.38 12.22 -30.92
C GLY A 420 0.23 11.18 -29.81
N TYR A 421 -1.00 11.02 -29.32
CA TYR A 421 -1.31 10.04 -28.27
C TYR A 421 -0.92 8.63 -28.68
N ARG A 422 0.12 8.09 -28.02
CA ARG A 422 0.71 6.77 -28.30
C ARG A 422 1.05 6.55 -29.78
N LYS A 423 1.41 7.63 -30.49
CA LYS A 423 1.75 7.60 -31.92
C LYS A 423 3.16 8.11 -32.14
N VAL A 424 3.94 7.35 -32.92
CA VAL A 424 5.34 7.63 -33.22
C VAL A 424 5.58 7.68 -34.73
N ASP A 425 6.65 8.34 -35.17
CA ASP A 425 7.14 8.30 -36.55
C ASP A 425 7.86 6.97 -36.82
N MET A 426 7.08 5.93 -37.07
CA MET A 426 7.55 4.61 -37.47
C MET A 426 6.51 3.92 -38.36
N GLY A 427 6.93 3.41 -39.50
CA GLY A 427 6.13 2.60 -40.41
C GLY A 427 5.74 1.26 -39.79
N SER A 428 4.71 0.60 -40.34
CA SER A 428 4.19 -0.66 -39.79
C SER A 428 5.19 -1.83 -39.88
N ASN A 429 6.13 -1.77 -40.83
CA ASN A 429 7.22 -2.73 -41.02
C ASN A 429 8.58 -2.26 -40.43
N GLU A 430 8.60 -1.13 -39.72
CA GLU A 430 9.80 -0.58 -39.11
C GLU A 430 9.90 -0.95 -37.62
N ILE A 431 11.14 -0.96 -37.11
CA ILE A 431 11.44 -1.10 -35.69
C ILE A 431 12.49 -0.08 -35.24
N LEU A 432 12.47 0.28 -33.95
CA LEU A 432 13.55 1.04 -33.33
C LEU A 432 14.77 0.11 -33.13
N LEU A 433 15.89 0.44 -33.78
CA LEU A 433 17.15 -0.30 -33.71
C LEU A 433 17.95 0.11 -32.46
N SER A 434 18.26 1.40 -32.36
CA SER A 434 19.11 1.96 -31.30
C SER A 434 18.80 3.45 -31.04
N VAL A 435 19.32 3.95 -29.92
CA VAL A 435 19.27 5.34 -29.50
C VAL A 435 20.71 5.85 -29.39
N PHE A 436 21.02 6.95 -30.07
CA PHE A 436 22.29 7.66 -29.94
C PHE A 436 22.11 8.86 -29.00
N LEU A 437 22.88 8.88 -27.91
CA LEU A 437 22.94 9.97 -26.93
C LEU A 437 24.29 10.69 -27.05
N PRO A 438 24.35 11.92 -27.56
CA PRO A 438 25.60 12.65 -27.68
C PRO A 438 26.15 13.10 -26.32
N TRP A 439 27.47 13.31 -26.25
CA TRP A 439 28.08 13.96 -25.08
C TRP A 439 27.62 15.42 -24.93
N THR A 440 27.50 15.86 -23.68
CA THR A 440 27.27 17.28 -23.39
C THR A 440 28.57 18.09 -23.56
N ARG A 441 28.44 19.35 -23.98
CA ARG A 441 29.56 20.26 -24.18
C ARG A 441 29.92 21.00 -22.88
N PRO A 442 31.12 21.61 -22.76
CA PRO A 442 31.37 22.60 -21.71
C PRO A 442 30.27 23.66 -21.68
N LEU A 443 29.80 24.04 -20.48
CA LEU A 443 28.66 24.95 -20.27
C LEU A 443 27.31 24.47 -20.87
N GLU A 444 27.18 23.16 -21.15
CA GLU A 444 25.91 22.53 -21.48
C GLU A 444 25.39 21.73 -20.28
N TYR A 445 24.20 22.08 -19.83
CA TYR A 445 23.57 21.53 -18.63
C TYR A 445 22.25 20.85 -18.99
N VAL A 446 22.04 19.67 -18.44
CA VAL A 446 20.82 18.87 -18.60
C VAL A 446 20.30 18.50 -17.21
N LYS A 447 19.00 18.69 -16.96
CA LYS A 447 18.34 18.37 -15.70
C LYS A 447 16.96 17.75 -15.92
N GLU A 448 16.66 16.78 -15.07
CA GLU A 448 15.40 16.05 -14.98
C GLU A 448 14.49 16.62 -13.87
N PHE A 449 13.18 16.46 -14.06
CA PHE A 449 12.17 16.76 -13.05
C PHE A 449 11.05 15.72 -13.09
N LYS A 450 10.53 15.36 -11.92
CA LYS A 450 9.35 14.50 -11.76
C LYS A 450 8.59 14.91 -10.51
N GLN A 451 7.28 15.05 -10.66
CA GLN A 451 6.34 15.10 -9.54
C GLN A 451 5.28 14.03 -9.75
N ALA A 452 5.01 13.26 -8.70
CA ALA A 452 4.03 12.18 -8.66
C ALA A 452 3.22 12.27 -7.36
N HIS A 453 2.35 11.30 -7.06
CA HIS A 453 1.66 11.25 -5.76
C HIS A 453 2.58 10.73 -4.65
N ARG A 454 3.45 9.77 -4.97
CA ARG A 454 4.57 9.30 -4.13
C ARG A 454 5.85 9.23 -4.96
N ARG A 455 7.04 9.22 -4.32
CA ARG A 455 8.32 9.18 -5.06
C ARG A 455 8.60 7.83 -5.71
N ASP A 456 8.51 6.76 -4.92
CA ASP A 456 8.85 5.40 -5.36
C ASP A 456 7.68 4.77 -6.12
N ASP A 457 7.98 4.09 -7.22
CA ASP A 457 7.03 3.27 -7.97
C ASP A 457 5.70 3.99 -8.29
N ASP A 458 5.81 5.18 -8.86
CA ASP A 458 4.65 5.99 -9.25
C ASP A 458 4.80 6.62 -10.64
N ILE A 459 3.65 6.88 -11.24
CA ILE A 459 3.46 7.58 -12.50
C ILE A 459 3.61 9.09 -12.26
N ALA A 460 4.30 9.78 -13.16
CA ALA A 460 4.41 11.23 -13.09
C ALA A 460 3.05 11.93 -13.36
N ILE A 461 2.73 12.92 -12.53
CA ILE A 461 1.68 13.91 -12.78
C ILE A 461 2.21 14.91 -13.82
N VAL A 462 3.40 15.45 -13.58
CA VAL A 462 4.22 16.19 -14.54
C VAL A 462 5.66 15.75 -14.36
N ASN A 463 6.35 15.57 -15.48
CA ASN A 463 7.80 15.41 -15.52
C ASN A 463 8.38 16.31 -16.61
N GLY A 464 9.70 16.45 -16.62
CA GLY A 464 10.36 17.27 -17.62
C GLY A 464 11.83 16.95 -17.80
N GLY A 465 12.31 17.17 -19.01
CA GLY A 465 13.72 17.21 -19.36
C GLY A 465 14.06 18.62 -19.85
N MET A 466 15.07 19.25 -19.26
CA MET A 466 15.49 20.59 -19.62
C MET A 466 16.98 20.62 -19.91
N ARG A 467 17.35 21.32 -20.99
CA ARG A 467 18.73 21.51 -21.42
C ARG A 467 18.98 22.96 -21.79
N VAL A 468 20.15 23.48 -21.44
CA VAL A 468 20.67 24.75 -21.94
C VAL A 468 22.16 24.61 -22.26
N PHE A 469 22.58 25.22 -23.37
CA PHE A 469 23.98 25.40 -23.73
C PHE A 469 24.28 26.90 -23.72
N LEU A 470 25.18 27.30 -22.81
CA LEU A 470 25.57 28.69 -22.63
C LEU A 470 26.89 28.98 -23.33
N GLU A 471 26.97 30.14 -23.97
CA GLU A 471 28.18 30.68 -24.58
C GLU A 471 28.66 31.87 -23.74
N ASP A 472 29.90 31.79 -23.28
CA ASP A 472 30.56 32.89 -22.57
C ASP A 472 31.02 33.95 -23.58
N LYS A 473 30.47 35.17 -23.47
CA LYS A 473 30.86 36.35 -24.26
C LYS A 473 31.44 37.45 -23.37
N GLY A 474 32.30 37.08 -22.43
CA GLY A 474 33.01 38.00 -21.55
C GLY A 474 32.44 38.01 -20.14
N GLN A 475 31.74 39.10 -19.76
CA GLN A 475 31.07 39.18 -18.45
C GLN A 475 29.61 38.71 -18.47
N GLN A 476 29.15 38.12 -19.58
CA GLN A 476 27.75 37.71 -19.77
C GLN A 476 27.67 36.36 -20.46
N LEU A 477 26.64 35.59 -20.11
CA LEU A 477 26.40 34.26 -20.63
C LEU A 477 25.13 34.28 -21.48
N PHE A 478 25.27 33.93 -22.75
CA PHE A 478 24.16 33.91 -23.69
C PHE A 478 23.72 32.47 -23.96
N VAL A 479 22.41 32.27 -24.09
CA VAL A 479 21.86 30.98 -24.50
C VAL A 479 22.16 30.75 -25.98
N SER A 480 23.05 29.81 -26.28
CA SER A 480 23.37 29.42 -27.65
C SER A 480 22.32 28.45 -28.20
N ASP A 481 21.84 27.55 -27.35
CA ASP A 481 20.89 26.49 -27.70
C ASP A 481 20.17 26.01 -26.42
N ALA A 482 18.90 25.65 -26.52
CA ALA A 482 18.09 25.21 -25.39
C ALA A 482 17.06 24.17 -25.82
N SER A 483 16.64 23.30 -24.88
CA SER A 483 15.46 22.46 -25.07
C SER A 483 14.69 22.27 -23.79
N ILE A 484 13.37 22.44 -23.85
CA ILE A 484 12.45 22.37 -22.71
C ILE A 484 11.31 21.42 -23.08
N ALA A 485 11.33 20.21 -22.52
CA ALA A 485 10.32 19.19 -22.78
C ALA A 485 9.59 18.77 -21.50
N TYR A 486 8.28 18.55 -21.60
CA TYR A 486 7.40 18.14 -20.51
C TYR A 486 6.63 16.87 -20.86
N GLY A 487 6.32 16.05 -19.85
CA GLY A 487 5.28 15.01 -19.92
C GLY A 487 4.15 15.30 -18.93
N GLY A 488 3.00 14.66 -19.14
CA GLY A 488 1.80 14.83 -18.30
C GLY A 488 0.96 16.09 -18.59
N VAL A 489 1.40 16.95 -19.51
CA VAL A 489 0.74 18.24 -19.83
C VAL A 489 0.06 18.25 -21.21
N ALA A 490 0.27 17.23 -22.03
CA ALA A 490 -0.34 17.06 -23.34
C ALA A 490 -0.56 15.56 -23.62
N PRO A 491 -1.28 15.19 -24.70
CA PRO A 491 -1.41 13.79 -25.12
C PRO A 491 -0.11 13.14 -25.62
N LEU A 492 1.02 13.85 -25.60
CA LEU A 492 2.35 13.39 -25.96
C LEU A 492 3.40 14.10 -25.08
N SER A 493 4.65 13.66 -25.13
CA SER A 493 5.77 14.42 -24.54
C SER A 493 5.99 15.72 -25.33
N LEU A 494 5.65 16.85 -24.73
CA LEU A 494 5.57 18.15 -25.38
C LEU A 494 6.90 18.89 -25.32
N CYS A 495 7.40 19.36 -26.47
CA CYS A 495 8.50 20.30 -26.57
C CYS A 495 7.94 21.73 -26.60
N ALA A 496 8.34 22.58 -25.66
CA ALA A 496 7.89 23.97 -25.54
C ALA A 496 8.64 24.87 -26.54
N ARG A 497 8.31 24.72 -27.83
CA ARG A 497 9.05 25.33 -28.95
C ARG A 497 9.11 26.86 -28.88
N LYS A 498 8.01 27.54 -28.51
CA LYS A 498 8.02 29.01 -28.40
C LYS A 498 8.95 29.47 -27.29
N THR A 499 9.00 28.70 -26.21
CA THR A 499 9.91 28.95 -25.08
C THR A 499 11.35 28.74 -25.52
N GLU A 500 11.66 27.64 -26.22
CA GLU A 500 13.00 27.37 -26.76
C GLU A 500 13.48 28.51 -27.69
N GLU A 501 12.63 28.92 -28.64
CA GLU A 501 12.90 30.04 -29.56
C GLU A 501 13.13 31.36 -28.82
N PHE A 502 12.36 31.62 -27.77
CA PHE A 502 12.51 32.83 -26.95
C PHE A 502 13.84 32.86 -26.20
N LEU A 503 14.30 31.72 -25.69
CA LEU A 503 15.52 31.64 -24.88
C LEU A 503 16.78 31.90 -25.71
N ILE A 504 16.82 31.44 -26.96
CA ILE A 504 18.02 31.55 -27.82
C ILE A 504 18.44 33.01 -28.01
N GLY A 505 19.72 33.29 -27.82
CA GLY A 505 20.33 34.61 -27.97
C GLY A 505 20.10 35.56 -26.80
N LYS A 506 19.38 35.15 -25.75
CA LYS A 506 19.16 35.95 -24.54
C LYS A 506 20.27 35.73 -23.51
N ASN A 507 20.45 36.72 -22.63
CA ASN A 507 21.38 36.65 -21.51
C ASN A 507 20.77 35.85 -20.35
N TRP A 508 21.53 34.96 -19.71
CA TRP A 508 21.09 34.11 -18.60
C TRP A 508 21.01 34.90 -17.28
N ASN A 509 19.96 35.68 -17.12
CA ASN A 509 19.74 36.57 -15.97
C ASN A 509 18.29 36.53 -15.45
N LYS A 510 18.00 37.33 -14.42
CA LYS A 510 16.67 37.39 -13.79
C LYS A 510 15.56 37.85 -14.75
N ASP A 511 15.87 38.74 -15.68
CA ASP A 511 14.90 39.22 -16.68
C ASP A 511 14.49 38.10 -17.63
N LEU A 512 15.46 37.29 -18.11
CA LEU A 512 15.17 36.09 -18.90
C LEU A 512 14.25 35.13 -18.14
N LEU A 513 14.53 34.87 -16.86
CA LEU A 513 13.68 34.01 -16.05
C LEU A 513 12.23 34.53 -16.02
N GLN A 514 12.02 35.81 -15.71
CA GLN A 514 10.68 36.39 -15.62
C GLN A 514 9.91 36.32 -16.94
N ASP A 515 10.58 36.62 -18.05
CA ASP A 515 9.92 36.61 -19.35
C ASP A 515 9.71 35.19 -19.88
N ALA A 516 10.65 34.26 -19.66
CA ALA A 516 10.48 32.86 -20.01
C ALA A 516 9.29 32.23 -19.27
N LEU A 517 9.09 32.54 -17.98
CA LEU A 517 7.92 32.09 -17.22
C LEU A 517 6.59 32.57 -17.83
N LYS A 518 6.55 33.77 -18.42
CA LYS A 518 5.35 34.25 -19.16
C LYS A 518 5.17 33.52 -20.47
N VAL A 519 6.25 33.27 -21.21
CA VAL A 519 6.19 32.55 -22.49
C VAL A 519 5.69 31.11 -22.29
N ILE A 520 6.19 30.40 -21.27
CA ILE A 520 5.78 29.02 -20.94
C ILE A 520 4.27 28.90 -20.75
N GLN A 521 3.62 29.88 -20.10
CA GLN A 521 2.17 29.88 -19.88
C GLN A 521 1.37 29.84 -21.19
N SER A 522 1.89 30.49 -22.25
CA SER A 522 1.26 30.52 -23.58
C SER A 522 1.67 29.35 -24.49
N ASP A 523 2.69 28.60 -24.09
CA ASP A 523 3.27 27.50 -24.87
C ASP A 523 2.74 26.13 -24.37
N VAL A 524 2.61 25.97 -23.05
CA VAL A 524 2.09 24.77 -22.41
C VAL A 524 0.64 24.98 -21.98
N VAL A 525 -0.29 24.69 -22.89
CA VAL A 525 -1.73 24.88 -22.66
C VAL A 525 -2.41 23.57 -22.23
N ILE A 526 -2.94 23.56 -21.01
CA ILE A 526 -3.74 22.45 -20.45
C ILE A 526 -5.20 22.91 -20.34
N LYS A 527 -6.12 22.17 -20.99
CA LYS A 527 -7.56 22.42 -20.93
C LYS A 527 -8.16 21.98 -19.60
N GLU A 528 -9.28 22.58 -19.20
CA GLU A 528 -9.98 22.27 -17.94
C GLU A 528 -10.46 20.82 -17.87
N ASP A 529 -10.84 20.23 -19.00
CA ASP A 529 -11.31 18.85 -19.13
C ASP A 529 -10.19 17.84 -19.43
N ALA A 530 -8.92 18.25 -19.30
CA ALA A 530 -7.80 17.40 -19.63
C ALA A 530 -7.77 16.13 -18.74
N PRO A 531 -7.61 14.93 -19.35
CA PRO A 531 -7.48 13.69 -18.59
C PRO A 531 -6.40 13.79 -17.51
N GLY A 532 -6.69 13.24 -16.33
CA GLY A 532 -5.87 13.36 -15.13
C GLY A 532 -6.31 14.46 -14.15
N GLY A 533 -7.07 15.46 -14.61
CA GLY A 533 -7.49 16.59 -13.77
C GLY A 533 -6.29 17.45 -13.33
N MET A 534 -6.35 18.02 -12.12
CA MET A 534 -5.22 18.73 -11.50
C MET A 534 -4.63 19.84 -12.38
N VAL A 535 -5.47 20.56 -13.11
CA VAL A 535 -5.04 21.41 -14.24
C VAL A 535 -4.17 22.56 -13.75
N GLU A 536 -4.59 23.23 -12.69
CA GLU A 536 -3.92 24.36 -12.04
C GLU A 536 -2.59 23.89 -11.45
N PHE A 537 -2.59 22.73 -10.78
CA PHE A 537 -1.38 22.12 -10.24
C PHE A 537 -0.38 21.77 -11.33
N ARG A 538 -0.82 21.10 -12.41
CA ARG A 538 0.05 20.77 -13.55
C ARG A 538 0.64 22.01 -14.22
N LYS A 539 -0.17 23.08 -14.38
CA LYS A 539 0.31 24.38 -14.90
C LYS A 539 1.34 25.01 -13.97
N SER A 540 1.12 24.98 -12.65
CA SER A 540 2.10 25.51 -11.69
C SER A 540 3.42 24.75 -11.72
N LEU A 541 3.38 23.43 -11.91
CA LEU A 541 4.56 22.57 -11.94
C LEU A 541 5.47 22.90 -13.13
N THR A 542 4.93 23.27 -14.29
CA THR A 542 5.78 23.64 -15.43
C THR A 542 6.60 24.89 -15.14
N LEU A 543 5.98 25.90 -14.53
CA LEU A 543 6.68 27.11 -14.07
C LEU A 543 7.69 26.80 -12.96
N SER A 544 7.28 26.03 -11.95
CA SER A 544 8.15 25.62 -10.85
C SER A 544 9.38 24.84 -11.33
N PHE A 545 9.23 23.91 -12.28
CA PHE A 545 10.35 23.14 -12.82
C PHE A 545 11.31 24.02 -13.61
N PHE A 546 10.81 24.94 -14.42
CA PHE A 546 11.68 25.88 -15.14
C PHE A 546 12.44 26.78 -14.16
N PHE A 547 11.78 27.25 -13.11
CA PHE A 547 12.42 28.02 -12.04
C PHE A 547 13.53 27.22 -11.33
N LYS A 548 13.25 25.97 -10.93
CA LYS A 548 14.26 25.08 -10.35
C LYS A 548 15.43 24.84 -11.30
N PHE A 549 15.15 24.64 -12.59
CA PHE A 549 16.18 24.49 -13.62
C PHE A 549 17.07 25.72 -13.72
N PHE A 550 16.46 26.91 -13.80
CA PHE A 550 17.17 28.17 -13.88
C PHE A 550 18.14 28.34 -12.71
N LEU A 551 17.64 28.17 -11.47
CA LEU A 551 18.45 28.27 -10.27
C LEU A 551 19.57 27.21 -10.24
N TRP A 552 19.28 25.99 -10.65
CA TRP A 552 20.24 24.90 -10.64
C TRP A 552 21.39 25.15 -11.62
N VAL A 553 21.08 25.61 -12.85
CA VAL A 553 22.11 25.99 -13.83
C VAL A 553 22.93 27.16 -13.29
N SER A 554 22.30 28.22 -12.81
CA SER A 554 23.01 29.39 -12.27
C SER A 554 23.95 29.03 -11.12
N HIS A 555 23.55 28.11 -10.23
CA HIS A 555 24.42 27.60 -9.17
C HIS A 555 25.63 26.83 -9.71
N ASN A 556 25.42 25.93 -10.68
CA ASN A 556 26.51 25.13 -11.26
C ASN A 556 27.48 25.98 -12.09
N VAL A 557 26.98 27.02 -12.76
CA VAL A 557 27.84 27.95 -13.50
C VAL A 557 28.62 28.84 -12.54
N ASN A 558 28.03 29.36 -11.46
CA ASN A 558 28.78 30.19 -10.49
C ASN A 558 29.95 29.45 -9.83
N ASN A 559 29.82 28.13 -9.63
CA ASN A 559 30.93 27.30 -9.17
C ASN A 559 32.07 27.18 -10.21
N ALA A 560 31.79 27.47 -11.49
CA ALA A 560 32.75 27.43 -12.59
C ALA A 560 33.21 28.83 -13.06
N ASN A 561 32.38 29.88 -12.92
CA ASN A 561 32.61 31.21 -13.47
C ASN A 561 31.76 32.26 -12.73
N SER A 562 32.37 33.30 -12.15
CA SER A 562 31.71 34.27 -11.24
C SER A 562 30.85 35.35 -11.92
N ALA A 563 30.44 35.12 -13.17
CA ALA A 563 29.77 36.12 -14.01
C ALA A 563 28.25 36.21 -13.79
N ILE A 564 27.64 35.36 -12.96
CA ILE A 564 26.18 35.32 -12.78
C ILE A 564 25.75 35.98 -11.47
N GLU A 565 24.68 36.76 -11.57
CA GLU A 565 23.97 37.35 -10.44
C GLU A 565 23.57 36.27 -9.41
N THR A 566 24.01 36.45 -8.16
CA THR A 566 23.74 35.51 -7.07
C THR A 566 22.31 35.68 -6.55
N PHE A 567 21.58 34.57 -6.50
CA PHE A 567 20.28 34.51 -5.84
C PHE A 567 20.43 34.57 -4.31
N PRO A 568 19.38 35.02 -3.58
CA PRO A 568 19.39 34.97 -2.13
C PRO A 568 19.70 33.55 -1.62
N PRO A 569 20.52 33.39 -0.56
CA PRO A 569 20.84 32.06 -0.01
C PRO A 569 19.60 31.22 0.30
N SER A 570 18.49 31.86 0.70
CA SER A 570 17.23 31.19 0.99
C SER A 570 16.57 30.50 -0.20
N HIS A 571 16.97 30.84 -1.43
CA HIS A 571 16.48 30.18 -2.64
C HIS A 571 17.20 28.85 -2.91
N MET A 572 18.32 28.58 -2.23
CA MET A 572 19.14 27.39 -2.52
C MET A 572 18.50 26.08 -2.09
N SER A 573 17.48 26.13 -1.24
CA SER A 573 16.68 24.94 -0.92
C SER A 573 15.96 24.35 -2.14
N ALA A 574 15.67 25.15 -3.18
CA ALA A 574 14.98 24.71 -4.39
C ALA A 574 15.80 23.76 -5.27
N VAL A 575 17.14 23.82 -5.17
CA VAL A 575 18.05 23.04 -6.04
C VAL A 575 18.69 21.85 -5.31
N GLN A 576 18.45 21.71 -4.01
CA GLN A 576 18.97 20.60 -3.23
C GLN A 576 18.26 19.29 -3.63
N PRO A 577 19.01 18.26 -4.09
CA PRO A 577 18.43 16.97 -4.39
C PRO A 577 17.84 16.34 -3.13
N VAL A 578 16.85 15.48 -3.30
CA VAL A 578 16.30 14.73 -2.17
C VAL A 578 17.06 13.40 -2.00
N PRO A 579 17.81 13.24 -0.90
CA PRO A 579 18.54 12.00 -0.64
C PRO A 579 17.59 10.88 -0.20
N ARG A 580 17.99 9.61 -0.43
CA ARG A 580 17.47 8.47 0.34
C ARG A 580 18.15 8.54 1.71
N LEU A 581 17.42 8.98 2.73
CA LEU A 581 17.94 9.08 4.10
C LEU A 581 17.79 7.74 4.81
N SER A 582 18.79 7.39 5.64
CA SER A 582 18.70 6.22 6.50
C SER A 582 17.46 6.31 7.39
N ARG A 583 16.72 5.20 7.42
CA ARG A 583 15.54 5.04 8.26
C ARG A 583 15.94 4.39 9.58
N ILE A 584 15.54 4.98 10.69
CA ILE A 584 15.82 4.51 12.04
C ILE A 584 14.53 4.54 12.88
N GLY A 585 14.53 3.81 13.99
CA GLY A 585 13.42 3.84 14.91
C GLY A 585 13.74 3.13 16.21
N LYS A 586 13.20 3.64 17.32
CA LYS A 586 13.32 3.05 18.66
C LYS A 586 11.96 2.51 19.10
N GLN A 587 11.97 1.32 19.72
CA GLN A 587 10.83 0.77 20.43
C GLN A 587 11.12 0.76 21.93
N ASP A 588 10.24 1.34 22.75
CA ASP A 588 10.38 1.36 24.21
C ASP A 588 9.13 0.81 24.89
N TYR A 589 9.26 -0.30 25.60
CA TYR A 589 8.16 -0.96 26.31
C TYR A 589 8.66 -1.72 27.54
N GLU A 590 7.74 -1.98 28.47
CA GLU A 590 7.97 -2.83 29.63
C GLU A 590 7.41 -4.24 29.36
N THR A 591 8.17 -5.28 29.70
CA THR A 591 7.71 -6.67 29.66
C THR A 591 7.24 -7.10 31.05
N VAL A 592 5.93 -7.19 31.24
CA VAL A 592 5.31 -7.72 32.46
C VAL A 592 4.81 -9.14 32.18
N LYS A 593 5.54 -10.16 32.63
CA LYS A 593 5.17 -11.55 32.40
C LYS A 593 4.04 -11.99 33.33
N GLN A 594 3.06 -12.73 32.78
CA GLN A 594 2.04 -13.43 33.54
C GLN A 594 1.99 -14.89 33.08
N GLY A 595 2.28 -15.82 33.99
CA GLY A 595 2.45 -17.23 33.65
C GLY A 595 3.66 -17.48 32.75
N THR A 596 3.56 -18.44 31.84
CA THR A 596 4.70 -18.90 31.02
C THR A 596 4.99 -18.03 29.81
N SER A 597 3.98 -17.34 29.25
CA SER A 597 4.10 -16.74 27.92
C SER A 597 3.43 -15.37 27.76
N VAL A 598 2.37 -15.03 28.50
CA VAL A 598 1.73 -13.69 28.39
C VAL A 598 2.74 -12.61 28.80
N GLY A 599 2.83 -11.55 28.00
CA GLY A 599 3.77 -10.44 28.16
C GLY A 599 5.08 -10.62 27.40
N SER A 600 5.45 -11.86 27.04
CA SER A 600 6.65 -12.11 26.23
C SER A 600 6.50 -11.59 24.80
N SER A 601 7.60 -11.09 24.23
CA SER A 601 7.72 -10.60 22.85
C SER A 601 7.82 -11.75 21.84
N GLU A 602 6.83 -12.64 21.85
CA GLU A 602 6.82 -13.82 21.00
C GLU A 602 6.64 -13.43 19.53
N VAL A 603 7.39 -14.10 18.65
CA VAL A 603 7.20 -13.96 17.20
C VAL A 603 5.83 -14.52 16.81
N HIS A 604 5.17 -13.88 15.83
CA HIS A 604 3.91 -14.35 15.29
C HIS A 604 3.98 -15.84 14.91
N LEU A 605 3.07 -16.68 15.42
CA LEU A 605 3.16 -18.15 15.28
C LEU A 605 3.24 -18.65 13.83
N SER A 606 2.67 -17.89 12.89
CA SER A 606 2.76 -18.20 11.45
C SER A 606 3.96 -17.57 10.73
N ALA A 607 4.79 -16.74 11.38
CA ALA A 607 5.89 -16.01 10.73
C ALA A 607 6.81 -16.95 9.95
N ARG A 608 7.21 -18.07 10.56
CA ARG A 608 8.08 -19.07 9.92
C ARG A 608 7.45 -19.74 8.69
N MET A 609 6.12 -19.83 8.61
CA MET A 609 5.41 -20.31 7.42
C MET A 609 5.24 -19.20 6.36
N GLN A 610 5.09 -17.95 6.80
CA GLN A 610 4.93 -16.80 5.92
C GLN A 610 6.22 -16.50 5.17
N VAL A 611 7.38 -16.59 5.85
CA VAL A 611 8.69 -16.34 5.24
C VAL A 611 9.14 -17.47 4.29
N THR A 612 8.52 -18.64 4.32
CA THR A 612 8.83 -19.76 3.43
C THR A 612 7.82 -19.92 2.30
N GLY A 613 6.71 -19.19 2.33
CA GLY A 613 5.58 -19.42 1.42
C GLY A 613 4.69 -20.60 1.79
N GLU A 614 5.00 -21.35 2.86
CA GLU A 614 4.20 -22.49 3.37
C GLU A 614 2.87 -22.05 4.03
N ALA A 615 2.69 -20.76 4.31
CA ALA A 615 1.43 -20.24 4.82
C ALA A 615 0.36 -20.23 3.70
N GLU A 616 -0.62 -21.14 3.81
CA GLU A 616 -1.76 -21.22 2.89
C GLU A 616 -2.78 -20.10 3.15
N TYR A 617 -3.16 -19.41 2.08
CA TYR A 617 -4.30 -18.49 2.02
C TYR A 617 -5.44 -19.10 1.18
N THR A 618 -6.55 -18.38 1.01
CA THR A 618 -7.76 -18.93 0.38
C THR A 618 -7.50 -19.43 -1.04
N ASP A 619 -6.77 -18.63 -1.85
CA ASP A 619 -6.45 -19.00 -3.22
C ASP A 619 -5.38 -20.11 -3.32
N ASP A 620 -4.60 -20.33 -2.26
CA ASP A 620 -3.54 -21.35 -2.23
C ASP A 620 -4.07 -22.74 -1.88
N THR A 621 -5.30 -22.81 -1.38
CA THR A 621 -5.89 -24.08 -0.95
C THR A 621 -6.03 -25.03 -2.16
N PRO A 622 -5.54 -26.27 -2.06
CA PRO A 622 -5.76 -27.28 -3.09
C PRO A 622 -7.25 -27.46 -3.37
N VAL A 623 -7.63 -27.40 -4.64
CA VAL A 623 -9.03 -27.48 -5.04
C VAL A 623 -9.48 -28.93 -5.24
N PRO A 624 -10.73 -29.29 -4.91
CA PRO A 624 -11.25 -30.62 -5.25
C PRO A 624 -11.30 -30.84 -6.77
N PRO A 625 -11.34 -32.10 -7.25
CA PRO A 625 -11.49 -32.38 -8.68
C PRO A 625 -12.76 -31.74 -9.27
N ASN A 626 -12.71 -31.41 -10.56
CA ASN A 626 -13.82 -30.76 -11.30
C ASN A 626 -14.26 -29.40 -10.74
N THR A 627 -13.41 -28.72 -9.95
CA THR A 627 -13.64 -27.34 -9.53
C THR A 627 -13.83 -26.43 -10.75
N LEU A 628 -14.82 -25.55 -10.66
CA LEU A 628 -15.07 -24.48 -11.61
C LEU A 628 -14.60 -23.15 -11.04
N HIS A 629 -14.39 -22.19 -11.93
CA HIS A 629 -14.02 -20.82 -11.59
C HIS A 629 -15.13 -19.86 -11.99
N ALA A 630 -15.31 -18.82 -11.19
CA ALA A 630 -16.36 -17.82 -11.39
C ALA A 630 -15.78 -16.42 -11.63
N ALA A 631 -16.54 -15.59 -12.34
CA ALA A 631 -16.30 -14.16 -12.50
C ALA A 631 -17.63 -13.39 -12.57
N PHE A 632 -17.67 -12.20 -12.01
CA PHE A 632 -18.88 -11.39 -11.95
C PHE A 632 -19.21 -10.70 -13.28
N VAL A 633 -20.51 -10.57 -13.55
CA VAL A 633 -21.06 -9.59 -14.49
C VAL A 633 -21.45 -8.35 -13.68
N LEU A 634 -20.84 -7.20 -13.99
CA LEU A 634 -20.94 -5.99 -13.19
C LEU A 634 -21.66 -4.87 -13.94
N SER A 635 -22.40 -4.03 -13.20
CA SER A 635 -22.97 -2.80 -13.71
C SER A 635 -21.89 -1.86 -14.24
N LYS A 636 -22.15 -1.26 -15.42
CA LYS A 636 -21.29 -0.27 -16.06
C LYS A 636 -21.78 1.18 -15.88
N VAL A 637 -22.89 1.38 -15.16
CA VAL A 637 -23.56 2.68 -14.98
C VAL A 637 -23.98 2.87 -13.51
N PRO A 638 -23.99 4.11 -12.99
CA PRO A 638 -24.27 4.37 -11.57
C PRO A 638 -25.73 4.16 -11.19
N HIS A 639 -26.67 4.46 -12.08
CA HIS A 639 -28.09 4.28 -11.78
C HIS A 639 -28.84 4.04 -13.08
N ALA A 640 -29.45 2.86 -13.25
CA ALA A 640 -30.18 2.54 -14.48
C ALA A 640 -31.13 1.35 -14.31
N ARG A 641 -32.18 1.30 -15.13
CA ARG A 641 -33.01 0.10 -15.30
C ARG A 641 -32.32 -0.87 -16.27
N ILE A 642 -32.29 -2.16 -15.92
CA ILE A 642 -31.82 -3.24 -16.80
C ILE A 642 -32.94 -3.56 -17.79
N LEU A 643 -32.69 -3.35 -19.08
CA LEU A 643 -33.66 -3.62 -20.15
C LEU A 643 -33.57 -5.05 -20.66
N SER A 644 -32.35 -5.56 -20.81
CA SER A 644 -32.08 -6.92 -21.29
C SER A 644 -30.65 -7.35 -20.95
N ILE A 645 -30.46 -8.66 -20.77
CA ILE A 645 -29.16 -9.32 -20.60
C ILE A 645 -29.02 -10.37 -21.71
N ASP A 646 -28.01 -10.23 -22.56
CA ASP A 646 -27.69 -11.19 -23.63
C ASP A 646 -26.33 -11.85 -23.37
N ASP A 647 -26.35 -13.18 -23.26
CA ASP A 647 -25.19 -14.02 -22.98
C ASP A 647 -24.74 -14.85 -24.20
N SER A 648 -25.27 -14.60 -25.39
CA SER A 648 -24.95 -15.36 -26.62
C SER A 648 -23.44 -15.41 -26.90
N ALA A 649 -22.75 -14.28 -26.79
CA ALA A 649 -21.30 -14.19 -26.96
C ALA A 649 -20.52 -14.88 -25.82
N ALA A 650 -21.04 -14.83 -24.59
CA ALA A 650 -20.43 -15.51 -23.44
C ALA A 650 -20.51 -17.04 -23.60
N LYS A 651 -21.66 -17.58 -24.03
CA LYS A 651 -21.88 -19.01 -24.32
C LYS A 651 -20.93 -19.58 -25.37
N SER A 652 -20.49 -18.74 -26.32
CA SER A 652 -19.51 -19.14 -27.35
C SER A 652 -18.06 -19.19 -26.84
N SER A 653 -17.81 -18.79 -25.60
CA SER A 653 -16.46 -18.76 -25.03
C SER A 653 -16.02 -20.15 -24.57
N SER A 654 -14.73 -20.43 -24.73
CA SER A 654 -14.13 -21.69 -24.29
C SER A 654 -14.39 -21.93 -22.80
N GLY A 655 -14.71 -23.18 -22.44
CA GLY A 655 -14.86 -23.58 -21.05
C GLY A 655 -16.09 -23.02 -20.33
N PHE A 656 -16.94 -22.24 -21.00
CA PHE A 656 -18.17 -21.69 -20.41
C PHE A 656 -19.09 -22.81 -19.92
N VAL A 657 -19.58 -22.70 -18.69
CA VAL A 657 -20.52 -23.65 -18.08
C VAL A 657 -21.91 -23.03 -17.91
N GLY A 658 -21.98 -21.78 -17.45
CA GLY A 658 -23.26 -21.12 -17.24
C GLY A 658 -23.15 -19.68 -16.77
N LEU A 659 -24.23 -18.93 -16.99
CA LEU A 659 -24.49 -17.61 -16.39
C LEU A 659 -25.64 -17.78 -15.40
N PHE A 660 -25.46 -17.30 -14.18
CA PHE A 660 -26.44 -17.34 -13.11
C PHE A 660 -26.82 -15.91 -12.72
N LEU A 661 -28.12 -15.65 -12.67
CA LEU A 661 -28.75 -14.36 -12.41
C LEU A 661 -29.67 -14.46 -11.18
N ALA A 662 -30.33 -13.35 -10.82
CA ALA A 662 -31.29 -13.30 -9.70
C ALA A 662 -32.34 -14.42 -9.73
N LYS A 663 -32.85 -14.77 -10.93
CA LYS A 663 -33.84 -15.85 -11.13
C LYS A 663 -33.35 -17.26 -10.77
N ASP A 664 -32.04 -17.45 -10.67
CA ASP A 664 -31.42 -18.76 -10.40
C ASP A 664 -31.14 -18.95 -8.89
N ILE A 665 -31.43 -17.94 -8.06
CA ILE A 665 -31.26 -18.02 -6.61
C ILE A 665 -32.36 -18.93 -6.01
N PRO A 666 -32.00 -20.04 -5.33
CA PRO A 666 -32.99 -20.96 -4.78
C PRO A 666 -33.77 -20.43 -3.57
N GLY A 667 -33.12 -19.57 -2.76
CA GLY A 667 -33.67 -18.97 -1.56
C GLY A 667 -34.14 -17.54 -1.83
N ASP A 668 -33.49 -16.58 -1.17
CA ASP A 668 -33.83 -15.15 -1.26
C ASP A 668 -32.64 -14.33 -1.78
N ASN A 669 -32.92 -13.38 -2.65
CA ASN A 669 -31.92 -12.50 -3.28
C ASN A 669 -31.53 -11.31 -2.37
N MET A 670 -32.36 -10.96 -1.38
CA MET A 670 -32.15 -9.80 -0.52
C MET A 670 -31.16 -10.10 0.61
N ILE A 671 -29.96 -9.57 0.48
CA ILE A 671 -28.87 -9.69 1.46
C ILE A 671 -28.65 -8.37 2.20
N GLY A 672 -27.81 -8.42 3.24
CA GLY A 672 -27.35 -7.25 3.97
C GLY A 672 -27.00 -7.60 5.43
N PRO A 673 -25.98 -6.95 6.02
CA PRO A 673 -25.42 -7.43 7.27
C PRO A 673 -26.29 -7.07 8.49
N ILE A 674 -26.99 -5.93 8.41
CA ILE A 674 -27.88 -5.41 9.46
C ILE A 674 -29.32 -5.45 8.99
N VAL A 675 -29.61 -4.82 7.85
CA VAL A 675 -30.90 -4.81 7.16
C VAL A 675 -30.73 -5.48 5.79
N PRO A 676 -31.74 -6.21 5.28
CA PRO A 676 -31.67 -6.83 3.96
C PRO A 676 -32.07 -5.81 2.87
N ASP A 677 -31.15 -4.90 2.54
CA ASP A 677 -31.38 -3.77 1.62
C ASP A 677 -30.50 -3.81 0.36
N GLU A 678 -29.83 -4.93 0.09
CA GLU A 678 -28.97 -5.15 -1.06
C GLU A 678 -29.39 -6.42 -1.81
N GLU A 679 -29.46 -6.38 -3.14
CA GLU A 679 -29.64 -7.59 -3.93
C GLU A 679 -28.29 -8.27 -4.18
N LEU A 680 -28.21 -9.60 -4.01
CA LEU A 680 -27.02 -10.36 -4.39
C LEU A 680 -26.73 -10.21 -5.88
N PHE A 681 -27.77 -10.38 -6.70
CA PHE A 681 -27.76 -10.13 -8.14
C PHE A 681 -28.85 -9.11 -8.47
N ALA A 682 -28.48 -7.99 -9.09
CA ALA A 682 -29.42 -6.94 -9.46
C ALA A 682 -30.53 -7.49 -10.37
N THR A 683 -31.79 -7.27 -10.00
CA THR A 683 -32.95 -7.80 -10.74
C THR A 683 -33.39 -6.85 -11.85
N ASP A 684 -33.83 -5.64 -11.47
CA ASP A 684 -34.46 -4.67 -12.38
C ASP A 684 -33.67 -3.38 -12.53
N VAL A 685 -32.98 -2.94 -11.46
CA VAL A 685 -32.30 -1.64 -11.39
C VAL A 685 -30.92 -1.84 -10.81
N VAL A 686 -29.92 -1.25 -11.47
CA VAL A 686 -28.58 -1.08 -10.92
C VAL A 686 -28.46 0.29 -10.24
N THR A 687 -27.84 0.35 -9.06
CA THR A 687 -27.74 1.52 -8.18
C THR A 687 -26.31 1.98 -7.91
N CYS A 688 -25.31 1.30 -8.46
CA CYS A 688 -23.95 1.82 -8.57
C CYS A 688 -23.19 1.17 -9.75
N VAL A 689 -22.08 1.78 -10.15
CA VAL A 689 -21.08 1.11 -11.00
C VAL A 689 -20.43 0.01 -10.17
N GLY A 690 -20.30 -1.19 -10.73
CA GLY A 690 -19.76 -2.34 -10.01
C GLY A 690 -20.81 -3.18 -9.25
N GLN A 691 -22.08 -2.79 -9.22
CA GLN A 691 -23.11 -3.67 -8.65
C GLN A 691 -23.16 -5.00 -9.42
N VAL A 692 -23.26 -6.11 -8.69
CA VAL A 692 -23.27 -7.46 -9.29
C VAL A 692 -24.63 -7.72 -9.94
N ILE A 693 -24.63 -8.02 -11.23
CA ILE A 693 -25.81 -8.39 -12.02
C ILE A 693 -25.95 -9.93 -12.08
N GLY A 694 -24.83 -10.64 -12.03
CA GLY A 694 -24.79 -12.10 -12.08
C GLY A 694 -23.38 -12.65 -12.00
N VAL A 695 -23.26 -13.95 -12.14
CA VAL A 695 -21.97 -14.66 -12.13
C VAL A 695 -21.86 -15.63 -13.31
N VAL A 696 -20.75 -15.55 -14.03
CA VAL A 696 -20.37 -16.51 -15.06
C VAL A 696 -19.44 -17.54 -14.46
N VAL A 697 -19.64 -18.81 -14.84
CA VAL A 697 -18.82 -19.94 -14.40
C VAL A 697 -18.18 -20.63 -15.60
N ALA A 698 -16.90 -20.97 -15.48
CA ALA A 698 -16.12 -21.67 -16.49
C ALA A 698 -15.13 -22.67 -15.86
N ASP A 699 -14.46 -23.46 -16.69
CA ASP A 699 -13.43 -24.43 -16.26
C ASP A 699 -12.13 -23.80 -15.73
N THR A 700 -11.82 -22.55 -16.12
CA THR A 700 -10.65 -21.81 -15.68
C THR A 700 -11.02 -20.36 -15.33
N HIS A 701 -10.18 -19.73 -14.50
CA HIS A 701 -10.40 -18.35 -14.07
C HIS A 701 -10.39 -17.35 -15.25
N GLU A 702 -9.45 -17.49 -16.18
CA GLU A 702 -9.36 -16.62 -17.36
C GLU A 702 -10.55 -16.80 -18.32
N ASN A 703 -11.05 -18.03 -18.49
CA ASN A 703 -12.24 -18.30 -19.29
C ASN A 703 -13.48 -17.66 -18.65
N ALA A 704 -13.62 -17.74 -17.32
CA ALA A 704 -14.74 -17.11 -16.61
C ALA A 704 -14.72 -15.58 -16.80
N LYS A 705 -13.56 -14.93 -16.63
CA LYS A 705 -13.40 -13.47 -16.83
C LYS A 705 -13.69 -13.03 -18.28
N THR A 706 -13.18 -13.81 -19.24
CA THR A 706 -13.40 -13.53 -20.66
C THR A 706 -14.88 -13.64 -21.01
N ALA A 707 -15.56 -14.69 -20.54
CA ALA A 707 -16.97 -14.89 -20.79
C ALA A 707 -17.84 -13.84 -20.07
N ALA A 708 -17.54 -13.50 -18.82
CA ALA A 708 -18.23 -12.42 -18.09
C ALA A 708 -18.13 -11.06 -18.82
N GLY A 709 -16.97 -10.76 -19.41
CA GLY A 709 -16.77 -9.53 -20.19
C GLY A 709 -17.57 -9.47 -21.50
N LYS A 710 -18.09 -10.60 -21.99
CA LYS A 710 -18.89 -10.71 -23.22
C LYS A 710 -20.40 -10.72 -22.99
N VAL A 711 -20.86 -10.67 -21.74
CA VAL A 711 -22.29 -10.51 -21.45
C VAL A 711 -22.68 -9.07 -21.77
N ASP A 712 -23.62 -8.90 -22.70
CA ASP A 712 -24.16 -7.60 -23.10
C ASP A 712 -25.35 -7.25 -22.20
N VAL A 713 -25.28 -6.10 -21.54
CA VAL A 713 -26.36 -5.60 -20.67
C VAL A 713 -26.80 -4.24 -21.20
N ARG A 714 -28.08 -4.13 -21.49
CA ARG A 714 -28.69 -2.88 -21.99
C ARG A 714 -29.36 -2.15 -20.83
N TYR A 715 -29.16 -0.84 -20.79
CA TYR A 715 -29.58 0.03 -19.69
C TYR A 715 -30.49 1.16 -20.18
N GLU A 716 -31.41 1.59 -19.34
CA GLU A 716 -32.06 2.91 -19.38
C GLU A 716 -31.55 3.71 -18.18
N GLU A 717 -30.70 4.71 -18.41
CA GLU A 717 -30.06 5.49 -17.33
C GLU A 717 -31.08 6.33 -16.54
N LEU A 718 -30.89 6.37 -15.22
CA LEU A 718 -31.68 7.13 -14.26
C LEU A 718 -30.79 8.21 -13.60
N PRO A 719 -31.38 9.28 -13.01
CA PRO A 719 -30.59 10.31 -12.32
C PRO A 719 -29.78 9.73 -11.16
N ALA A 720 -28.48 10.00 -11.11
CA ALA A 720 -27.58 9.52 -10.06
C ALA A 720 -27.19 10.63 -9.07
N ILE A 721 -27.02 10.26 -7.80
CA ILE A 721 -26.50 11.10 -6.71
C ILE A 721 -25.08 10.63 -6.39
N LEU A 722 -24.09 11.49 -6.61
CA LEU A 722 -22.66 11.14 -6.64
C LEU A 722 -21.81 12.01 -5.69
N SER A 723 -22.43 12.68 -4.72
CA SER A 723 -21.71 13.34 -3.62
C SER A 723 -22.56 13.48 -2.36
N ILE A 724 -21.91 13.71 -1.22
CA ILE A 724 -22.61 14.04 0.04
C ILE A 724 -23.44 15.32 -0.12
N LYS A 725 -22.92 16.34 -0.80
CA LYS A 725 -23.63 17.63 -0.99
C LYS A 725 -24.89 17.43 -1.83
N GLU A 726 -24.84 16.64 -2.90
CA GLU A 726 -26.02 16.26 -3.68
C GLU A 726 -27.03 15.47 -2.84
N ALA A 727 -26.57 14.51 -2.04
CA ALA A 727 -27.45 13.72 -1.18
C ALA A 727 -28.18 14.59 -0.14
N ILE A 728 -27.49 15.54 0.50
CA ILE A 728 -28.10 16.49 1.44
C ILE A 728 -29.15 17.35 0.75
N ASN A 729 -28.82 17.90 -0.42
CA ASN A 729 -29.74 18.77 -1.18
C ASN A 729 -30.99 18.02 -1.64
N ALA A 730 -30.84 16.75 -2.05
CA ALA A 730 -31.94 15.88 -2.45
C ALA A 730 -32.67 15.21 -1.27
N LYS A 731 -32.18 15.38 -0.03
CA LYS A 731 -32.61 14.63 1.16
C LYS A 731 -32.54 13.10 0.95
N SER A 732 -31.54 12.65 0.20
CA SER A 732 -31.25 11.25 -0.08
C SER A 732 -30.45 10.65 1.07
N PHE A 733 -31.18 10.12 2.06
CA PHE A 733 -30.60 9.46 3.22
C PHE A 733 -31.10 8.02 3.32
N HIS A 734 -30.26 7.14 3.86
CA HIS A 734 -30.70 5.80 4.21
C HIS A 734 -31.80 5.87 5.30
N PRO A 735 -32.85 5.04 5.23
CA PRO A 735 -33.98 5.12 6.17
C PRO A 735 -33.56 4.92 7.63
N ASN A 736 -34.16 5.68 8.55
CA ASN A 736 -33.97 5.55 10.01
C ASN A 736 -32.52 5.73 10.49
N THR A 737 -31.72 6.53 9.79
CA THR A 737 -30.29 6.75 10.11
C THR A 737 -29.99 8.05 10.87
N GLU A 738 -30.96 8.94 11.08
CA GLU A 738 -30.73 10.17 11.86
C GLU A 738 -30.40 9.82 13.32
N LYS A 739 -29.28 10.34 13.82
CA LYS A 739 -28.85 10.19 15.22
C LYS A 739 -28.57 11.54 15.84
N ARG A 740 -28.85 11.67 17.14
CA ARG A 740 -28.65 12.91 17.90
C ARG A 740 -27.96 12.62 19.22
N LEU A 741 -26.96 13.42 19.57
CA LEU A 741 -26.35 13.45 20.91
C LEU A 741 -26.40 14.88 21.45
N ARG A 742 -26.67 15.02 22.75
CA ARG A 742 -26.73 16.33 23.42
C ARG A 742 -26.18 16.25 24.85
N LYS A 743 -25.35 17.23 25.21
CA LYS A 743 -24.94 17.55 26.59
C LYS A 743 -25.09 19.06 26.79
N GLY A 744 -25.73 19.48 27.89
CA GLY A 744 -25.97 20.91 28.15
C GLY A 744 -26.89 21.61 27.13
N ASP A 745 -26.79 22.94 27.03
CA ASP A 745 -27.59 23.76 26.14
C ASP A 745 -26.72 24.68 25.27
N VAL A 746 -26.52 24.27 24.02
CA VAL A 746 -25.72 24.97 23.02
C VAL A 746 -26.33 26.30 22.64
N GLU A 747 -27.67 26.35 22.52
CA GLU A 747 -28.39 27.54 22.08
C GLU A 747 -28.32 28.63 23.15
N LEU A 748 -28.57 28.24 24.42
CA LEU A 748 -28.42 29.13 25.56
C LEU A 748 -26.97 29.62 25.69
N CYS A 749 -25.97 28.75 25.52
CA CYS A 749 -24.57 29.15 25.63
C CYS A 749 -24.20 30.20 24.58
N PHE A 750 -24.57 30.00 23.31
CA PHE A 750 -24.33 30.97 22.25
C PHE A 750 -25.09 32.29 22.47
N GLN A 751 -26.33 32.25 22.97
CA GLN A 751 -27.14 33.46 23.20
C GLN A 751 -26.73 34.24 24.47
N SER A 752 -26.21 33.55 25.49
CA SER A 752 -25.89 34.14 26.78
C SER A 752 -24.72 35.13 26.77
N GLY A 753 -23.95 35.18 25.69
CA GLY A 753 -22.72 35.96 25.61
C GLY A 753 -21.54 35.36 26.39
N GLN A 754 -21.65 34.13 26.87
CA GLN A 754 -20.53 33.42 27.53
C GLN A 754 -19.39 33.09 26.56
N CYS A 755 -19.71 32.87 25.28
CA CYS A 755 -18.71 32.69 24.24
C CYS A 755 -18.21 34.06 23.78
N ASP A 756 -16.94 34.38 24.04
CA ASP A 756 -16.32 35.61 23.52
C ASP A 756 -16.23 35.59 21.99
N ARG A 757 -16.06 34.39 21.41
CA ARG A 757 -15.99 34.17 19.96
C ARG A 757 -16.78 32.93 19.56
N VAL A 758 -17.33 32.99 18.36
CA VAL A 758 -18.01 31.87 17.70
C VAL A 758 -17.52 31.79 16.26
N ILE A 759 -17.11 30.61 15.83
CA ILE A 759 -16.66 30.35 14.46
C ILE A 759 -17.47 29.23 13.83
N GLU A 760 -17.72 29.35 12.53
CA GLU A 760 -18.49 28.39 11.73
C GLU A 760 -17.69 27.95 10.50
N GLY A 761 -17.76 26.68 10.14
CA GLY A 761 -17.09 26.16 8.94
C GLY A 761 -17.47 24.72 8.58
N GLU A 762 -16.89 24.22 7.50
CA GLU A 762 -17.03 22.83 7.07
C GLU A 762 -15.67 22.13 6.95
N VAL A 763 -15.66 20.83 7.21
CA VAL A 763 -14.50 19.94 7.01
C VAL A 763 -14.95 18.78 6.14
N GLN A 764 -14.28 18.62 5.00
CA GLN A 764 -14.45 17.49 4.10
C GLN A 764 -13.23 16.58 4.16
N MET A 765 -13.46 15.28 4.00
CA MET A 765 -12.39 14.29 3.90
C MET A 765 -12.78 13.14 2.97
N GLY A 766 -11.81 12.71 2.17
CA GLY A 766 -11.95 11.59 1.25
C GLY A 766 -12.05 10.24 1.98
N GLY A 767 -12.51 9.24 1.22
CA GLY A 767 -12.50 7.84 1.64
C GLY A 767 -11.12 7.20 1.60
N GLN A 768 -11.05 5.89 1.76
CA GLN A 768 -9.81 5.12 1.74
C GLN A 768 -10.07 3.64 1.38
N GLU A 769 -9.32 3.10 0.44
CA GLU A 769 -9.32 1.67 0.09
C GLU A 769 -8.50 0.86 1.10
N HIS A 770 -9.03 -0.28 1.54
CA HIS A 770 -8.39 -1.14 2.55
C HIS A 770 -7.04 -1.62 2.05
N PHE A 771 -7.00 -2.04 0.79
CA PHE A 771 -5.81 -2.54 0.11
C PHE A 771 -5.15 -3.68 0.90
N TYR A 772 -5.96 -4.58 1.46
CA TYR A 772 -5.45 -5.87 1.93
C TYR A 772 -4.73 -6.56 0.78
N LEU A 773 -3.55 -7.12 1.03
CA LEU A 773 -2.68 -7.61 -0.04
C LEU A 773 -3.26 -8.86 -0.71
N GLU A 774 -4.03 -9.68 0.01
CA GLU A 774 -4.86 -10.76 -0.55
C GLU A 774 -6.23 -10.20 -0.94
N PRO A 775 -6.61 -10.11 -2.23
CA PRO A 775 -7.97 -9.78 -2.65
C PRO A 775 -9.02 -10.74 -2.05
N ASN A 776 -10.29 -10.36 -2.10
CA ASN A 776 -11.37 -11.22 -1.65
C ASN A 776 -11.45 -12.50 -2.48
N GLY A 777 -11.78 -13.59 -1.79
CA GLY A 777 -11.92 -14.88 -2.44
C GLY A 777 -12.68 -15.88 -1.59
N SER A 778 -13.34 -16.83 -2.25
CA SER A 778 -14.03 -17.95 -1.63
C SER A 778 -14.00 -19.19 -2.52
N LEU A 779 -13.79 -20.34 -1.90
CA LEU A 779 -13.98 -21.67 -2.50
C LEU A 779 -15.18 -22.32 -1.80
N VAL A 780 -16.22 -22.64 -2.57
CA VAL A 780 -17.47 -23.22 -2.05
C VAL A 780 -17.71 -24.56 -2.73
N TRP A 781 -18.19 -25.55 -1.97
CA TRP A 781 -18.61 -26.84 -2.53
C TRP A 781 -19.76 -27.46 -1.73
N THR A 782 -20.54 -28.29 -2.39
CA THR A 782 -21.57 -29.12 -1.78
C THR A 782 -21.02 -30.49 -1.39
N VAL A 783 -21.61 -31.09 -0.36
CA VAL A 783 -21.36 -32.47 0.06
C VAL A 783 -22.68 -33.24 0.02
N ASP A 784 -22.60 -34.57 -0.20
CA ASP A 784 -23.75 -35.48 -0.21
C ASP A 784 -24.93 -34.98 -1.07
N GLY A 785 -24.63 -34.62 -2.32
CA GLY A 785 -25.63 -34.20 -3.31
C GLY A 785 -26.29 -32.84 -3.02
N GLY A 786 -25.64 -31.96 -2.26
CA GLY A 786 -26.19 -30.66 -1.89
C GLY A 786 -26.86 -30.61 -0.53
N SER A 787 -26.74 -31.68 0.27
CA SER A 787 -27.32 -31.70 1.62
C SER A 787 -26.57 -30.81 2.61
N GLU A 788 -25.29 -30.55 2.35
CA GLU A 788 -24.41 -29.65 3.10
C GLU A 788 -23.60 -28.76 2.14
N VAL A 789 -23.24 -27.58 2.61
CA VAL A 789 -22.39 -26.62 1.89
C VAL A 789 -21.19 -26.28 2.77
N HIS A 790 -20.00 -26.48 2.22
CA HIS A 790 -18.74 -26.16 2.87
C HIS A 790 -18.05 -25.05 2.08
N MET A 791 -17.35 -24.16 2.79
CA MET A 791 -16.57 -23.12 2.15
C MET A 791 -15.30 -22.78 2.92
N ILE A 792 -14.30 -22.32 2.15
CA ILE A 792 -13.09 -21.66 2.66
C ILE A 792 -13.13 -20.24 2.14
N SER A 793 -13.13 -19.27 3.05
CA SER A 793 -13.34 -17.86 2.72
C SER A 793 -12.28 -16.97 3.35
N SER A 794 -11.84 -15.95 2.60
CA SER A 794 -11.06 -14.84 3.13
C SER A 794 -11.99 -13.83 3.80
N THR A 795 -12.25 -14.01 5.10
CA THR A 795 -13.23 -13.19 5.84
C THR A 795 -12.86 -12.96 7.30
N GLN A 796 -13.25 -11.81 7.85
CA GLN A 796 -13.18 -11.52 9.29
C GLN A 796 -14.40 -12.09 10.05
N ALA A 797 -15.44 -12.51 9.33
CA ALA A 797 -16.73 -12.90 9.88
C ALA A 797 -17.29 -14.19 9.23
N PRO A 798 -16.72 -15.37 9.51
CA PRO A 798 -17.22 -16.64 8.97
C PRO A 798 -18.72 -16.87 9.21
N GLN A 799 -19.25 -16.39 10.35
CA GLN A 799 -20.69 -16.46 10.66
C GLN A 799 -21.55 -15.69 9.65
N LYS A 800 -21.11 -14.52 9.15
CA LYS A 800 -21.87 -13.75 8.16
C LYS A 800 -21.89 -14.45 6.81
N HIS A 801 -20.78 -15.10 6.42
CA HIS A 801 -20.72 -15.95 5.23
C HIS A 801 -21.69 -17.12 5.33
N GLN A 802 -21.68 -17.83 6.47
CA GLN A 802 -22.63 -18.90 6.77
C GLN A 802 -24.07 -18.40 6.64
N LYS A 803 -24.40 -17.24 7.23
CA LYS A 803 -25.73 -16.64 7.16
C LYS A 803 -26.13 -16.32 5.71
N TYR A 804 -25.29 -15.62 4.96
CA TYR A 804 -25.59 -15.20 3.58
C TYR A 804 -25.80 -16.41 2.66
N VAL A 805 -24.89 -17.38 2.69
CA VAL A 805 -25.01 -18.60 1.87
C VAL A 805 -26.25 -19.39 2.27
N SER A 806 -26.54 -19.53 3.58
CA SER A 806 -27.75 -20.23 4.03
C SER A 806 -29.03 -19.54 3.54
N HIS A 807 -29.06 -18.21 3.55
CA HIS A 807 -30.21 -17.41 3.13
C HIS A 807 -30.45 -17.51 1.62
N VAL A 808 -29.40 -17.31 0.83
CA VAL A 808 -29.46 -17.34 -0.65
C VAL A 808 -29.78 -18.73 -1.18
N LEU A 809 -29.36 -19.79 -0.49
CA LEU A 809 -29.68 -21.16 -0.89
C LEU A 809 -30.98 -21.72 -0.27
N GLY A 810 -31.63 -20.99 0.64
CA GLY A 810 -32.81 -21.48 1.35
C GLY A 810 -32.53 -22.67 2.27
N LEU A 811 -31.32 -22.75 2.83
CA LEU A 811 -30.87 -23.80 3.72
C LEU A 811 -30.79 -23.32 5.18
N PRO A 812 -30.98 -24.20 6.18
CA PRO A 812 -30.67 -23.86 7.56
C PRO A 812 -29.15 -23.64 7.73
N MET A 813 -28.76 -22.69 8.59
CA MET A 813 -27.34 -22.38 8.87
C MET A 813 -26.54 -23.61 9.34
N SER A 814 -27.19 -24.58 9.99
CA SER A 814 -26.55 -25.82 10.44
C SER A 814 -26.03 -26.71 9.30
N LYS A 815 -26.47 -26.48 8.07
CA LYS A 815 -26.00 -27.18 6.86
C LYS A 815 -24.90 -26.43 6.11
N VAL A 816 -24.47 -25.28 6.63
CA VAL A 816 -23.49 -24.41 5.99
C VAL A 816 -22.29 -24.23 6.93
N VAL A 817 -21.09 -24.59 6.46
CA VAL A 817 -19.85 -24.49 7.24
C VAL A 817 -18.88 -23.54 6.54
N CYS A 818 -18.45 -22.50 7.25
CA CYS A 818 -17.43 -21.57 6.78
C CYS A 818 -16.15 -21.71 7.61
N LYS A 819 -15.04 -21.96 6.91
CA LYS A 819 -13.69 -22.08 7.47
C LYS A 819 -12.81 -20.93 7.02
N THR A 820 -12.02 -20.42 7.95
CA THR A 820 -10.98 -19.42 7.68
C THR A 820 -9.74 -19.71 8.51
N LYS A 821 -8.65 -20.06 7.84
CA LYS A 821 -7.36 -20.34 8.50
C LYS A 821 -6.60 -19.06 8.86
N ARG A 822 -6.53 -18.14 7.90
CA ARG A 822 -5.90 -16.81 7.98
C ARG A 822 -6.32 -15.98 6.76
N ILE A 823 -6.16 -14.67 6.83
CA ILE A 823 -6.36 -13.77 5.70
C ILE A 823 -5.17 -12.82 5.51
N GLY A 824 -4.86 -12.50 4.25
CA GLY A 824 -3.77 -11.58 3.86
C GLY A 824 -4.13 -10.11 4.03
N GLY A 825 -4.57 -9.75 5.23
CA GLY A 825 -5.15 -8.45 5.58
C GLY A 825 -6.68 -8.42 5.40
N GLY A 826 -7.35 -7.63 6.24
CA GLY A 826 -8.80 -7.41 6.20
C GLY A 826 -9.17 -5.96 6.51
N PHE A 827 -8.69 -5.42 7.62
CA PHE A 827 -8.81 -4.00 7.99
C PHE A 827 -10.25 -3.46 8.04
N GLY A 828 -11.26 -4.31 8.14
CA GLY A 828 -12.69 -3.98 8.09
C GLY A 828 -13.36 -4.32 6.76
N GLY A 829 -12.65 -4.27 5.63
CA GLY A 829 -13.24 -4.53 4.31
C GLY A 829 -13.68 -5.97 4.10
N LYS A 830 -13.17 -6.89 4.93
CA LYS A 830 -13.57 -8.30 4.97
C LYS A 830 -14.51 -8.62 6.13
N GLU A 831 -15.10 -7.61 6.77
CA GLU A 831 -16.10 -7.79 7.82
C GLU A 831 -17.48 -8.16 7.28
N THR A 832 -17.89 -7.57 6.16
CA THR A 832 -19.22 -7.79 5.53
C THR A 832 -19.13 -8.00 4.03
N ARG A 833 -18.30 -7.20 3.34
CA ARG A 833 -18.25 -7.13 1.87
C ARG A 833 -17.62 -8.37 1.22
N SER A 834 -17.01 -9.24 2.02
CA SER A 834 -16.58 -10.58 1.59
C SER A 834 -17.74 -11.59 1.50
N ALA A 835 -18.86 -11.38 2.21
CA ALA A 835 -19.91 -12.38 2.37
C ALA A 835 -20.77 -12.57 1.11
N PHE A 836 -21.05 -11.50 0.35
CA PHE A 836 -21.80 -11.60 -0.90
C PHE A 836 -21.02 -12.36 -1.98
N ILE A 837 -19.68 -12.34 -1.91
CA ILE A 837 -18.81 -13.09 -2.83
C ILE A 837 -18.98 -14.60 -2.61
N ALA A 838 -18.98 -15.03 -1.35
CA ALA A 838 -19.27 -16.42 -1.00
C ALA A 838 -20.70 -16.83 -1.39
N ALA A 839 -21.68 -15.96 -1.14
CA ALA A 839 -23.06 -16.19 -1.54
C ALA A 839 -23.21 -16.36 -3.06
N ALA A 840 -22.61 -15.48 -3.86
CA ALA A 840 -22.64 -15.57 -5.31
C ALA A 840 -21.96 -16.83 -5.84
N ALA A 841 -20.83 -17.23 -5.26
CA ALA A 841 -20.16 -18.48 -5.62
C ALA A 841 -20.97 -19.74 -5.21
N SER A 842 -21.79 -19.64 -4.17
CA SER A 842 -22.59 -20.76 -3.65
C SER A 842 -23.75 -21.15 -4.57
N VAL A 843 -24.36 -20.20 -5.28
CA VAL A 843 -25.49 -20.45 -6.20
C VAL A 843 -25.13 -21.46 -7.30
N PRO A 844 -24.11 -21.22 -8.16
CA PRO A 844 -23.71 -22.20 -9.16
C PRO A 844 -23.14 -23.47 -8.53
N SER A 845 -22.46 -23.37 -7.38
CA SER A 845 -21.92 -24.57 -6.71
C SER A 845 -23.04 -25.53 -6.32
N TYR A 846 -24.12 -24.99 -5.76
CA TYR A 846 -25.30 -25.73 -5.36
C TYR A 846 -26.05 -26.31 -6.57
N LEU A 847 -26.35 -25.49 -7.58
CA LEU A 847 -27.12 -25.91 -8.75
C LEU A 847 -26.38 -26.91 -9.65
N LEU A 848 -25.06 -26.78 -9.77
CA LEU A 848 -24.24 -27.67 -10.59
C LEU A 848 -23.70 -28.87 -9.81
N ASN A 849 -23.83 -28.88 -8.47
CA ASN A 849 -23.21 -29.85 -7.57
C ASN A 849 -21.71 -30.04 -7.84
N ARG A 850 -21.00 -28.90 -7.98
CA ARG A 850 -19.56 -28.84 -8.25
C ARG A 850 -18.90 -27.77 -7.38
N PRO A 851 -17.63 -27.92 -6.99
CA PRO A 851 -16.92 -26.84 -6.32
C PRO A 851 -16.80 -25.62 -7.23
N VAL A 852 -16.97 -24.42 -6.67
CA VAL A 852 -16.80 -23.15 -7.38
C VAL A 852 -15.84 -22.26 -6.60
N LYS A 853 -14.81 -21.77 -7.30
CA LYS A 853 -13.80 -20.85 -6.79
C LYS A 853 -13.99 -19.46 -7.41
N LEU A 854 -14.20 -18.45 -6.58
CA LEU A 854 -14.32 -17.05 -6.97
C LEU A 854 -13.25 -16.24 -6.24
N ILE A 855 -12.25 -15.76 -6.98
CA ILE A 855 -11.15 -14.92 -6.50
C ILE A 855 -11.20 -13.63 -7.30
N LEU A 856 -11.13 -12.47 -6.65
CA LEU A 856 -11.19 -11.19 -7.35
C LEU A 856 -9.81 -10.73 -7.82
N ASP A 857 -9.77 -10.15 -9.02
CA ASP A 857 -8.66 -9.29 -9.42
C ASP A 857 -8.76 -7.96 -8.65
N ARG A 858 -7.62 -7.27 -8.46
CA ARG A 858 -7.54 -6.06 -7.62
C ARG A 858 -8.46 -4.93 -8.08
N ASP A 859 -8.57 -4.73 -9.39
CA ASP A 859 -9.40 -3.69 -10.00
C ASP A 859 -10.89 -3.95 -9.73
N VAL A 860 -11.31 -5.22 -9.82
CA VAL A 860 -12.67 -5.64 -9.46
C VAL A 860 -12.90 -5.51 -7.96
N ASP A 861 -11.96 -5.96 -7.12
CA ASP A 861 -12.06 -5.86 -5.66
C ASP A 861 -12.31 -4.41 -5.23
N MET A 862 -11.39 -3.49 -5.60
CA MET A 862 -11.49 -2.06 -5.25
C MET A 862 -12.75 -1.38 -5.80
N MET A 863 -13.31 -1.89 -6.90
CA MET A 863 -14.53 -1.36 -7.50
C MET A 863 -15.79 -1.74 -6.72
N ILE A 864 -15.86 -2.94 -6.13
CA ILE A 864 -17.13 -3.51 -5.65
C ILE A 864 -17.22 -3.66 -4.13
N THR A 865 -16.10 -3.70 -3.42
CA THR A 865 -16.08 -4.00 -1.97
C THR A 865 -16.23 -2.78 -1.09
N GLY A 866 -16.38 -1.58 -1.68
CA GLY A 866 -16.52 -0.33 -0.95
C GLY A 866 -15.28 0.06 -0.15
N HIS A 867 -15.34 1.23 0.48
CA HIS A 867 -14.18 1.88 1.09
C HIS A 867 -14.48 2.32 2.53
N ARG A 868 -13.49 2.98 3.15
CA ARG A 868 -13.77 3.91 4.26
C ARG A 868 -14.68 5.01 3.75
N HIS A 869 -15.73 5.32 4.50
CA HIS A 869 -16.62 6.45 4.21
C HIS A 869 -15.85 7.77 4.15
N SER A 870 -16.10 8.54 3.08
CA SER A 870 -15.90 9.99 3.06
C SER A 870 -16.88 10.66 4.03
N PHE A 871 -16.48 11.82 4.55
CA PHE A 871 -17.25 12.56 5.56
C PHE A 871 -17.31 14.05 5.25
N LEU A 872 -18.43 14.67 5.63
CA LEU A 872 -18.63 16.12 5.72
C LEU A 872 -19.08 16.46 7.14
N GLY A 873 -18.33 17.33 7.81
CA GLY A 873 -18.71 17.92 9.10
C GLY A 873 -18.95 19.42 8.98
N LYS A 874 -20.15 19.90 9.32
CA LYS A 874 -20.46 21.34 9.46
C LYS A 874 -20.47 21.69 10.94
N TYR A 875 -19.59 22.58 11.36
CA TYR A 875 -19.40 22.90 12.77
C TYR A 875 -19.68 24.37 13.06
N LYS A 876 -20.18 24.63 14.28
CA LYS A 876 -20.20 25.92 14.95
C LYS A 876 -19.63 25.73 16.35
N VAL A 877 -18.53 26.40 16.67
CA VAL A 877 -17.83 26.25 17.96
C VAL A 877 -17.69 27.61 18.65
N GLY A 878 -18.01 27.64 19.94
CA GLY A 878 -17.93 28.83 20.80
C GLY A 878 -16.91 28.64 21.91
N PHE A 879 -16.10 29.67 22.14
CA PHE A 879 -14.95 29.63 23.05
C PHE A 879 -14.62 31.01 23.64
N THR A 880 -13.87 31.03 24.72
CA THR A 880 -13.38 32.27 25.37
C THR A 880 -12.13 32.82 24.67
N ASN A 881 -11.76 34.06 24.96
CA ASN A 881 -10.52 34.67 24.45
C ASN A 881 -9.25 33.96 24.94
N GLU A 882 -9.31 33.21 26.04
CA GLU A 882 -8.22 32.34 26.48
C GLU A 882 -8.13 31.04 25.66
N GLY A 883 -9.19 30.66 24.95
CA GLY A 883 -9.27 29.42 24.17
C GLY A 883 -10.04 28.30 24.86
N LYS A 884 -10.74 28.57 25.97
CA LYS A 884 -11.58 27.55 26.62
C LYS A 884 -12.83 27.30 25.77
N ILE A 885 -13.05 26.05 25.37
CA ILE A 885 -14.20 25.66 24.55
C ILE A 885 -15.42 25.54 25.45
N LEU A 886 -16.54 26.16 25.04
CA LEU A 886 -17.78 26.17 25.81
C LEU A 886 -18.90 25.43 25.08
N ALA A 887 -18.99 25.59 23.76
CA ALA A 887 -20.07 25.03 22.97
C ALA A 887 -19.63 24.45 21.62
N LEU A 888 -20.22 23.33 21.21
CA LEU A 888 -20.10 22.72 19.89
C LEU A 888 -21.47 22.35 19.34
N ASP A 889 -21.80 22.85 18.17
CA ASP A 889 -22.90 22.37 17.32
C ASP A 889 -22.31 21.73 16.06
N LEU A 890 -22.59 20.46 15.82
CA LEU A 890 -22.00 19.67 14.74
C LEU A 890 -23.08 18.92 13.96
N GLU A 891 -23.15 19.16 12.66
CA GLU A 891 -23.81 18.25 11.72
C GLU A 891 -22.75 17.39 11.03
N ILE A 892 -22.93 16.07 11.03
CA ILE A 892 -21.96 15.13 10.47
C ILE A 892 -22.63 14.15 9.50
N TYR A 893 -22.06 14.01 8.32
CA TYR A 893 -22.60 13.19 7.23
C TYR A 893 -21.53 12.24 6.74
N ASN A 894 -21.89 10.97 6.54
CA ASN A 894 -21.03 9.99 5.86
C ASN A 894 -21.68 9.48 4.57
N ASN A 895 -20.85 9.22 3.56
CA ASN A 895 -21.30 8.66 2.29
C ASN A 895 -21.50 7.14 2.43
N GLY A 896 -22.76 6.69 2.58
CA GLY A 896 -23.09 5.27 2.80
C GLY A 896 -22.93 4.40 1.55
N GLY A 897 -23.08 4.97 0.36
CA GLY A 897 -23.22 4.22 -0.89
C GLY A 897 -24.64 3.65 -1.06
N ASN A 898 -24.75 2.62 -1.89
CA ASN A 898 -26.02 2.08 -2.37
C ASN A 898 -26.74 1.10 -1.43
N SER A 899 -26.10 0.63 -0.36
CA SER A 899 -26.72 -0.13 0.74
C SER A 899 -26.24 0.40 2.09
N LEU A 900 -26.95 0.07 3.18
CA LEU A 900 -26.64 0.61 4.50
C LEU A 900 -25.33 0.02 5.06
N ASP A 901 -25.09 -1.27 4.82
CA ASP A 901 -23.99 -2.05 5.39
C ASP A 901 -23.75 -1.72 6.88
N LEU A 902 -22.57 -1.21 7.24
CA LEU A 902 -22.20 -0.77 8.58
C LEU A 902 -22.21 0.75 8.74
N SER A 903 -22.73 1.49 7.76
CA SER A 903 -22.64 2.96 7.66
C SER A 903 -23.25 3.69 8.86
N LEU A 904 -24.36 3.19 9.41
CA LEU A 904 -24.96 3.77 10.62
C LEU A 904 -24.03 3.61 11.83
N SER A 905 -23.49 2.41 12.06
CA SER A 905 -22.58 2.16 13.18
C SER A 905 -21.26 2.95 13.04
N VAL A 906 -20.80 3.19 11.81
CA VAL A 906 -19.65 4.06 11.51
C VAL A 906 -19.95 5.51 11.88
N LEU A 907 -21.13 6.03 11.49
CA LEU A 907 -21.60 7.37 11.86
C LEU A 907 -21.71 7.51 13.39
N GLU A 908 -22.33 6.53 14.05
CA GLU A 908 -22.47 6.49 15.51
C GLU A 908 -21.11 6.57 16.21
N ARG A 909 -20.11 5.80 15.76
CA ARG A 909 -18.76 5.88 16.32
C ARG A 909 -18.08 7.21 16.03
N ALA A 910 -18.26 7.80 14.85
CA ALA A 910 -17.75 9.14 14.55
C ALA A 910 -18.32 10.17 15.53
N MET A 911 -19.64 10.13 15.80
CA MET A 911 -20.30 11.00 16.76
C MET A 911 -19.78 10.80 18.19
N PHE A 912 -19.52 9.55 18.61
CA PHE A 912 -18.93 9.27 19.92
C PHE A 912 -17.51 9.81 20.10
N HIS A 913 -16.77 10.06 19.01
CA HIS A 913 -15.39 10.53 19.06
C HIS A 913 -15.23 11.99 18.58
N SER A 914 -16.33 12.71 18.33
CA SER A 914 -16.28 14.13 17.96
C SER A 914 -15.84 15.05 19.11
N ASP A 915 -15.67 14.54 20.33
CA ASP A 915 -15.00 15.26 21.41
C ASP A 915 -13.47 15.09 21.38
N ASN A 916 -12.96 14.06 20.68
CA ASN A 916 -11.59 13.54 20.81
C ASN A 916 -11.18 13.43 22.29
N VAL A 917 -10.37 14.35 22.80
CA VAL A 917 -9.90 14.40 24.19
C VAL A 917 -10.34 15.66 24.93
N TYR A 918 -11.28 16.43 24.37
CA TYR A 918 -11.59 17.79 24.83
C TYR A 918 -12.86 17.83 25.69
N GLU A 919 -12.81 18.56 26.80
CA GLU A 919 -13.96 18.83 27.64
C GLU A 919 -14.80 19.94 27.01
N ILE A 920 -16.01 19.58 26.57
CA ILE A 920 -16.96 20.51 25.95
C ILE A 920 -18.26 20.48 26.78
N PRO A 921 -18.59 21.56 27.51
CA PRO A 921 -19.77 21.61 28.39
C PRO A 921 -21.11 21.54 27.66
N HIS A 922 -21.20 22.20 26.50
CA HIS A 922 -22.42 22.27 25.70
C HIS A 922 -22.17 21.66 24.32
N VAL A 923 -22.82 20.53 24.03
CA VAL A 923 -22.62 19.78 22.78
C VAL A 923 -23.97 19.42 22.18
N ARG A 924 -24.11 19.62 20.87
CA ARG A 924 -25.19 19.11 20.04
C ARG A 924 -24.54 18.49 18.78
N ILE A 925 -24.79 17.20 18.55
CA ILE A 925 -24.31 16.50 17.35
C ILE A 925 -25.51 15.86 16.66
N VAL A 926 -25.68 16.12 15.37
CA VAL A 926 -26.70 15.52 14.51
C VAL A 926 -26.00 14.80 13.36
N GLY A 927 -26.27 13.50 13.21
CA GLY A 927 -25.67 12.66 12.17
C GLY A 927 -26.71 12.10 11.21
N ASN A 928 -26.39 12.01 9.92
CA ASN A 928 -27.18 11.30 8.90
C ASN A 928 -26.31 10.51 7.92
N VAL A 929 -26.80 9.36 7.47
CA VAL A 929 -26.12 8.53 6.45
C VAL A 929 -26.67 8.85 5.07
N CYS A 930 -25.82 9.38 4.19
CA CYS A 930 -26.20 9.70 2.81
C CYS A 930 -26.36 8.44 1.96
N PHE A 931 -27.46 8.34 1.22
CA PHE A 931 -27.62 7.37 0.14
C PHE A 931 -27.07 7.98 -1.15
N THR A 932 -26.12 7.30 -1.78
CA THR A 932 -25.47 7.71 -3.04
C THR A 932 -25.36 6.52 -3.99
N ASN A 933 -25.14 6.80 -5.27
CA ASN A 933 -24.98 5.78 -6.31
C ASN A 933 -23.53 5.29 -6.45
N PHE A 934 -22.86 5.10 -5.30
CA PHE A 934 -21.56 4.45 -5.19
C PHE A 934 -21.69 3.07 -4.54
N PRO A 935 -20.71 2.17 -4.71
CA PRO A 935 -20.64 0.92 -3.96
C PRO A 935 -20.75 1.19 -2.46
N SER A 936 -21.52 0.35 -1.75
CA SER A 936 -21.68 0.46 -0.30
C SER A 936 -20.34 0.50 0.43
N ASN A 937 -20.07 1.60 1.11
CA ASN A 937 -18.92 1.73 1.99
C ASN A 937 -19.10 0.86 3.24
N THR A 938 -17.99 0.55 3.91
CA THR A 938 -18.00 -0.44 5.00
C THR A 938 -17.02 -0.09 6.12
N ALA A 939 -16.82 -1.01 7.06
CA ALA A 939 -15.81 -0.90 8.10
C ALA A 939 -14.42 -0.66 7.51
N PHE A 940 -13.68 0.28 8.08
CA PHE A 940 -12.23 0.40 7.94
C PHE A 940 -11.66 0.65 9.33
N ARG A 941 -10.51 0.05 9.69
CA ARG A 941 -9.69 0.35 10.89
C ARG A 941 -9.90 1.77 11.45
N GLY A 942 -10.55 1.89 12.60
CA GLY A 942 -10.93 3.16 13.25
C GLY A 942 -12.44 3.42 13.23
N PHE A 943 -13.13 2.92 12.19
CA PHE A 943 -14.57 2.78 12.10
C PHE A 943 -15.34 4.09 12.34
N GLY A 944 -14.99 5.17 11.64
CA GLY A 944 -15.64 6.49 11.82
C GLY A 944 -14.98 7.37 12.89
N GLY A 945 -14.32 6.76 13.88
CA GLY A 945 -13.59 7.48 14.93
C GLY A 945 -12.57 8.49 14.37
N PRO A 946 -11.65 8.09 13.47
CA PRO A 946 -10.70 9.01 12.85
C PRO A 946 -11.36 10.21 12.15
N GLN A 947 -12.49 9.99 11.47
CA GLN A 947 -13.22 11.05 10.78
C GLN A 947 -13.83 12.06 11.77
N GLY A 948 -14.49 11.57 12.83
CA GLY A 948 -15.02 12.42 13.90
C GLY A 948 -13.93 13.24 14.59
N MET A 949 -12.79 12.62 14.90
CA MET A 949 -11.67 13.30 15.56
C MET A 949 -10.94 14.29 14.64
N LEU A 950 -10.84 14.01 13.32
CA LEU A 950 -10.20 14.93 12.38
C LEU A 950 -10.98 16.23 12.21
N ILE A 951 -12.33 16.17 12.17
CA ILE A 951 -13.18 17.37 12.20
C ILE A 951 -12.83 18.22 13.42
N THR A 952 -12.70 17.57 14.57
CA THR A 952 -12.39 18.20 15.85
C THR A 952 -11.02 18.84 15.90
N GLU A 953 -9.97 18.12 15.51
CA GLU A 953 -8.64 18.71 15.42
C GLU A 953 -8.58 19.88 14.41
N ASN A 954 -9.38 19.86 13.35
CA ASN A 954 -9.38 20.94 12.35
C ASN A 954 -9.91 22.27 12.94
N TRP A 955 -11.02 22.26 13.67
CA TRP A 955 -11.50 23.49 14.30
C TRP A 955 -10.69 23.90 15.54
N ILE A 956 -10.00 22.97 16.22
CA ILE A 956 -8.99 23.32 17.25
C ILE A 956 -7.87 24.17 16.63
N GLN A 957 -7.36 23.77 15.46
CA GLN A 957 -6.35 24.53 14.72
C GLN A 957 -6.86 25.92 14.32
N ARG A 958 -8.14 26.03 13.95
CA ARG A 958 -8.75 27.33 13.65
C ARG A 958 -8.85 28.21 14.89
N ILE A 959 -9.31 27.68 16.04
CA ILE A 959 -9.33 28.43 17.31
C ILE A 959 -7.94 28.97 17.64
N ALA A 960 -6.91 28.14 17.50
CA ALA A 960 -5.52 28.55 17.73
C ALA A 960 -5.10 29.71 16.82
N ALA A 961 -5.44 29.66 15.52
CA ALA A 961 -5.17 30.74 14.58
C ALA A 961 -5.90 32.05 14.94
N GLU A 962 -7.20 31.97 15.26
CA GLU A 962 -8.04 33.14 15.61
C GLU A 962 -7.53 33.85 16.89
N LEU A 963 -7.00 33.09 17.84
CA LEU A 963 -6.47 33.61 19.11
C LEU A 963 -4.97 33.92 19.06
N ASN A 964 -4.30 33.65 17.94
CA ASN A 964 -2.85 33.75 17.80
C ASN A 964 -2.09 32.97 18.90
N LYS A 965 -2.53 31.73 19.16
CA LYS A 965 -1.92 30.78 20.11
C LYS A 965 -1.44 29.53 19.38
N SER A 966 -0.63 28.72 20.05
CA SER A 966 -0.28 27.40 19.52
C SER A 966 -1.46 26.42 19.65
N PRO A 967 -1.64 25.49 18.70
CA PRO A 967 -2.62 24.42 18.84
C PRO A 967 -2.42 23.62 20.13
N GLU A 968 -1.17 23.36 20.53
CA GLU A 968 -0.86 22.61 21.75
C GLU A 968 -1.37 23.30 23.02
N GLU A 969 -1.29 24.63 23.12
CA GLU A 969 -1.86 25.38 24.27
C GLU A 969 -3.39 25.28 24.33
N ILE A 970 -4.06 25.40 23.18
CA ILE A 970 -5.52 25.24 23.10
C ILE A 970 -5.93 23.83 23.52
N LYS A 971 -5.17 22.81 23.08
CA LYS A 971 -5.41 21.41 23.43
C LYS A 971 -5.27 21.18 24.93
N GLU A 972 -4.13 21.56 25.51
CA GLU A 972 -3.81 21.34 26.93
C GLU A 972 -4.83 22.00 27.87
N MET A 973 -5.32 23.19 27.52
CA MET A 973 -6.36 23.90 28.30
C MET A 973 -7.72 23.19 28.30
N ASN A 974 -7.98 22.39 27.27
CA ASN A 974 -9.26 21.73 27.06
C ASN A 974 -9.23 20.22 27.32
N PHE A 975 -8.12 19.63 27.76
CA PHE A 975 -8.07 18.20 28.03
C PHE A 975 -9.10 17.74 29.07
N GLN A 976 -9.70 16.59 28.78
CA GLN A 976 -10.47 15.81 29.73
C GLN A 976 -9.52 15.23 30.80
N VAL A 977 -9.97 15.25 32.06
CA VAL A 977 -9.27 14.71 33.23
C VAL A 977 -10.00 13.48 33.78
N GLU A 978 -9.38 12.78 34.73
CA GLU A 978 -10.03 11.73 35.51
C GLU A 978 -11.38 12.22 36.07
N GLY A 979 -12.44 11.43 35.88
CA GLY A 979 -13.79 11.79 36.33
C GLY A 979 -14.58 12.72 35.38
N SER A 980 -13.97 13.18 34.27
CA SER A 980 -14.71 13.92 33.23
C SER A 980 -15.83 13.08 32.64
N VAL A 981 -16.91 13.76 32.21
CA VAL A 981 -18.09 13.10 31.67
C VAL A 981 -18.23 13.45 30.19
N THR A 982 -18.21 12.45 29.32
CA THR A 982 -18.33 12.65 27.87
C THR A 982 -19.69 13.23 27.47
N HIS A 983 -19.83 13.72 26.23
CA HIS A 983 -21.09 14.24 25.69
C HIS A 983 -22.21 13.19 25.58
N TYR A 984 -21.87 11.90 25.68
CA TYR A 984 -22.78 10.77 25.77
C TYR A 984 -22.92 10.22 27.21
N CYS A 985 -22.55 11.05 28.20
CA CYS A 985 -22.72 10.81 29.64
C CYS A 985 -21.99 9.59 30.20
N GLN A 986 -20.83 9.22 29.64
CA GLN A 986 -19.97 8.21 30.22
C GLN A 986 -18.83 8.88 31.02
N THR A 987 -18.63 8.44 32.27
CA THR A 987 -17.53 8.93 33.10
C THR A 987 -16.22 8.28 32.68
N LEU A 988 -15.16 9.08 32.48
CA LEU A 988 -13.82 8.60 32.20
C LEU A 988 -13.17 8.10 33.49
N GLN A 989 -12.61 6.89 33.42
CA GLN A 989 -11.89 6.23 34.49
C GLN A 989 -10.50 5.85 34.00
N HIS A 990 -9.50 5.98 34.85
CA HIS A 990 -8.08 5.71 34.53
C HIS A 990 -7.60 6.51 33.31
N CYS A 991 -7.84 7.82 33.29
CA CYS A 991 -7.41 8.73 32.25
C CYS A 991 -5.90 9.00 32.35
N THR A 992 -5.13 8.42 31.43
CA THR A 992 -3.65 8.55 31.37
C THR A 992 -3.17 9.68 30.46
N LEU A 993 -4.10 10.42 29.84
CA LEU A 993 -3.83 11.43 28.81
C LEU A 993 -2.76 12.46 29.21
N HIS A 994 -2.88 13.08 30.39
CA HIS A 994 -1.94 14.12 30.82
C HIS A 994 -0.53 13.59 31.04
N GLN A 995 -0.41 12.39 31.62
CA GLN A 995 0.88 11.73 31.82
C GLN A 995 1.51 11.44 30.45
N LEU A 996 0.77 10.76 29.59
CA LEU A 996 1.20 10.36 28.26
C LEU A 996 1.63 11.57 27.41
N TRP A 997 0.82 12.63 27.39
CA TRP A 997 1.12 13.85 26.65
C TRP A 997 2.40 14.53 27.15
N LYS A 998 2.57 14.62 28.48
CA LYS A 998 3.76 15.20 29.10
C LYS A 998 5.02 14.39 28.78
N GLU A 999 4.96 13.07 28.90
CA GLU A 999 6.08 12.18 28.60
C GLU A 999 6.48 12.27 27.13
N LEU A 1000 5.52 12.23 26.21
CA LEU A 1000 5.79 12.40 24.78
C LEU A 1000 6.42 13.77 24.46
N LYS A 1001 5.87 14.86 25.00
CA LYS A 1001 6.37 16.22 24.78
C LYS A 1001 7.83 16.38 25.22
N VAL A 1002 8.22 15.66 26.28
CA VAL A 1002 9.61 15.59 26.76
C VAL A 1002 10.46 14.71 25.85
N SER A 1003 10.01 13.50 25.51
CA SER A 1003 10.81 12.54 24.73
C SER A 1003 11.11 13.01 23.31
N CYS A 1004 10.15 13.67 22.65
CA CYS A 1004 10.35 14.24 21.31
C CYS A 1004 10.97 15.65 21.34
N ASN A 1005 11.18 16.24 22.53
CA ASN A 1005 11.69 17.60 22.72
C ASN A 1005 10.97 18.65 21.87
N PHE A 1006 9.63 18.69 21.98
CA PHE A 1006 8.75 19.47 21.10
C PHE A 1006 9.17 20.94 20.93
N LEU A 1007 9.55 21.62 22.03
CA LEU A 1007 9.97 23.03 21.98
C LEU A 1007 11.26 23.23 21.18
N LYS A 1008 12.20 22.28 21.25
CA LYS A 1008 13.41 22.33 20.43
C LYS A 1008 13.06 22.10 18.96
N ALA A 1009 12.26 21.08 18.65
CA ALA A 1009 11.85 20.78 17.28
C ALA A 1009 11.10 21.96 16.63
N ARG A 1010 10.21 22.62 17.36
CA ARG A 1010 9.51 23.84 16.91
C ARG A 1010 10.51 24.96 16.56
N ARG A 1011 11.46 25.27 17.45
CA ARG A 1011 12.49 26.30 17.18
C ARG A 1011 13.37 25.96 15.98
N GLU A 1012 13.77 24.70 15.83
CA GLU A 1012 14.56 24.24 14.68
C GLU A 1012 13.77 24.31 13.37
N ALA A 1013 12.46 24.04 13.41
CA ALA A 1013 11.57 24.22 12.26
C ALA A 1013 11.42 25.71 11.91
N ASP A 1014 11.23 26.60 12.89
CA ASP A 1014 11.14 28.05 12.67
C ASP A 1014 12.44 28.63 12.10
N GLU A 1015 13.60 28.22 12.64
CA GLU A 1015 14.92 28.59 12.12
C GLU A 1015 15.13 28.06 10.69
N PHE A 1016 14.74 26.81 10.42
CA PHE A 1016 14.80 26.27 9.06
C PHE A 1016 13.91 27.09 8.12
N ASN A 1017 12.69 27.43 8.55
CA ASN A 1017 11.73 28.20 7.76
C ASN A 1017 12.20 29.62 7.45
N SER A 1018 12.93 30.28 8.35
CA SER A 1018 13.48 31.62 8.09
C SER A 1018 14.61 31.61 7.07
N HIS A 1019 15.33 30.49 6.95
CA HIS A 1019 16.47 30.36 6.03
C HIS A 1019 16.13 29.70 4.70
N ASN A 1020 14.95 29.08 4.55
CA ASN A 1020 14.59 28.33 3.34
C ASN A 1020 13.24 28.84 2.81
N ARG A 1021 13.25 29.47 1.62
CA ARG A 1021 12.01 29.94 0.97
C ARG A 1021 11.21 28.79 0.39
N TRP A 1022 11.89 27.91 -0.34
CA TRP A 1022 11.24 26.90 -1.18
C TRP A 1022 11.03 25.54 -0.52
N LYS A 1023 11.50 25.39 0.72
CA LYS A 1023 11.26 24.22 1.56
C LYS A 1023 10.86 24.70 2.93
N LYS A 1024 9.81 24.13 3.50
CA LYS A 1024 9.32 24.49 4.83
C LYS A 1024 9.16 23.26 5.69
N ARG A 1025 9.40 23.42 6.98
CA ARG A 1025 9.16 22.42 8.01
C ARG A 1025 7.96 22.80 8.87
N GLY A 1026 7.29 21.79 9.35
CA GLY A 1026 6.20 21.93 10.31
C GLY A 1026 6.27 20.82 11.33
N VAL A 1027 5.81 21.13 12.54
CA VAL A 1027 5.73 20.19 13.65
C VAL A 1027 4.33 20.24 14.25
N ALA A 1028 3.81 19.10 14.66
CA ALA A 1028 2.52 19.04 15.35
C ALA A 1028 2.48 17.86 16.33
N MET A 1029 1.72 18.04 17.41
CA MET A 1029 1.34 16.95 18.31
C MET A 1029 -0.18 16.74 18.32
N VAL A 1030 -0.62 15.49 18.23
CA VAL A 1030 -2.04 15.12 18.25
C VAL A 1030 -2.31 14.05 19.30
N PRO A 1031 -3.26 14.27 20.24
CA PRO A 1031 -3.72 13.27 21.18
C PRO A 1031 -4.90 12.44 20.61
N THR A 1032 -5.17 11.29 21.23
CA THR A 1032 -6.34 10.47 20.94
C THR A 1032 -6.88 9.81 22.20
N LYS A 1033 -8.21 9.72 22.30
CA LYS A 1033 -8.95 8.81 23.19
C LYS A 1033 -9.85 7.95 22.31
N PHE A 1034 -9.64 6.64 22.31
CA PHE A 1034 -10.42 5.71 21.50
C PHE A 1034 -11.23 4.75 22.37
N GLY A 1035 -12.55 4.76 22.20
CA GLY A 1035 -13.49 3.95 22.97
C GLY A 1035 -13.52 2.48 22.54
N ILE A 1036 -13.21 1.58 23.47
CA ILE A 1036 -13.19 0.14 23.21
C ILE A 1036 -14.47 -0.53 23.67
N SER A 1037 -15.20 -0.95 22.63
CA SER A 1037 -16.12 -2.09 22.51
C SER A 1037 -16.83 -1.94 21.15
N PHE A 1038 -17.54 -2.96 20.67
CA PHE A 1038 -18.54 -2.76 19.63
C PHE A 1038 -19.62 -1.78 20.15
N THR A 1039 -20.07 -0.84 19.31
CA THR A 1039 -21.15 0.09 19.67
C THR A 1039 -22.48 -0.64 19.92
N THR A 1040 -22.66 -1.79 19.27
CA THR A 1040 -23.81 -2.68 19.51
C THR A 1040 -23.50 -3.66 20.64
N LYS A 1041 -24.24 -3.53 21.75
CA LYS A 1041 -24.03 -4.30 22.99
C LYS A 1041 -23.84 -5.80 22.77
N PHE A 1042 -24.76 -6.47 22.06
CA PHE A 1042 -24.73 -7.93 21.92
C PHE A 1042 -23.52 -8.45 21.13
N MET A 1043 -22.83 -7.62 20.34
CA MET A 1043 -21.63 -8.09 19.62
C MET A 1043 -20.41 -8.26 20.54
N ASN A 1044 -20.46 -7.76 21.77
CA ASN A 1044 -19.38 -7.87 22.75
C ASN A 1044 -19.42 -9.21 23.50
N GLN A 1045 -19.38 -10.29 22.74
CA GLN A 1045 -19.35 -11.68 23.24
C GLN A 1045 -18.37 -12.51 22.41
N ALA A 1046 -17.82 -13.57 23.01
CA ALA A 1046 -16.93 -14.51 22.33
C ALA A 1046 -17.07 -15.93 22.87
N GLY A 1047 -16.94 -16.90 21.96
CA GLY A 1047 -16.84 -18.32 22.29
C GLY A 1047 -15.49 -18.92 21.90
N ALA A 1048 -15.11 -19.98 22.59
CA ALA A 1048 -13.93 -20.78 22.34
C ALA A 1048 -14.18 -22.26 22.65
N LEU A 1049 -13.39 -23.15 22.05
CA LEU A 1049 -13.37 -24.58 22.33
C LEU A 1049 -11.91 -25.01 22.51
N VAL A 1050 -11.63 -25.65 23.65
CA VAL A 1050 -10.29 -26.09 24.05
C VAL A 1050 -10.31 -27.58 24.34
N HIS A 1051 -9.32 -28.29 23.81
CA HIS A 1051 -9.09 -29.71 24.06
C HIS A 1051 -7.68 -29.93 24.60
N VAL A 1052 -7.53 -30.74 25.65
CA VAL A 1052 -6.24 -31.24 26.12
C VAL A 1052 -6.12 -32.71 25.74
N TYR A 1053 -5.19 -33.04 24.85
CA TYR A 1053 -4.94 -34.41 24.40
C TYR A 1053 -4.07 -35.18 25.39
N THR A 1054 -4.13 -36.51 25.34
CA THR A 1054 -3.43 -37.41 26.28
C THR A 1054 -1.91 -37.32 26.24
N ASP A 1055 -1.33 -36.71 25.21
CA ASP A 1055 0.10 -36.40 25.13
C ASP A 1055 0.49 -35.09 25.87
N GLY A 1056 -0.49 -34.36 26.43
CA GLY A 1056 -0.32 -33.09 27.12
C GLY A 1056 -0.37 -31.87 26.20
N THR A 1057 -0.65 -32.04 24.91
CA THR A 1057 -0.82 -30.91 23.98
C THR A 1057 -2.23 -30.32 24.03
N VAL A 1058 -2.34 -29.04 23.70
CA VAL A 1058 -3.59 -28.28 23.76
C VAL A 1058 -3.97 -27.78 22.38
N LEU A 1059 -5.19 -28.10 21.95
CA LEU A 1059 -5.81 -27.58 20.74
C LEU A 1059 -6.83 -26.50 21.11
N VAL A 1060 -6.66 -25.31 20.54
CA VAL A 1060 -7.56 -24.17 20.73
C VAL A 1060 -8.23 -23.82 19.41
N THR A 1061 -9.53 -23.55 19.46
CA THR A 1061 -10.27 -22.87 18.40
C THR A 1061 -11.19 -21.82 19.02
N HIS A 1062 -11.36 -20.69 18.35
CA HIS A 1062 -12.15 -19.56 18.82
C HIS A 1062 -12.80 -18.85 17.64
N GLY A 1063 -13.81 -18.02 17.90
CA GLY A 1063 -14.56 -17.32 16.84
C GLY A 1063 -13.77 -16.25 16.07
N GLY A 1064 -12.66 -15.75 16.63
CA GLY A 1064 -11.82 -14.74 15.98
C GLY A 1064 -10.89 -15.29 14.89
N VAL A 1065 -10.58 -14.46 13.89
CA VAL A 1065 -9.79 -14.79 12.69
C VAL A 1065 -8.42 -14.10 12.72
N GLU A 1066 -7.37 -14.83 12.31
CA GLU A 1066 -6.05 -14.24 12.07
C GLU A 1066 -5.99 -13.47 10.75
N MET A 1067 -5.68 -12.18 10.82
CA MET A 1067 -5.51 -11.28 9.67
C MET A 1067 -4.16 -10.54 9.68
N GLY A 1068 -3.22 -11.01 10.51
CA GLY A 1068 -1.87 -10.46 10.70
C GLY A 1068 -1.67 -9.75 12.04
N GLN A 1069 -2.74 -9.53 12.79
CA GLN A 1069 -2.71 -8.90 14.10
C GLN A 1069 -2.20 -9.82 15.22
N GLY A 1070 -1.88 -11.07 14.91
CA GLY A 1070 -1.33 -12.04 15.86
C GLY A 1070 -2.33 -12.43 16.94
N LEU A 1071 -3.62 -12.48 16.59
CA LEU A 1071 -4.68 -12.92 17.50
C LEU A 1071 -4.45 -14.36 17.96
N HIS A 1072 -4.13 -15.27 17.03
CA HIS A 1072 -3.86 -16.66 17.39
C HIS A 1072 -2.62 -16.78 18.27
N THR A 1073 -1.59 -15.96 18.04
CA THR A 1073 -0.40 -15.90 18.91
C THR A 1073 -0.78 -15.48 20.32
N LYS A 1074 -1.50 -14.36 20.49
CA LYS A 1074 -1.93 -13.87 21.80
C LYS A 1074 -2.83 -14.87 22.53
N VAL A 1075 -3.78 -15.48 21.84
CA VAL A 1075 -4.67 -16.50 22.42
C VAL A 1075 -3.88 -17.75 22.85
N ALA A 1076 -2.89 -18.17 22.07
CA ALA A 1076 -2.01 -19.27 22.46
C ALA A 1076 -1.17 -18.93 23.70
N GLN A 1077 -0.69 -17.69 23.82
CA GLN A 1077 0.02 -17.23 25.03
C GLN A 1077 -0.88 -17.28 26.27
N VAL A 1078 -2.16 -16.89 26.14
CA VAL A 1078 -3.16 -17.00 27.23
C VAL A 1078 -3.35 -18.47 27.63
N ALA A 1079 -3.61 -19.37 26.67
CA ALA A 1079 -3.81 -20.79 26.96
C ALA A 1079 -2.57 -21.46 27.57
N ALA A 1080 -1.38 -21.17 27.05
CA ALA A 1080 -0.11 -21.70 27.56
C ALA A 1080 0.13 -21.25 29.01
N SER A 1081 -0.17 -19.99 29.32
CA SER A 1081 0.00 -19.43 30.65
C SER A 1081 -1.03 -19.96 31.64
N ALA A 1082 -2.28 -20.19 31.20
CA ALA A 1082 -3.33 -20.78 32.04
C ALA A 1082 -2.98 -22.20 32.50
N PHE A 1083 -2.49 -23.06 31.60
CA PHE A 1083 -2.06 -24.43 31.94
C PHE A 1083 -0.64 -24.53 32.50
N ASN A 1084 0.11 -23.42 32.56
CA ASN A 1084 1.53 -23.37 32.93
C ASN A 1084 2.40 -24.33 32.09
N ILE A 1085 2.20 -24.32 30.76
CA ILE A 1085 2.92 -25.13 29.77
C ILE A 1085 3.71 -24.25 28.79
N PRO A 1086 4.68 -24.81 28.03
CA PRO A 1086 5.35 -24.09 26.96
C PRO A 1086 4.38 -23.67 25.85
N LEU A 1087 4.61 -22.51 25.22
CA LEU A 1087 3.81 -22.03 24.08
C LEU A 1087 3.79 -23.05 22.92
N SER A 1088 4.87 -23.81 22.72
CA SER A 1088 4.98 -24.84 21.69
C SER A 1088 4.04 -26.04 21.90
N SER A 1089 3.48 -26.21 23.10
CA SER A 1089 2.48 -27.25 23.40
C SER A 1089 1.05 -26.82 23.07
N VAL A 1090 0.85 -25.56 22.65
CA VAL A 1090 -0.46 -25.03 22.24
C VAL A 1090 -0.50 -24.85 20.74
N PHE A 1091 -1.52 -25.43 20.10
CA PHE A 1091 -1.83 -25.22 18.70
C PHE A 1091 -3.19 -24.57 18.52
N VAL A 1092 -3.23 -23.46 17.78
CA VAL A 1092 -4.48 -22.81 17.39
C VAL A 1092 -4.89 -23.30 16.00
N SER A 1093 -6.07 -23.91 15.94
CA SER A 1093 -6.67 -24.39 14.69
C SER A 1093 -7.10 -23.23 13.78
N GLU A 1094 -7.84 -23.52 12.73
CA GLU A 1094 -8.60 -22.51 12.00
C GLU A 1094 -9.86 -22.07 12.76
N THR A 1095 -10.41 -20.93 12.36
CA THR A 1095 -11.74 -20.46 12.75
C THR A 1095 -12.77 -21.18 11.89
N SER A 1096 -13.75 -21.83 12.51
CA SER A 1096 -14.80 -22.58 11.79
C SER A 1096 -16.14 -22.52 12.50
N THR A 1097 -17.22 -22.34 11.74
CA THR A 1097 -18.59 -22.18 12.27
C THR A 1097 -19.19 -23.44 12.86
N ASP A 1098 -18.65 -24.62 12.53
CA ASP A 1098 -19.01 -25.92 13.14
C ASP A 1098 -18.31 -26.19 14.48
N LYS A 1099 -17.26 -25.42 14.82
CA LYS A 1099 -16.54 -25.50 16.10
C LYS A 1099 -17.02 -24.44 17.08
N VAL A 1100 -17.08 -23.18 16.62
CA VAL A 1100 -17.56 -22.04 17.40
C VAL A 1100 -18.63 -21.30 16.60
N PRO A 1101 -19.92 -21.53 16.89
CA PRO A 1101 -21.03 -20.90 16.19
C PRO A 1101 -21.20 -19.45 16.66
N ASN A 1102 -21.98 -18.67 15.90
CA ASN A 1102 -22.46 -17.34 16.32
C ASN A 1102 -21.36 -16.34 16.72
N ALA A 1103 -20.14 -16.52 16.21
CA ALA A 1103 -19.01 -15.65 16.51
C ALA A 1103 -19.25 -14.24 15.98
N SER A 1104 -19.00 -13.24 16.82
CA SER A 1104 -18.89 -11.84 16.40
C SER A 1104 -17.74 -11.66 15.40
N PRO A 1105 -17.84 -10.69 14.48
CA PRO A 1105 -16.76 -10.40 13.55
C PRO A 1105 -15.46 -10.08 14.30
N THR A 1106 -14.33 -10.41 13.68
CA THR A 1106 -13.02 -9.99 14.19
C THR A 1106 -12.81 -8.51 13.88
N ALA A 1107 -13.30 -7.63 14.76
CA ALA A 1107 -13.34 -6.19 14.57
C ALA A 1107 -13.37 -5.42 15.91
N ALA A 1108 -13.58 -4.10 15.85
CA ALA A 1108 -13.67 -3.16 16.98
C ALA A 1108 -12.47 -3.18 17.95
N SER A 1109 -11.32 -3.70 17.49
CA SER A 1109 -10.10 -3.96 18.27
C SER A 1109 -10.29 -4.88 19.49
N ALA A 1110 -11.48 -5.42 19.71
CA ALA A 1110 -11.87 -6.15 20.92
C ALA A 1110 -11.54 -7.65 20.88
N SER A 1111 -10.99 -8.14 19.76
CA SER A 1111 -10.87 -9.59 19.52
C SER A 1111 -9.90 -10.27 20.51
N SER A 1112 -8.74 -9.65 20.82
CA SER A 1112 -7.81 -10.24 21.80
C SER A 1112 -8.42 -10.28 23.20
N ASP A 1113 -9.15 -9.23 23.60
CA ASP A 1113 -9.84 -9.18 24.88
C ASP A 1113 -10.89 -10.29 25.00
N MET A 1114 -11.82 -10.33 24.03
CA MET A 1114 -12.97 -11.23 24.11
C MET A 1114 -12.57 -12.70 23.90
N TYR A 1115 -11.79 -13.00 22.86
CA TYR A 1115 -11.39 -14.38 22.57
C TYR A 1115 -10.30 -14.88 23.52
N GLY A 1116 -9.44 -14.01 24.03
CA GLY A 1116 -8.51 -14.35 25.10
C GLY A 1116 -9.25 -14.73 26.38
N ALA A 1117 -10.25 -13.95 26.78
CA ALA A 1117 -11.08 -14.25 27.94
C ALA A 1117 -11.94 -15.52 27.76
N ALA A 1118 -12.50 -15.75 26.57
CA ALA A 1118 -13.26 -16.97 26.29
C ALA A 1118 -12.37 -18.23 26.33
N VAL A 1119 -11.11 -18.13 25.87
CA VAL A 1119 -10.15 -19.24 25.97
C VAL A 1119 -9.72 -19.47 27.41
N LEU A 1120 -9.48 -18.40 28.17
CA LEU A 1120 -9.14 -18.52 29.59
C LEU A 1120 -10.27 -19.22 30.36
N ASP A 1121 -11.53 -18.86 30.13
CA ASP A 1121 -12.69 -19.54 30.74
C ASP A 1121 -12.71 -21.05 30.42
N ALA A 1122 -12.46 -21.44 29.16
CA ALA A 1122 -12.37 -22.85 28.80
C ALA A 1122 -11.20 -23.56 29.51
N CYS A 1123 -10.04 -22.92 29.61
CA CYS A 1123 -8.87 -23.43 30.32
C CYS A 1123 -9.17 -23.64 31.82
N GLU A 1124 -9.76 -22.64 32.48
CA GLU A 1124 -10.11 -22.70 33.90
C GLU A 1124 -11.12 -23.81 34.21
N GLN A 1125 -12.10 -24.02 33.33
CA GLN A 1125 -13.03 -25.15 33.45
C GLN A 1125 -12.29 -26.50 33.41
N ILE A 1126 -11.33 -26.68 32.51
CA ILE A 1126 -10.54 -27.92 32.42
C ILE A 1126 -9.65 -28.08 33.65
N ILE A 1127 -8.96 -27.01 34.09
CA ILE A 1127 -8.13 -27.01 35.30
C ILE A 1127 -8.96 -27.41 36.53
N ALA A 1128 -10.16 -26.85 36.69
CA ALA A 1128 -11.05 -27.18 37.80
C ALA A 1128 -11.44 -28.67 37.83
N ARG A 1129 -11.55 -29.33 36.66
CA ARG A 1129 -11.81 -30.78 36.56
C ARG A 1129 -10.56 -31.62 36.85
N MET A 1130 -9.37 -31.09 36.56
CA MET A 1130 -8.08 -31.75 36.82
C MET A 1130 -7.64 -31.64 38.28
N GLU A 1131 -8.06 -30.57 38.98
CA GLU A 1131 -7.64 -30.26 40.36
C GLU A 1131 -7.81 -31.44 41.34
N PRO A 1132 -8.91 -32.21 41.36
CA PRO A 1132 -9.05 -33.35 42.27
C PRO A 1132 -8.05 -34.49 42.04
N VAL A 1133 -7.45 -34.56 40.85
CA VAL A 1133 -6.40 -35.52 40.50
C VAL A 1133 -5.04 -34.90 40.85
N ALA A 1134 -4.81 -33.64 40.46
CA ALA A 1134 -3.60 -32.89 40.74
C ALA A 1134 -3.30 -32.75 42.24
N SER A 1135 -4.33 -32.58 43.07
CA SER A 1135 -4.16 -32.39 44.52
C SER A 1135 -3.81 -33.69 45.28
N LYS A 1136 -4.04 -34.86 44.68
CA LYS A 1136 -3.82 -36.18 45.32
C LYS A 1136 -2.44 -36.77 45.05
N HIS A 1137 -1.82 -36.36 43.95
CA HIS A 1137 -0.56 -36.92 43.49
C HIS A 1137 0.32 -35.81 42.94
N ASN A 1138 1.62 -35.88 43.23
CA ASN A 1138 2.59 -35.00 42.60
C ASN A 1138 2.97 -35.59 41.25
N PHE A 1139 2.69 -34.87 40.16
CA PHE A 1139 3.05 -35.25 38.79
C PHE A 1139 4.29 -34.46 38.35
N ASN A 1140 5.24 -35.10 37.67
CA ASN A 1140 6.46 -34.43 37.21
C ASN A 1140 6.22 -33.59 35.95
N THR A 1141 5.19 -33.95 35.16
CA THR A 1141 4.85 -33.26 33.92
C THR A 1141 3.34 -33.09 33.77
N PHE A 1142 2.94 -32.10 32.98
CA PHE A 1142 1.54 -31.90 32.61
C PHE A 1142 0.96 -33.14 31.90
N THR A 1143 1.74 -33.82 31.07
CA THR A 1143 1.35 -35.05 30.36
C THR A 1143 1.00 -36.20 31.31
N GLU A 1144 1.74 -36.37 32.42
CA GLU A 1144 1.43 -37.39 33.43
C GLU A 1144 0.10 -37.08 34.13
N LEU A 1145 -0.16 -35.82 34.48
CA LEU A 1145 -1.42 -35.38 35.09
C LEU A 1145 -2.60 -35.61 34.13
N VAL A 1146 -2.46 -35.20 32.87
CA VAL A 1146 -3.46 -35.39 31.83
C VAL A 1146 -3.78 -36.88 31.64
N SER A 1147 -2.76 -37.74 31.59
CA SER A 1147 -2.94 -39.19 31.48
C SER A 1147 -3.71 -39.76 32.68
N ALA A 1148 -3.38 -39.31 33.90
CA ALA A 1148 -4.09 -39.71 35.12
C ALA A 1148 -5.57 -39.26 35.10
N CYS A 1149 -5.85 -38.03 34.64
CA CYS A 1149 -7.20 -37.52 34.46
C CYS A 1149 -7.99 -38.36 33.44
N TYR A 1150 -7.38 -38.70 32.30
CA TYR A 1150 -8.00 -39.54 31.28
C TYR A 1150 -8.34 -40.94 31.81
N PHE A 1151 -7.44 -41.59 32.56
CA PHE A 1151 -7.72 -42.89 33.18
C PHE A 1151 -8.84 -42.84 34.22
N GLN A 1152 -9.07 -41.69 34.82
CA GLN A 1152 -10.21 -41.45 35.72
C GLN A 1152 -11.49 -40.99 34.99
N ARG A 1153 -11.46 -40.95 33.65
CA ARG A 1153 -12.58 -40.52 32.78
C ARG A 1153 -13.02 -39.08 33.06
N ILE A 1154 -12.06 -38.22 33.36
CA ILE A 1154 -12.27 -36.77 33.45
C ILE A 1154 -12.33 -36.21 32.03
N ASP A 1155 -13.36 -35.42 31.73
CA ASP A 1155 -13.50 -34.74 30.45
C ASP A 1155 -12.51 -33.57 30.33
N LEU A 1156 -11.61 -33.69 29.35
CA LEU A 1156 -10.53 -32.76 29.03
C LEU A 1156 -10.86 -31.84 27.83
N SER A 1157 -12.15 -31.63 27.57
CA SER A 1157 -12.67 -30.71 26.56
C SER A 1157 -13.62 -29.69 27.22
N ALA A 1158 -13.49 -28.41 26.86
CA ALA A 1158 -14.40 -27.38 27.37
C ALA A 1158 -14.73 -26.32 26.33
N HIS A 1159 -15.99 -25.87 26.35
CA HIS A 1159 -16.44 -24.68 25.66
C HIS A 1159 -16.35 -23.49 26.62
N GLY A 1160 -15.57 -22.49 26.25
CA GLY A 1160 -15.43 -21.26 27.01
C GLY A 1160 -16.25 -20.13 26.40
N PHE A 1161 -16.77 -19.23 27.24
CA PHE A 1161 -17.59 -18.12 26.78
C PHE A 1161 -17.36 -16.85 27.59
N HIS A 1162 -17.28 -15.71 26.91
CA HIS A 1162 -17.07 -14.42 27.54
C HIS A 1162 -18.12 -13.39 27.09
N ILE A 1163 -18.65 -12.65 28.05
CA ILE A 1163 -19.53 -11.49 27.84
C ILE A 1163 -18.82 -10.28 28.44
N VAL A 1164 -18.63 -9.22 27.66
CA VAL A 1164 -18.05 -7.97 28.17
C VAL A 1164 -19.06 -7.28 29.10
N PRO A 1165 -18.74 -7.07 30.39
CA PRO A 1165 -19.67 -6.49 31.35
C PRO A 1165 -19.77 -4.97 31.23
N ASP A 1166 -20.79 -4.40 31.90
CA ASP A 1166 -21.01 -2.96 32.07
C ASP A 1166 -21.19 -2.13 30.79
N LEU A 1167 -21.72 -2.75 29.73
CA LEU A 1167 -22.11 -2.09 28.48
C LEU A 1167 -23.62 -1.87 28.37
N GLY A 1168 -24.00 -0.71 27.87
CA GLY A 1168 -25.39 -0.33 27.60
C GLY A 1168 -25.51 1.17 27.34
N PHE A 1169 -25.83 1.52 26.10
CA PHE A 1169 -26.07 2.89 25.67
C PHE A 1169 -27.48 3.00 25.08
N ASP A 1170 -28.23 4.01 25.49
CA ASP A 1170 -29.55 4.32 24.96
C ASP A 1170 -29.49 5.56 24.06
N TRP A 1171 -29.72 5.36 22.77
CA TRP A 1171 -29.75 6.43 21.77
C TRP A 1171 -30.92 7.40 21.96
N ILE A 1172 -32.00 7.01 22.64
CA ILE A 1172 -33.14 7.90 22.88
C ILE A 1172 -32.79 8.94 23.94
N SER A 1173 -32.27 8.50 25.09
CA SER A 1173 -31.81 9.41 26.14
C SER A 1173 -30.45 10.03 25.87
N GLY A 1174 -29.64 9.42 24.97
CA GLY A 1174 -28.26 9.83 24.68
C GLY A 1174 -27.28 9.52 25.82
N LYS A 1175 -27.57 8.51 26.64
CA LYS A 1175 -26.84 8.22 27.88
C LYS A 1175 -26.50 6.74 28.02
N GLY A 1176 -25.40 6.46 28.72
CA GLY A 1176 -24.98 5.13 29.14
C GLY A 1176 -23.51 4.83 28.84
N ASN A 1177 -23.09 3.59 29.10
CA ASN A 1177 -21.73 3.13 28.81
C ASN A 1177 -21.68 2.54 27.41
N ALA A 1178 -21.18 3.32 26.46
CA ALA A 1178 -20.94 2.86 25.08
C ALA A 1178 -19.68 1.98 25.00
N PHE A 1179 -18.69 2.23 25.85
CA PHE A 1179 -17.38 1.56 25.82
C PHE A 1179 -16.98 0.99 27.17
N ARG A 1180 -16.23 -0.12 27.19
CA ARG A 1180 -15.73 -0.76 28.41
C ARG A 1180 -14.59 0.04 29.06
N TYR A 1181 -13.66 0.49 28.23
CA TYR A 1181 -12.52 1.33 28.59
C TYR A 1181 -12.09 2.17 27.38
N TYR A 1182 -11.07 3.00 27.57
CA TYR A 1182 -10.47 3.81 26.51
C TYR A 1182 -8.97 3.49 26.37
N THR A 1183 -8.52 3.43 25.12
CA THR A 1183 -7.10 3.48 24.78
C THR A 1183 -6.72 4.93 24.54
N TYR A 1184 -5.73 5.42 25.27
CA TYR A 1184 -5.20 6.78 25.12
C TYR A 1184 -3.88 6.73 24.35
N GLY A 1185 -3.61 7.75 23.56
CA GLY A 1185 -2.35 7.88 22.85
C GLY A 1185 -2.10 9.31 22.42
N ALA A 1186 -0.87 9.56 21.95
CA ALA A 1186 -0.51 10.80 21.30
C ALA A 1186 0.63 10.54 20.32
N ALA A 1187 0.73 11.38 19.29
CA ALA A 1187 1.86 11.36 18.38
C ALA A 1187 2.37 12.76 18.08
N PHE A 1188 3.69 12.87 18.01
CA PHE A 1188 4.42 13.97 17.42
C PHE A 1188 4.78 13.62 15.97
N ALA A 1189 4.74 14.61 15.09
CA ALA A 1189 5.34 14.50 13.77
C ALA A 1189 6.09 15.77 13.38
N GLU A 1190 7.20 15.59 12.66
CA GLU A 1190 7.90 16.63 11.94
C GLU A 1190 7.92 16.28 10.44
N VAL A 1191 7.58 17.26 9.59
CA VAL A 1191 7.60 17.11 8.13
C VAL A 1191 8.43 18.20 7.49
N GLU A 1192 8.89 17.93 6.27
CA GLU A 1192 9.42 18.93 5.36
C GLU A 1192 8.67 18.84 4.03
N ILE A 1193 8.16 19.98 3.55
CA ILE A 1193 7.46 20.11 2.27
C ILE A 1193 8.32 20.85 1.26
N ASP A 1194 8.19 20.50 -0.01
CA ASP A 1194 8.68 21.25 -1.16
C ASP A 1194 7.56 22.18 -1.65
N THR A 1195 7.67 23.47 -1.37
CA THR A 1195 6.61 24.44 -1.71
C THR A 1195 6.43 24.62 -3.22
N LEU A 1196 7.41 24.23 -4.04
CA LEU A 1196 7.37 24.37 -5.49
C LEU A 1196 6.72 23.17 -6.19
N THR A 1197 6.65 22.01 -5.52
CA THR A 1197 6.11 20.78 -6.14
C THR A 1197 5.03 20.08 -5.31
N GLY A 1198 4.88 20.43 -4.04
CA GLY A 1198 3.95 19.83 -3.10
C GLY A 1198 4.40 18.50 -2.51
N ASP A 1199 5.54 17.98 -2.96
CA ASP A 1199 6.17 16.78 -2.40
C ASP A 1199 6.52 17.00 -0.92
N PHE A 1200 6.48 15.93 -0.13
CA PHE A 1200 6.78 15.98 1.30
C PHE A 1200 7.50 14.73 1.78
N HIS A 1201 8.04 14.79 2.98
CA HIS A 1201 8.48 13.61 3.73
C HIS A 1201 8.32 13.83 5.23
N THR A 1202 8.07 12.72 5.94
CA THR A 1202 8.00 12.74 7.40
C THR A 1202 9.41 12.51 7.96
N ARG A 1203 9.99 13.54 8.58
CA ARG A 1203 11.34 13.48 9.15
C ARG A 1203 11.36 12.64 10.42
N ALA A 1204 10.41 12.89 11.30
CA ALA A 1204 10.28 12.18 12.56
C ALA A 1204 8.81 11.95 12.91
N ALA A 1205 8.52 10.82 13.54
CA ALA A 1205 7.26 10.53 14.19
C ALA A 1205 7.54 9.79 15.51
N ASP A 1206 7.05 10.35 16.61
CA ASP A 1206 7.15 9.74 17.94
C ASP A 1206 5.74 9.43 18.42
N ILE A 1207 5.45 8.17 18.71
CA ILE A 1207 4.12 7.68 19.03
C ILE A 1207 4.15 7.05 20.41
N MET A 1208 3.26 7.50 21.30
CA MET A 1208 3.09 6.91 22.63
C MET A 1208 1.66 6.43 22.83
N LEU A 1209 1.48 5.18 23.25
CA LEU A 1209 0.17 4.61 23.60
C LEU A 1209 0.16 4.04 25.01
N ASP A 1210 -0.96 4.20 25.69
CA ASP A 1210 -1.30 3.44 26.88
C ASP A 1210 -2.01 2.15 26.47
N LEU A 1211 -1.29 1.02 26.59
CA LEU A 1211 -1.79 -0.31 26.28
C LEU A 1211 -1.96 -1.21 27.52
N GLY A 1212 -1.87 -0.64 28.73
CA GLY A 1212 -1.74 -1.42 29.95
C GLY A 1212 -0.59 -2.44 29.89
N TYR A 1213 -0.82 -3.64 30.41
CA TYR A 1213 0.11 -4.75 30.30
C TYR A 1213 -0.17 -5.53 29.02
N SER A 1214 0.54 -5.16 27.96
CA SER A 1214 0.46 -5.79 26.64
C SER A 1214 0.59 -7.31 26.73
N LEU A 1215 -0.30 -8.04 26.03
CA LEU A 1215 -0.22 -9.50 25.92
C LEU A 1215 1.05 -9.94 25.16
N ASN A 1216 1.47 -9.13 24.19
CA ASN A 1216 2.67 -9.34 23.39
C ASN A 1216 3.17 -7.99 22.84
N PRO A 1217 4.22 -7.40 23.43
CA PRO A 1217 4.66 -6.06 23.06
C PRO A 1217 5.21 -5.97 21.64
N ALA A 1218 5.80 -7.05 21.09
CA ALA A 1218 6.29 -7.04 19.72
C ALA A 1218 5.14 -6.96 18.70
N ILE A 1219 4.06 -7.70 18.93
CA ILE A 1219 2.84 -7.62 18.11
C ILE A 1219 2.19 -6.25 18.25
N ASP A 1220 2.09 -5.71 19.47
CA ASP A 1220 1.41 -4.44 19.74
C ASP A 1220 2.16 -3.25 19.13
N VAL A 1221 3.49 -3.23 19.22
CA VAL A 1221 4.31 -2.25 18.49
C VAL A 1221 4.09 -2.36 16.99
N GLY A 1222 4.09 -3.58 16.42
CA GLY A 1222 3.80 -3.78 15.01
C GLY A 1222 2.40 -3.29 14.60
N GLN A 1223 1.40 -3.39 15.48
CA GLN A 1223 0.06 -2.82 15.25
C GLN A 1223 0.09 -1.29 15.25
N ILE A 1224 0.84 -0.66 16.15
CA ILE A 1224 1.00 0.80 16.20
C ILE A 1224 1.62 1.32 14.91
N GLU A 1225 2.75 0.76 14.50
CA GLU A 1225 3.47 1.18 13.28
C GLU A 1225 2.62 0.98 12.04
N GLY A 1226 1.98 -0.19 11.93
CA GLY A 1226 1.05 -0.50 10.86
C GLY A 1226 -0.13 0.45 10.76
N ALA A 1227 -0.81 0.70 11.90
CA ALA A 1227 -1.95 1.60 11.96
C ALA A 1227 -1.55 3.03 11.60
N PHE A 1228 -0.44 3.51 12.15
CA PHE A 1228 0.07 4.86 11.91
C PHE A 1228 0.42 5.06 10.44
N VAL A 1229 1.16 4.13 9.82
CA VAL A 1229 1.49 4.25 8.38
C VAL A 1229 0.23 4.13 7.52
N GLN A 1230 -0.74 3.27 7.87
CA GLN A 1230 -2.03 3.22 7.17
C GLN A 1230 -2.81 4.55 7.31
N GLY A 1231 -2.74 5.20 8.46
CA GLY A 1231 -3.29 6.53 8.69
C GLY A 1231 -2.54 7.63 7.94
N LEU A 1232 -1.21 7.52 7.82
CA LEU A 1232 -0.38 8.45 7.05
C LEU A 1232 -0.81 8.45 5.58
N GLY A 1233 -1.05 7.26 5.04
CA GLY A 1233 -1.64 7.13 3.72
C GLY A 1233 -2.97 7.87 3.60
N TRP A 1234 -3.91 7.64 4.51
CA TRP A 1234 -5.22 8.31 4.52
C TRP A 1234 -5.14 9.84 4.55
N VAL A 1235 -4.22 10.39 5.34
CA VAL A 1235 -4.17 11.84 5.54
C VAL A 1235 -3.32 12.59 4.53
N ALA A 1236 -2.48 11.91 3.73
CA ALA A 1236 -1.51 12.61 2.88
C ALA A 1236 -1.26 12.01 1.48
N LEU A 1237 -1.62 10.75 1.20
CA LEU A 1237 -1.26 10.08 -0.06
C LEU A 1237 -2.45 9.45 -0.80
N GLU A 1238 -3.27 8.72 -0.06
CA GLU A 1238 -4.31 7.85 -0.60
C GLU A 1238 -5.55 8.64 -0.98
N GLU A 1239 -5.82 8.73 -2.29
CA GLU A 1239 -6.96 9.47 -2.83
C GLU A 1239 -7.80 8.57 -3.75
N LEU A 1240 -9.10 8.49 -3.47
CA LEU A 1240 -10.08 7.87 -4.35
C LEU A 1240 -10.62 8.93 -5.31
N LYS A 1241 -10.51 8.67 -6.62
CA LYS A 1241 -11.04 9.58 -7.66
C LYS A 1241 -12.21 8.92 -8.38
N TRP A 1242 -13.38 9.53 -8.23
CA TRP A 1242 -14.63 9.07 -8.80
C TRP A 1242 -15.07 9.97 -9.93
N GLY A 1243 -15.78 9.43 -10.92
CA GLY A 1243 -16.53 10.25 -11.87
C GLY A 1243 -17.71 10.91 -11.19
N ASP A 1244 -17.56 12.19 -10.88
CA ASP A 1244 -18.57 13.05 -10.25
C ASP A 1244 -18.55 14.44 -10.92
N ALA A 1245 -19.32 15.39 -10.39
CA ALA A 1245 -19.36 16.75 -10.92
C ALA A 1245 -18.00 17.48 -10.87
N ALA A 1246 -17.11 17.08 -9.95
CA ALA A 1246 -15.78 17.65 -9.75
C ALA A 1246 -14.72 17.00 -10.67
N HIS A 1247 -14.97 15.79 -11.19
CA HIS A 1247 -14.06 15.02 -12.05
C HIS A 1247 -14.75 14.55 -13.34
N LYS A 1248 -15.30 15.48 -14.12
CA LYS A 1248 -16.06 15.22 -15.36
C LYS A 1248 -15.31 14.41 -16.44
N TRP A 1249 -13.98 14.33 -16.35
CA TRP A 1249 -13.14 13.54 -17.25
C TRP A 1249 -13.11 12.04 -16.90
N ILE A 1250 -13.72 11.64 -15.78
CA ILE A 1250 -13.96 10.26 -15.39
C ILE A 1250 -15.45 9.96 -15.62
N LYS A 1251 -15.77 8.76 -16.14
CA LYS A 1251 -17.15 8.35 -16.38
C LYS A 1251 -17.97 8.40 -15.07
N PRO A 1252 -19.21 8.95 -15.07
CA PRO A 1252 -20.02 9.09 -13.86
C PRO A 1252 -20.12 7.80 -13.03
N GLY A 1253 -19.93 7.92 -11.71
CA GLY A 1253 -19.93 6.84 -10.73
C GLY A 1253 -18.78 5.84 -10.83
N SER A 1254 -17.89 5.96 -11.82
CA SER A 1254 -16.80 5.00 -12.02
C SER A 1254 -15.56 5.39 -11.19
N LEU A 1255 -14.92 4.40 -10.57
CA LEU A 1255 -13.65 4.57 -9.86
C LEU A 1255 -12.48 4.54 -10.86
N LEU A 1256 -11.65 5.59 -10.88
CA LEU A 1256 -10.41 5.60 -11.68
C LEU A 1256 -9.25 4.91 -10.97
N THR A 1257 -9.17 5.10 -9.66
CA THR A 1257 -8.06 4.64 -8.81
C THR A 1257 -8.28 3.20 -8.37
N CYS A 1258 -8.36 2.26 -9.33
CA CYS A 1258 -8.67 0.83 -9.13
C CYS A 1258 -7.44 -0.09 -9.25
N GLY A 1259 -6.33 0.26 -8.59
CA GLY A 1259 -5.10 -0.55 -8.54
C GLY A 1259 -3.88 0.25 -8.07
N PRO A 1260 -2.78 -0.38 -7.63
CA PRO A 1260 -1.54 0.32 -7.25
C PRO A 1260 -0.94 1.23 -8.32
N GLY A 1261 -1.30 1.05 -9.60
CA GLY A 1261 -0.94 1.93 -10.71
C GLY A 1261 -1.49 3.35 -10.55
N ASN A 1262 -2.68 3.50 -9.96
CA ASN A 1262 -3.35 4.80 -9.77
C ASN A 1262 -3.65 5.14 -8.30
N TYR A 1263 -3.73 4.15 -7.40
CA TYR A 1263 -4.01 4.33 -5.97
C TYR A 1263 -2.74 4.07 -5.14
N LYS A 1264 -2.23 5.10 -4.47
CA LYS A 1264 -0.90 5.07 -3.85
C LYS A 1264 -0.99 4.92 -2.35
N ILE A 1265 -0.93 3.67 -1.89
CA ILE A 1265 -0.64 3.40 -0.48
C ILE A 1265 0.82 3.77 -0.17
N PRO A 1266 1.14 4.08 1.11
CA PRO A 1266 2.51 4.31 1.54
C PRO A 1266 3.44 3.18 1.12
N SER A 1267 4.63 3.55 0.65
CA SER A 1267 5.76 2.69 0.34
C SER A 1267 6.83 2.79 1.44
N ILE A 1268 7.95 2.07 1.29
CA ILE A 1268 9.13 2.25 2.15
C ILE A 1268 9.61 3.71 2.18
N ASN A 1269 9.43 4.45 1.07
CA ASN A 1269 9.87 5.82 0.98
C ASN A 1269 9.06 6.79 1.86
N ASP A 1270 7.80 6.44 2.12
CA ASP A 1270 6.85 7.30 2.82
C ASP A 1270 6.88 7.06 4.34
N MET A 1271 7.55 5.99 4.79
CA MET A 1271 7.82 5.74 6.20
C MET A 1271 8.62 6.90 6.81
N PRO A 1272 8.26 7.38 8.01
CA PRO A 1272 9.06 8.40 8.69
C PRO A 1272 10.54 7.99 8.80
N PHE A 1273 11.46 8.92 8.57
CA PHE A 1273 12.89 8.61 8.65
C PHE A 1273 13.31 8.23 10.06
N ASN A 1274 12.69 8.84 11.08
CA ASN A 1274 12.80 8.44 12.47
C ASN A 1274 11.41 8.06 12.98
N LEU A 1275 11.13 6.77 13.17
CA LEU A 1275 9.84 6.27 13.69
C LEU A 1275 10.03 5.64 15.07
N ASN A 1276 9.64 6.37 16.12
CA ASN A 1276 9.74 5.91 17.50
C ASN A 1276 8.37 5.50 18.04
N VAL A 1277 8.32 4.37 18.73
CA VAL A 1277 7.11 3.86 19.39
C VAL A 1277 7.42 3.57 20.85
N SER A 1278 6.59 4.11 21.75
CA SER A 1278 6.68 3.89 23.19
C SER A 1278 5.35 3.43 23.78
N LEU A 1279 5.41 2.49 24.70
CA LEU A 1279 4.25 2.07 25.50
C LEU A 1279 4.34 2.71 26.89
N LEU A 1280 3.24 3.34 27.34
CA LEU A 1280 3.17 3.94 28.67
C LEU A 1280 3.30 2.86 29.75
N LYS A 1281 4.28 3.04 30.64
CA LYS A 1281 4.67 2.04 31.66
C LYS A 1281 3.82 2.18 32.92
N GLY A 1282 3.69 1.10 33.70
CA GLY A 1282 3.06 1.13 35.03
C GLY A 1282 1.55 1.45 35.09
N ASN A 1283 0.78 1.22 34.03
CA ASN A 1283 -0.65 1.60 33.94
C ASN A 1283 -1.58 0.41 33.62
N PRO A 1284 -1.72 -0.61 34.50
CA PRO A 1284 -2.52 -1.81 34.20
C PRO A 1284 -4.02 -1.51 33.98
N ASN A 1285 -4.65 -2.21 33.02
CA ASN A 1285 -6.09 -2.11 32.77
C ASN A 1285 -6.87 -3.31 33.32
N THR A 1286 -7.29 -3.24 34.59
CA THR A 1286 -8.02 -4.33 35.27
C THR A 1286 -9.36 -4.73 34.62
N LYS A 1287 -9.85 -3.97 33.63
CA LYS A 1287 -11.11 -4.23 32.93
C LYS A 1287 -11.00 -5.24 31.78
N ALA A 1288 -9.79 -5.62 31.37
CA ALA A 1288 -9.54 -6.55 30.28
C ALA A 1288 -8.59 -7.69 30.70
N ILE A 1289 -8.50 -8.70 29.84
CA ILE A 1289 -7.70 -9.90 30.06
C ILE A 1289 -6.23 -9.55 30.37
N HIS A 1290 -5.68 -10.12 31.45
CA HIS A 1290 -4.29 -9.90 31.88
C HIS A 1290 -3.84 -8.43 32.01
N SER A 1291 -4.78 -7.52 32.23
CA SER A 1291 -4.54 -6.07 32.30
C SER A 1291 -4.09 -5.40 30.99
N SER A 1292 -4.38 -5.99 29.84
CA SER A 1292 -4.05 -5.43 28.51
C SER A 1292 -5.03 -4.37 28.02
N LYS A 1293 -4.73 -3.73 26.90
CA LYS A 1293 -5.70 -2.93 26.12
C LYS A 1293 -5.61 -3.25 24.63
N ALA A 1294 -6.72 -2.99 23.95
CA ALA A 1294 -6.85 -3.09 22.52
C ALA A 1294 -6.01 -2.03 21.77
N VAL A 1295 -5.27 -2.48 20.76
CA VAL A 1295 -4.29 -1.68 20.00
C VAL A 1295 -4.62 -1.55 18.51
N GLY A 1296 -5.51 -2.38 17.97
CA GLY A 1296 -5.75 -2.48 16.53
C GLY A 1296 -6.00 -1.12 15.90
N GLU A 1297 -7.08 -0.44 16.27
CA GLU A 1297 -7.53 0.79 15.62
C GLU A 1297 -7.03 2.12 16.21
N PRO A 1298 -6.84 2.26 17.55
CA PRO A 1298 -6.50 3.55 18.17
C PRO A 1298 -5.33 4.32 17.53
N PRO A 1299 -4.19 3.68 17.15
CA PRO A 1299 -3.05 4.40 16.60
C PRO A 1299 -3.25 4.93 15.17
N PHE A 1300 -4.30 4.51 14.46
CA PHE A 1300 -4.56 4.96 13.09
C PHE A 1300 -4.73 6.48 13.01
N PHE A 1301 -5.51 7.06 13.93
CA PHE A 1301 -5.80 8.50 13.93
C PHE A 1301 -4.56 9.35 14.25
N LEU A 1302 -3.58 8.79 14.97
CA LEU A 1302 -2.38 9.52 15.39
C LEU A 1302 -1.53 10.00 14.20
N ALA A 1303 -1.70 9.39 13.02
CA ALA A 1303 -1.08 9.87 11.79
C ALA A 1303 -1.55 11.26 11.33
N SER A 1304 -2.68 11.75 11.86
CA SER A 1304 -3.11 13.14 11.65
C SER A 1304 -2.10 14.15 12.20
N SER A 1305 -1.17 13.77 13.08
CA SER A 1305 -0.02 14.62 13.43
C SER A 1305 0.78 15.02 12.19
N VAL A 1306 0.94 14.13 11.20
CA VAL A 1306 1.62 14.44 9.94
C VAL A 1306 0.81 15.44 9.11
N PHE A 1307 -0.52 15.28 9.05
CA PHE A 1307 -1.40 16.23 8.36
C PHE A 1307 -1.30 17.64 8.94
N PHE A 1308 -1.32 17.77 10.27
CA PHE A 1308 -1.21 19.07 10.91
C PHE A 1308 0.20 19.64 10.86
N ALA A 1309 1.24 18.79 10.84
CA ALA A 1309 2.60 19.22 10.58
C ALA A 1309 2.75 19.76 9.15
N ILE A 1310 2.13 19.12 8.14
CA ILE A 1310 2.06 19.63 6.77
C ILE A 1310 1.36 20.98 6.74
N LYS A 1311 0.23 21.10 7.45
CA LYS A 1311 -0.52 22.36 7.54
C LYS A 1311 0.31 23.49 8.14
N GLU A 1312 1.10 23.22 9.18
CA GLU A 1312 2.02 24.19 9.77
C GLU A 1312 3.15 24.59 8.81
N ALA A 1313 3.70 23.65 8.03
CA ALA A 1313 4.69 23.95 7.00
C ALA A 1313 4.11 24.86 5.88
N ILE A 1314 2.87 24.59 5.46
CA ILE A 1314 2.14 25.45 4.50
C ILE A 1314 1.88 26.83 5.11
N LYS A 1315 1.49 26.92 6.38
CA LYS A 1315 1.31 28.20 7.08
C LYS A 1315 2.59 29.03 7.07
N ALA A 1316 3.75 28.40 7.29
CA ALA A 1316 5.04 29.08 7.20
C ALA A 1316 5.34 29.60 5.77
N ALA A 1317 4.99 28.84 4.73
CA ALA A 1317 5.10 29.30 3.33
C ALA A 1317 4.18 30.50 3.05
N ARG A 1318 2.91 30.43 3.47
CA ARG A 1318 1.91 31.49 3.29
C ARG A 1318 2.28 32.78 4.03
N THR A 1319 2.81 32.66 5.25
CA THR A 1319 3.24 33.81 6.05
C THR A 1319 4.35 34.61 5.36
N GLU A 1320 5.29 33.94 4.68
CA GLU A 1320 6.39 34.61 3.96
C GLU A 1320 5.89 35.52 2.81
N VAL A 1321 4.74 35.19 2.21
CA VAL A 1321 4.11 36.02 1.17
C VAL A 1321 3.01 36.95 1.71
N GLY A 1322 2.94 37.12 3.04
CA GLY A 1322 2.00 38.03 3.69
C GLY A 1322 0.58 37.47 3.90
N LEU A 1323 0.38 36.16 3.74
CA LEU A 1323 -0.90 35.49 3.99
C LEU A 1323 -0.88 34.85 5.39
N THR A 1324 -1.41 35.56 6.38
CA THR A 1324 -1.41 35.12 7.80
C THR A 1324 -2.73 34.55 8.29
N ASP A 1325 -3.81 34.73 7.53
CA ASP A 1325 -5.15 34.29 7.92
C ASP A 1325 -5.31 32.76 7.89
N TRP A 1326 -6.32 32.26 8.58
CA TRP A 1326 -6.70 30.86 8.56
C TRP A 1326 -7.02 30.38 7.13
N PHE A 1327 -6.62 29.15 6.81
CA PHE A 1327 -6.99 28.48 5.56
C PHE A 1327 -7.46 27.03 5.81
N PRO A 1328 -8.51 26.54 5.12
CA PRO A 1328 -8.86 25.14 5.11
C PRO A 1328 -7.81 24.31 4.36
N LEU A 1329 -7.66 23.06 4.81
CA LEU A 1329 -6.91 22.02 4.12
C LEU A 1329 -7.75 20.76 4.27
N GLU A 1330 -8.11 20.14 3.15
CA GLU A 1330 -8.91 18.91 3.13
C GLU A 1330 -7.99 17.68 3.13
N SER A 1331 -8.46 16.58 3.73
CA SER A 1331 -7.74 15.31 3.74
C SER A 1331 -8.14 14.45 2.54
N PRO A 1332 -7.19 13.84 1.80
CA PRO A 1332 -5.74 13.82 2.02
C PRO A 1332 -5.03 15.11 1.56
N ALA A 1333 -4.01 15.54 2.32
CA ALA A 1333 -3.05 16.59 1.93
C ALA A 1333 -2.05 16.08 0.88
N THR A 1334 -2.55 15.78 -0.32
CA THR A 1334 -1.76 15.31 -1.47
C THR A 1334 -0.78 16.38 -1.95
N PRO A 1335 0.23 16.01 -2.76
CA PRO A 1335 1.11 17.01 -3.39
C PRO A 1335 0.37 18.13 -4.13
N GLU A 1336 -0.77 17.82 -4.75
CA GLU A 1336 -1.64 18.84 -5.35
C GLU A 1336 -2.12 19.85 -4.30
N ARG A 1337 -2.74 19.41 -3.21
CA ARG A 1337 -3.28 20.29 -2.17
C ARG A 1337 -2.17 21.05 -1.44
N ILE A 1338 -1.02 20.42 -1.20
CA ILE A 1338 0.14 21.08 -0.58
C ILE A 1338 0.66 22.20 -1.50
N ARG A 1339 0.88 21.89 -2.78
CA ARG A 1339 1.44 22.86 -3.74
C ARG A 1339 0.50 24.06 -3.94
N MET A 1340 -0.79 23.80 -4.09
CA MET A 1340 -1.81 24.83 -4.32
C MET A 1340 -2.05 25.70 -3.07
N ALA A 1341 -1.90 25.14 -1.86
CA ALA A 1341 -2.00 25.92 -0.64
C ALA A 1341 -0.77 26.82 -0.39
N CYS A 1342 0.40 26.45 -0.92
CA CYS A 1342 1.61 27.28 -0.95
C CYS A 1342 1.53 28.34 -2.07
N PHE A 1343 0.64 29.31 -1.91
CA PHE A 1343 0.44 30.39 -2.88
C PHE A 1343 1.72 31.21 -3.11
N ASP A 1344 2.10 31.41 -4.36
CA ASP A 1344 3.34 32.07 -4.77
C ASP A 1344 3.24 32.65 -6.18
N GLU A 1345 4.32 33.24 -6.67
CA GLU A 1345 4.39 33.85 -8.02
C GLU A 1345 4.18 32.86 -9.18
N PHE A 1346 4.24 31.55 -8.95
CA PHE A 1346 4.06 30.53 -9.99
C PHE A 1346 2.66 29.91 -9.99
N SER A 1347 1.94 29.95 -8.87
CA SER A 1347 0.52 29.57 -8.79
C SER A 1347 -0.42 30.75 -9.06
N ALA A 1348 -0.03 31.97 -8.69
CA ALA A 1348 -0.81 33.20 -8.89
C ALA A 1348 -1.35 33.44 -10.32
N PRO A 1349 -0.68 33.04 -11.42
CA PRO A 1349 -1.24 33.20 -12.77
C PRO A 1349 -2.47 32.33 -13.06
N PHE A 1350 -2.71 31.28 -12.27
CA PHE A 1350 -3.74 30.28 -12.53
C PHE A 1350 -4.84 30.26 -11.47
N VAL A 1351 -4.53 30.67 -10.24
CA VAL A 1351 -5.44 30.58 -9.11
C VAL A 1351 -5.33 31.80 -8.20
N ASN A 1352 -6.33 32.00 -7.35
CA ASN A 1352 -6.29 32.96 -6.25
C ASN A 1352 -5.76 32.30 -4.96
N SER A 1353 -5.50 33.10 -3.93
CA SER A 1353 -4.94 32.64 -2.65
C SER A 1353 -5.89 31.79 -1.79
N ASP A 1354 -7.17 31.72 -2.17
CA ASP A 1354 -8.28 30.98 -1.59
C ASP A 1354 -8.71 29.76 -2.45
N PHE A 1355 -7.92 29.38 -3.46
CA PHE A 1355 -8.20 28.19 -4.26
C PHE A 1355 -7.92 26.89 -3.50
N TYR A 1356 -8.82 25.91 -3.64
CA TYR A 1356 -8.66 24.56 -3.12
C TYR A 1356 -8.93 23.53 -4.22
N PRO A 1357 -8.05 22.54 -4.42
CA PRO A 1357 -8.27 21.47 -5.37
C PRO A 1357 -9.51 20.63 -5.06
N ASN A 1358 -10.14 20.12 -6.12
CA ASN A 1358 -11.33 19.25 -6.02
C ASN A 1358 -11.05 17.98 -5.20
N LEU A 1359 -12.06 17.48 -4.50
CA LEU A 1359 -12.05 16.24 -3.72
C LEU A 1359 -13.35 15.46 -3.98
N SER A 1360 -13.27 14.15 -4.22
CA SER A 1360 -14.46 13.29 -4.30
C SER A 1360 -14.95 12.95 -2.89
N VAL A 1361 -16.17 13.39 -2.54
CA VAL A 1361 -16.75 13.27 -1.19
C VAL A 1361 -18.18 12.73 -1.23
#